data_AF-B6Q426-F1
#
_entry.id   AF-B6Q426-F1
#
_cell.length_a   1.000
_cell.length_b   1.000
_cell.length_c   1.000
_cell.angle_alpha   90.00
_cell.angle_beta   90.00
_cell.angle_gamma   90.00
#
_symmetry.space_group_name_H-M   'P 1'
#
loop_
_entity.id
_entity.type
_entity.pdbx_description
1 polymer ?
#
loop_
_entity_poly.entity_id
_entity_poly.type
_entity_poly.pdbx_seq_one_letter_code
_entity_poly.pdbx_strand_id
1 'polypeptide(L)'
;MAYTEKDDESEQFLTPSYSEISEAVRKATNEYGLCRDRVWAVARSHPQKENVLPYLMQRRVEEPMNGHRDHDQCEFGFCEHSQLDFTKVAQRHESKACADYPCKLLRNHFPRATLEEATKSKKLTAWALNGRSMIKPPLPFMAISHVWSDGTGAGANWSRGEVNRCLYDYFKGIAERFQCHGIWWDAICIPEDKAARSIAINRMHVNYEEARFTLVHDCYLREWEWFDAETACFAIIMSPWFSRGWTALELAQSRKVKVIFKDSVIKDLDEDILANPQSIRHQIGSELISNLRQGTVTTVNDLLQVLHSRSTSWRRDMAIISALLAKVPLDSNASQKKIYQDILRKIGRVSHDQLFHKSPTMSDGFGWCPASLLDMHISPTEPMLRVLESGGVVGPWRVIHRLGDIPPEIYHWKDIHAMVVPKLRLAVQDPDNHLLLAEPATVTGFQENADLINRALLVKRLDDSVYQLVGSLYLQSPLDISGRNEGPVDVTICHGNDIGNDLDETHNKVKSSRQPNLQKQRTVSPDSNNEEALLWAAEKGDHDLVQLLLQNGTHHSPRDGEGQTPLFHAVINGHKETAKILLEQGANPNVKDNRSWTVLHHVSWLYLDGVEVDLLERCDCDSEDRLGQRAIHLAADRGNQEIIAQLLSRGANPNAQCDYGQTALHRAAFAGSVSIVRHLLSKNANPKIQDFLGQIPMHLAAKYGYKEVVKQLIKASPDAIDRVDGQGCTPLHLAAQVGDKVLVQLFLEKGATSLGLSNNEGWRPLHLAAEGGYETTMRLLQEVEGNASCSDTWKLLHAAVKGDLEDIIRELLRENSMDLYINPAELHADSRQRRLPLHVAAERGRERAARLLLQEGASISVIDDYGRPALLVAATHGHAGVVKLLLEYGADVNATDCWEMYSALDLAVDHDHESVVRLLLERGASLKPRGTHNPLLNAIRNGHRDVVELLLKNGSDVNATSGPSSRQLGATEPLENLPLFAGIQHRQIETVELLLQNGASITKTNSNGKEPIEYAIHMGCEEIVNLLLENGAKVDAEYTSGWTPLLQAAFLGSPNIVRLLLAKGANIEVENNLKRTSLYISVHQGHKDVVELLLQKGCNVDPIRDGETPLLSAAKHGHTEIIMLLLKSGADIEAQDAVGETPLFAAISHGHKDAVKVLLDSGAACHVIYNFGVNPLSTIIQNGHEDIAKLLIEKGHCDPGFIEALVLWWSTPFAKIVVMGTAPLLLLICLLLEFWFETGSTAVLCLMLCLIVVVHVLGGPSKDALREGEDHDIDPALW
;
A
#
# COMPACT_ATOMS: atom_id res chain seq x y z
N MET A 1 -24.84 -55.22 18.12
CA MET A 1 -24.68 -56.51 17.39
C MET A 1 -24.09 -56.17 16.03
N ALA A 2 -23.26 -57.07 15.46
CA ALA A 2 -22.55 -57.01 14.17
C ALA A 2 -23.00 -55.93 13.16
N TYR A 3 -22.10 -55.12 12.60
CA TYR A 3 -20.99 -55.59 11.76
C TYR A 3 -19.60 -55.07 12.16
N THR A 4 -18.57 -55.85 11.82
CA THR A 4 -17.15 -55.60 12.07
C THR A 4 -16.37 -55.50 10.76
N GLU A 5 -15.28 -54.71 10.80
CA GLU A 5 -14.03 -54.87 10.04
C GLU A 5 -14.10 -54.86 8.49
N LYS A 6 -13.43 -53.85 7.92
CA LYS A 6 -12.14 -54.14 7.27
C LYS A 6 -11.22 -52.93 7.26
N ASP A 7 -9.95 -53.20 7.54
CA ASP A 7 -8.85 -52.25 7.52
C ASP A 7 -8.51 -51.84 6.08
N ASP A 8 -8.20 -50.56 5.91
CA ASP A 8 -7.24 -50.11 4.91
C ASP A 8 -6.17 -49.32 5.67
N GLU A 9 -4.96 -49.88 5.75
CA GLU A 9 -3.77 -49.22 6.29
C GLU A 9 -3.27 -48.15 5.29
N SER A 10 -4.01 -47.05 5.14
CA SER A 10 -3.45 -45.85 4.51
C SER A 10 -2.63 -45.10 5.56
N GLU A 11 -1.31 -45.13 5.44
CA GLU A 11 -0.41 -44.25 6.18
C GLU A 11 -0.94 -42.82 6.12
N GLN A 12 -1.22 -42.23 7.29
CA GLN A 12 -1.53 -40.81 7.38
C GLN A 12 -0.25 -40.03 7.04
N PHE A 13 -0.06 -39.74 5.75
CA PHE A 13 0.88 -38.73 5.30
C PHE A 13 0.51 -37.43 6.00
N LEU A 14 1.35 -37.04 6.96
CA LEU A 14 1.24 -35.81 7.71
C LEU A 14 1.32 -34.64 6.72
N THR A 15 0.17 -34.08 6.37
CA THR A 15 0.12 -32.82 5.64
C THR A 15 0.76 -31.74 6.52
N PRO A 16 1.77 -31.00 6.04
CA PRO A 16 2.43 -29.99 6.87
C PRO A 16 1.42 -28.97 7.35
N SER A 17 1.47 -28.68 8.65
CA SER A 17 0.46 -27.83 9.27
C SER A 17 0.64 -26.38 8.81
N TYR A 18 -0.45 -25.60 8.81
CA TYR A 18 -0.41 -24.18 8.46
C TYR A 18 0.68 -23.38 9.21
N SER A 19 1.05 -23.80 10.43
CA SER A 19 2.10 -23.12 11.20
C SER A 19 3.48 -23.22 10.55
N GLU A 20 3.80 -24.26 9.77
CA GLU A 20 5.12 -24.44 9.17
C GLU A 20 5.32 -23.50 7.97
N ILE A 21 4.29 -23.31 7.14
CA ILE A 21 4.28 -22.32 6.05
C ILE A 21 4.15 -20.90 6.62
N SER A 22 3.37 -20.69 7.68
CA SER A 22 3.28 -19.37 8.35
C SER A 22 4.62 -18.97 8.98
N GLU A 23 5.31 -19.91 9.64
CA GLU A 23 6.67 -19.73 10.17
C GLU A 23 7.70 -19.53 9.05
N ALA A 24 7.55 -20.21 7.90
CA ALA A 24 8.35 -19.97 6.70
C ALA A 24 8.28 -18.50 6.25
N VAL A 25 7.05 -17.99 6.13
CA VAL A 25 6.76 -16.60 5.75
C VAL A 25 7.31 -15.63 6.80
N ARG A 26 7.08 -15.91 8.10
CA ARG A 26 7.56 -15.09 9.21
C ARG A 26 9.09 -14.98 9.19
N LYS A 27 9.81 -16.09 8.98
CA LYS A 27 11.28 -16.09 8.87
C LYS A 27 11.76 -15.34 7.63
N ALA A 28 11.20 -15.65 6.46
CA ALA A 28 11.54 -14.97 5.20
C ALA A 28 11.42 -13.45 5.32
N THR A 29 10.35 -12.95 5.94
CA THR A 29 10.12 -11.51 6.10
C THR A 29 10.91 -10.90 7.24
N ASN A 30 10.90 -11.49 8.44
CA ASN A 30 11.47 -10.84 9.61
C ASN A 30 12.99 -11.02 9.73
N GLU A 31 13.55 -12.13 9.23
CA GLU A 31 14.99 -12.44 9.36
C GLU A 31 15.77 -12.06 8.09
N TYR A 32 15.14 -12.12 6.91
CA TYR A 32 15.78 -11.86 5.62
C TYR A 32 15.23 -10.63 4.88
N GLY A 33 14.29 -9.89 5.45
CA GLY A 33 13.69 -8.69 4.85
C GLY A 33 12.84 -8.97 3.59
N LEU A 34 12.48 -10.23 3.32
CA LEU A 34 11.76 -10.59 2.10
C LEU A 34 10.28 -10.21 2.21
N CYS A 35 9.84 -9.31 1.34
CA CYS A 35 8.44 -8.90 1.24
C CYS A 35 7.49 -10.11 1.10
N ARG A 36 6.46 -10.17 1.97
CA ARG A 36 5.41 -11.21 1.97
C ARG A 36 4.66 -11.26 0.65
N ASP A 37 4.53 -10.12 -0.04
CA ASP A 37 3.81 -10.00 -1.30
C ASP A 37 4.57 -10.61 -2.49
N ARG A 38 5.80 -11.11 -2.31
CA ARG A 38 6.56 -11.83 -3.35
C ARG A 38 5.80 -13.04 -3.91
N VAL A 39 5.09 -13.80 -3.07
CA VAL A 39 4.27 -14.94 -3.54
C VAL A 39 3.17 -14.48 -4.49
N TRP A 40 2.64 -13.26 -4.32
CA TRP A 40 1.55 -12.73 -5.14
C TRP A 40 2.02 -12.40 -6.55
N ALA A 41 3.22 -11.80 -6.67
CA ALA A 41 3.87 -11.59 -7.97
C ALA A 41 4.10 -12.92 -8.72
N VAL A 42 4.42 -14.01 -8.01
CA VAL A 42 4.56 -15.36 -8.59
C VAL A 42 3.21 -15.99 -8.93
N ALA A 43 2.25 -16.00 -8.01
CA ALA A 43 0.91 -16.58 -8.20
C ALA A 43 0.14 -15.91 -9.34
N ARG A 44 0.31 -14.59 -9.53
CA ARG A 44 -0.27 -13.84 -10.65
C ARG A 44 0.23 -14.30 -12.04
N SER A 45 1.40 -14.95 -12.10
CA SER A 45 1.91 -15.58 -13.35
C SER A 45 1.34 -16.98 -13.63
N HIS A 46 0.53 -17.54 -12.72
CA HIS A 46 -0.17 -18.80 -12.93
C HIS A 46 -1.34 -18.62 -13.93
N PRO A 47 -1.68 -19.63 -14.77
CA PRO A 47 -2.83 -19.55 -15.68
C PRO A 47 -4.17 -19.27 -14.97
N GLN A 48 -4.33 -19.77 -13.74
CA GLN A 48 -5.50 -19.52 -12.89
C GLN A 48 -5.39 -18.25 -12.02
N LYS A 49 -4.27 -17.51 -12.11
CA LYS A 49 -4.00 -16.22 -11.45
C LYS A 49 -4.33 -16.24 -9.94
N GLU A 50 -5.19 -15.33 -9.49
CA GLU A 50 -5.55 -15.12 -8.10
C GLU A 50 -6.31 -16.31 -7.48
N ASN A 51 -6.87 -17.23 -8.29
CA ASN A 51 -7.60 -18.38 -7.76
C ASN A 51 -6.71 -19.43 -7.08
N VAL A 52 -5.42 -19.53 -7.42
CA VAL A 52 -4.48 -20.46 -6.77
C VAL A 52 -3.82 -19.89 -5.52
N LEU A 53 -3.90 -18.58 -5.32
CA LEU A 53 -3.26 -17.89 -4.23
C LEU A 53 -3.79 -18.33 -2.84
N PRO A 54 -5.10 -18.44 -2.56
CA PRO A 54 -5.61 -18.87 -1.25
C PRO A 54 -5.07 -20.24 -0.79
N TYR A 55 -4.64 -21.08 -1.74
CA TYR A 55 -4.01 -22.36 -1.47
C TYR A 55 -2.51 -22.22 -1.16
N LEU A 56 -1.79 -21.31 -1.83
CA LEU A 56 -0.37 -21.02 -1.54
C LEU A 56 -0.17 -20.19 -0.26
N MET A 57 -1.08 -19.27 0.02
CA MET A 57 -1.10 -18.42 1.21
C MET A 57 -2.55 -18.11 1.61
N GLN A 58 -2.96 -18.54 2.81
CA GLN A 58 -4.17 -18.01 3.44
C GLN A 58 -3.88 -16.63 4.04
N ARG A 59 -4.03 -15.58 3.23
CA ARG A 59 -4.20 -14.20 3.71
C ARG A 59 -5.69 -13.84 3.58
N ARG A 60 -6.22 -13.05 4.50
CA ARG A 60 -7.55 -12.45 4.33
C ARG A 60 -7.48 -11.48 3.14
N VAL A 61 -8.44 -11.58 2.22
CA VAL A 61 -8.50 -10.76 0.99
C VAL A 61 -8.69 -9.27 1.29
N GLU A 62 -9.17 -8.95 2.50
CA GLU A 62 -9.52 -7.62 2.97
C GLU A 62 -8.39 -6.90 3.73
N GLU A 63 -7.26 -7.56 4.00
CA GLU A 63 -6.09 -6.87 4.57
C GLU A 63 -5.50 -5.89 3.53
N PRO A 64 -5.41 -4.58 3.83
CA PRO A 64 -4.68 -3.67 2.97
C PRO A 64 -3.21 -4.10 2.86
N MET A 65 -2.55 -3.68 1.79
CA MET A 65 -1.09 -3.81 1.70
C MET A 65 -0.43 -2.94 2.76
N ASN A 66 -0.11 -3.55 3.90
CA ASN A 66 0.78 -2.97 4.88
C ASN A 66 2.17 -2.86 4.26
N GLY A 67 2.54 -1.66 3.80
CA GLY A 67 3.91 -1.33 3.43
C GLY A 67 4.85 -1.76 4.56
N HIS A 68 5.82 -2.60 4.23
CA HIS A 68 6.85 -2.98 5.18
C HIS A 68 7.83 -1.82 5.33
N ARG A 69 8.53 -1.75 6.48
CA ARG A 69 9.68 -0.85 6.59
C ARG A 69 10.61 -1.07 5.40
N ASP A 70 11.05 0.03 4.80
CA ASP A 70 12.01 0.16 3.70
C ASP A 70 11.48 0.13 2.25
N HIS A 71 10.16 0.01 1.98
CA HIS A 71 9.58 0.50 0.69
C HIS A 71 8.05 0.74 0.72
N ASP A 72 7.63 1.96 0.33
CA ASP A 72 6.24 2.44 0.50
C ASP A 72 5.32 2.16 -0.72
N GLN A 73 5.84 1.67 -1.84
CA GLN A 73 5.09 1.42 -3.09
C GLN A 73 5.01 -0.07 -3.45
N CYS A 74 4.75 -0.94 -2.47
CA CYS A 74 4.44 -2.35 -2.73
C CYS A 74 3.00 -2.49 -3.27
N GLU A 75 2.83 -3.26 -4.35
CA GLU A 75 1.52 -3.61 -4.91
C GLU A 75 1.49 -5.09 -5.35
N PHE A 76 0.30 -5.67 -5.56
CA PHE A 76 0.13 -7.07 -6.02
C PHE A 76 0.83 -7.41 -7.35
N GLY A 77 1.25 -6.41 -8.13
CA GLY A 77 2.05 -6.58 -9.34
C GLY A 77 3.52 -6.18 -9.22
N PHE A 78 3.93 -5.55 -8.11
CA PHE A 78 5.23 -4.90 -8.01
C PHE A 78 5.75 -4.88 -6.56
N CYS A 79 6.90 -5.53 -6.34
CA CYS A 79 7.64 -5.47 -5.10
C CYS A 79 9.04 -4.93 -5.39
N GLU A 80 9.32 -3.69 -4.98
CA GLU A 80 10.63 -3.06 -5.15
C GLU A 80 11.76 -3.88 -4.50
N HIS A 81 11.51 -4.45 -3.31
CA HIS A 81 12.45 -5.34 -2.61
C HIS A 81 12.76 -6.66 -3.37
N SER A 82 11.95 -7.02 -4.37
CA SER A 82 12.26 -8.13 -5.28
C SER A 82 13.06 -7.67 -6.51
N GLN A 83 13.03 -6.38 -6.85
CA GLN A 83 13.90 -5.77 -7.88
C GLN A 83 15.23 -5.22 -7.33
N LEU A 84 15.43 -5.22 -6.00
CA LEU A 84 16.68 -4.77 -5.40
C LEU A 84 17.88 -5.58 -5.89
N ASP A 85 18.95 -4.86 -6.20
CA ASP A 85 20.17 -5.42 -6.77
C ASP A 85 21.02 -6.06 -5.65
N PHE A 86 20.77 -7.34 -5.35
CA PHE A 86 21.50 -8.17 -4.37
C PHE A 86 22.95 -8.50 -4.80
N THR A 87 23.66 -7.52 -5.37
CA THR A 87 24.97 -7.67 -6.02
C THR A 87 26.13 -7.27 -5.11
N LYS A 88 25.90 -6.40 -4.11
CA LYS A 88 26.91 -5.93 -3.15
C LYS A 88 26.97 -6.81 -1.90
N VAL A 89 27.54 -7.99 -2.05
CA VAL A 89 27.54 -9.03 -1.00
C VAL A 89 28.94 -9.53 -0.70
N ALA A 90 29.19 -9.95 0.53
CA ALA A 90 30.31 -10.82 0.82
C ALA A 90 30.02 -12.25 0.34
N GLN A 91 31.00 -12.92 -0.27
CA GLN A 91 30.89 -14.36 -0.54
C GLN A 91 30.75 -15.12 0.79
N ARG A 92 29.83 -16.09 0.86
CA ARG A 92 29.68 -16.97 2.03
C ARG A 92 30.95 -17.82 2.24
N HIS A 93 31.31 -18.03 3.50
CA HIS A 93 32.35 -18.99 3.90
C HIS A 93 31.68 -20.28 4.42
N GLU A 94 32.13 -21.43 3.94
CA GLU A 94 31.54 -22.74 4.26
C GLU A 94 32.31 -23.52 5.34
N SER A 95 33.57 -23.15 5.59
CA SER A 95 34.40 -23.81 6.60
C SER A 95 34.30 -23.11 7.94
N LYS A 96 33.98 -23.86 9.01
CA LYS A 96 34.00 -23.34 10.39
C LYS A 96 35.38 -22.77 10.78
N ALA A 97 36.48 -23.34 10.26
CA ALA A 97 37.83 -22.83 10.47
C ALA A 97 38.08 -21.43 9.85
N CYS A 98 37.16 -20.91 9.03
CA CYS A 98 37.20 -19.53 8.53
C CYS A 98 36.61 -18.51 9.50
N ALA A 99 35.97 -18.94 10.60
CA ALA A 99 35.65 -18.07 11.74
C ALA A 99 36.92 -17.77 12.57
N ASP A 100 37.78 -18.78 12.76
CA ASP A 100 39.00 -18.67 13.58
C ASP A 100 40.20 -18.09 12.81
N TYR A 101 40.25 -18.27 11.48
CA TYR A 101 41.36 -17.83 10.63
C TYR A 101 40.89 -17.18 9.32
N PRO A 102 41.50 -16.06 8.87
CA PRO A 102 41.10 -15.39 7.64
C PRO A 102 41.26 -16.29 6.40
N CYS A 103 40.16 -16.51 5.68
CA CYS A 103 40.14 -17.36 4.49
C CYS A 103 41.07 -16.81 3.39
N LYS A 104 41.86 -17.69 2.78
CA LYS A 104 42.74 -17.32 1.66
C LYS A 104 41.95 -17.13 0.36
N LEU A 105 42.44 -16.19 -0.44
CA LEU A 105 41.92 -15.79 -1.76
C LEU A 105 42.64 -16.58 -2.86
N LEU A 106 41.90 -17.12 -3.85
CA LEU A 106 42.48 -17.86 -4.98
C LEU A 106 42.97 -16.92 -6.11
N ARG A 107 43.94 -16.05 -5.79
CA ARG A 107 44.57 -15.13 -6.75
C ARG A 107 45.24 -15.88 -7.90
N ASN A 108 45.00 -15.45 -9.14
CA ASN A 108 45.60 -16.00 -10.37
C ASN A 108 45.45 -17.53 -10.55
N HIS A 109 44.49 -18.16 -9.85
CA HIS A 109 44.31 -19.62 -9.93
C HIS A 109 43.69 -20.04 -11.28
N PHE A 110 42.88 -19.16 -11.88
CA PHE A 110 42.18 -19.31 -13.15
C PHE A 110 42.79 -18.36 -14.21
N PRO A 111 43.63 -18.85 -15.15
CA PRO A 111 44.33 -17.97 -16.10
C PRO A 111 43.40 -17.28 -17.11
N ARG A 112 43.32 -15.94 -17.05
CA ARG A 112 42.46 -15.11 -17.91
C ARG A 112 42.66 -15.37 -19.41
N ALA A 113 43.91 -15.46 -19.87
CA ALA A 113 44.26 -15.71 -21.27
C ALA A 113 43.67 -17.04 -21.79
N THR A 114 43.66 -18.10 -20.98
CA THR A 114 43.10 -19.40 -21.34
C THR A 114 41.58 -19.36 -21.47
N LEU A 115 40.89 -18.59 -20.61
CA LEU A 115 39.45 -18.37 -20.71
C LEU A 115 39.07 -17.54 -21.94
N GLU A 116 39.82 -16.47 -22.22
CA GLU A 116 39.60 -15.66 -23.43
C GLU A 116 39.84 -16.45 -24.71
N GLU A 117 40.90 -17.25 -24.79
CA GLU A 117 41.19 -18.09 -25.96
C GLU A 117 40.08 -19.12 -26.20
N ALA A 118 39.63 -19.81 -25.14
CA ALA A 118 38.52 -20.74 -25.21
C ALA A 118 37.23 -20.06 -25.70
N THR A 119 36.93 -18.88 -25.15
CA THR A 119 35.75 -18.08 -25.51
C THR A 119 35.79 -17.59 -26.95
N LYS A 120 36.91 -16.98 -27.39
CA LYS A 120 37.14 -16.53 -28.77
C LYS A 120 37.08 -17.70 -29.76
N SER A 121 37.55 -18.89 -29.34
CA SER A 121 37.43 -20.15 -30.09
C SER A 121 36.03 -20.80 -30.06
N LYS A 122 35.04 -20.21 -29.36
CA LYS A 122 33.70 -20.76 -29.13
C LYS A 122 33.70 -22.18 -28.50
N LYS A 123 34.72 -22.51 -27.72
CA LYS A 123 34.84 -23.76 -26.95
C LYS A 123 34.14 -23.64 -25.59
N LEU A 124 33.89 -24.78 -24.95
CA LEU A 124 33.33 -24.87 -23.59
C LEU A 124 34.23 -24.14 -22.58
N THR A 125 33.66 -23.33 -21.69
CA THR A 125 34.41 -22.48 -20.73
C THR A 125 34.47 -23.03 -19.31
N ALA A 126 34.15 -24.31 -19.11
CA ALA A 126 34.18 -24.97 -17.80
C ALA A 126 35.62 -25.35 -17.40
N TRP A 127 36.01 -25.01 -16.16
CA TRP A 127 37.34 -25.30 -15.62
C TRP A 127 37.43 -26.72 -15.08
N ALA A 128 38.57 -27.39 -15.26
CA ALA A 128 38.89 -28.60 -14.50
C ALA A 128 39.03 -28.29 -13.00
N LEU A 129 38.83 -29.28 -12.13
CA LEU A 129 38.88 -29.13 -10.65
C LEU A 129 40.25 -28.71 -10.06
N ASN A 130 41.24 -28.44 -10.91
CA ASN A 130 42.55 -27.90 -10.55
C ASN A 130 42.69 -26.39 -10.87
N GLY A 131 41.66 -25.76 -11.44
CA GLY A 131 41.60 -24.36 -11.87
C GLY A 131 42.48 -23.94 -13.04
N ARG A 132 43.38 -24.81 -13.53
CA ARG A 132 44.48 -24.43 -14.44
C ARG A 132 44.22 -24.68 -15.92
N SER A 133 43.18 -25.43 -16.27
CA SER A 133 42.86 -25.80 -17.66
C SER A 133 41.37 -25.99 -17.86
N MET A 134 40.86 -25.63 -19.05
CA MET A 134 39.49 -25.97 -19.44
C MET A 134 39.33 -27.49 -19.60
N ILE A 135 38.14 -28.00 -19.27
CA ILE A 135 37.80 -29.40 -19.57
C ILE A 135 37.68 -29.62 -21.08
N LYS A 136 37.82 -30.87 -21.50
CA LYS A 136 37.60 -31.30 -22.88
C LYS A 136 36.40 -32.25 -22.91
N PRO A 137 35.42 -32.07 -23.80
CA PRO A 137 34.38 -33.05 -24.03
C PRO A 137 34.99 -34.44 -24.31
N PRO A 138 34.40 -35.55 -23.83
CA PRO A 138 33.08 -35.65 -23.20
C PRO A 138 33.10 -35.62 -21.66
N LEU A 139 34.12 -35.04 -21.01
CA LEU A 139 34.22 -35.05 -19.55
C LEU A 139 33.07 -34.26 -18.89
N PRO A 140 32.30 -34.85 -17.95
CA PRO A 140 31.17 -34.18 -17.32
C PRO A 140 31.63 -33.10 -16.34
N PHE A 141 30.85 -32.02 -16.24
CA PHE A 141 31.05 -30.94 -15.29
C PHE A 141 29.76 -30.60 -14.54
N MET A 142 29.92 -29.97 -13.37
CA MET A 142 28.83 -29.39 -12.58
C MET A 142 28.71 -27.91 -12.93
N ALA A 143 27.52 -27.44 -13.30
CA ALA A 143 27.23 -26.02 -13.35
C ALA A 143 26.83 -25.54 -11.95
N ILE A 144 27.21 -24.31 -11.59
CA ILE A 144 26.87 -23.69 -10.30
C ILE A 144 25.98 -22.50 -10.56
N SER A 145 24.74 -22.63 -10.11
CA SER A 145 23.77 -21.55 -9.97
C SER A 145 23.84 -21.04 -8.53
N HIS A 146 24.00 -19.74 -8.35
CA HIS A 146 24.05 -19.16 -7.01
C HIS A 146 23.48 -17.74 -6.96
N VAL A 147 22.91 -17.37 -5.82
CA VAL A 147 22.55 -15.98 -5.52
C VAL A 147 23.25 -15.52 -4.27
N TRP A 148 24.22 -14.64 -4.50
CA TRP A 148 24.40 -13.32 -3.89
C TRP A 148 25.60 -12.69 -4.64
N SER A 149 25.44 -12.58 -5.97
CA SER A 149 26.38 -11.86 -6.84
C SER A 149 25.71 -11.32 -8.10
N ASP A 150 26.25 -10.23 -8.61
CA ASP A 150 26.19 -9.93 -10.04
C ASP A 150 26.94 -11.01 -10.83
N GLY A 151 26.72 -11.06 -12.14
CA GLY A 151 27.54 -11.92 -12.99
C GLY A 151 29.01 -11.50 -12.89
N THR A 152 29.87 -12.43 -12.45
CA THR A 152 31.31 -12.31 -12.09
C THR A 152 31.70 -12.31 -10.59
N GLY A 153 30.75 -12.53 -9.67
CA GLY A 153 30.98 -13.38 -8.48
C GLY A 153 32.17 -13.06 -7.57
N ALA A 154 32.57 -11.80 -7.45
CA ALA A 154 33.60 -11.34 -6.53
C ALA A 154 32.94 -10.36 -5.56
N GLY A 155 32.81 -10.75 -4.29
CA GLY A 155 32.08 -9.95 -3.29
C GLY A 155 32.68 -8.55 -3.11
N ALA A 156 31.96 -7.62 -2.46
CA ALA A 156 32.23 -6.16 -2.53
C ALA A 156 33.69 -5.66 -2.31
N ASN A 157 34.58 -6.47 -1.72
CA ASN A 157 36.01 -6.19 -1.49
C ASN A 157 36.99 -7.09 -2.31
N TRP A 158 36.52 -7.80 -3.34
CA TRP A 158 37.24 -8.86 -4.05
C TRP A 158 37.38 -8.51 -5.54
N SER A 159 38.53 -8.81 -6.17
CA SER A 159 38.72 -8.54 -7.60
C SER A 159 37.96 -9.56 -8.45
N ARG A 160 37.39 -9.15 -9.60
CA ARG A 160 36.66 -10.04 -10.50
C ARG A 160 37.51 -11.24 -10.96
N GLY A 161 36.93 -12.43 -10.87
CA GLY A 161 37.60 -13.72 -11.09
C GLY A 161 38.42 -14.24 -9.90
N GLU A 162 38.47 -13.54 -8.75
CA GLU A 162 39.05 -14.05 -7.51
C GLU A 162 37.95 -14.55 -6.56
N VAL A 163 38.06 -15.81 -6.12
CA VAL A 163 37.05 -16.47 -5.27
C VAL A 163 37.67 -16.99 -3.97
N ASN A 164 36.83 -17.12 -2.93
CA ASN A 164 37.30 -17.59 -1.64
C ASN A 164 37.62 -19.09 -1.69
N ARG A 165 38.76 -19.46 -1.09
CA ARG A 165 39.26 -20.82 -1.20
C ARG A 165 38.31 -21.84 -0.58
N CYS A 166 37.69 -21.55 0.57
CA CYS A 166 36.84 -22.54 1.24
C CYS A 166 35.56 -22.86 0.45
N LEU A 167 35.00 -21.89 -0.27
CA LEU A 167 33.82 -22.07 -1.12
C LEU A 167 34.17 -22.84 -2.40
N TYR A 168 35.31 -22.54 -3.04
CA TYR A 168 35.79 -23.32 -4.18
C TYR A 168 36.14 -24.77 -3.79
N ASP A 169 36.86 -24.97 -2.67
CA ASP A 169 37.18 -26.31 -2.16
C ASP A 169 35.89 -27.08 -1.76
N TYR A 170 34.85 -26.40 -1.27
CA TYR A 170 33.52 -26.98 -0.99
C TYR A 170 32.78 -27.41 -2.26
N PHE A 171 32.64 -26.54 -3.25
CA PHE A 171 32.02 -26.89 -4.53
C PHE A 171 32.78 -27.99 -5.27
N LYS A 172 34.11 -28.00 -5.17
CA LYS A 172 34.96 -29.08 -5.67
C LYS A 172 34.62 -30.42 -5.00
N GLY A 173 34.48 -30.46 -3.68
CA GLY A 173 34.07 -31.68 -2.97
C GLY A 173 32.69 -32.22 -3.42
N ILE A 174 31.73 -31.32 -3.71
CA ILE A 174 30.43 -31.72 -4.27
C ILE A 174 30.59 -32.24 -5.71
N ALA A 175 31.38 -31.58 -6.56
CA ALA A 175 31.65 -32.04 -7.92
C ALA A 175 32.31 -33.44 -7.93
N GLU A 176 33.27 -33.68 -7.03
CA GLU A 176 33.91 -34.99 -6.85
C GLU A 176 32.90 -36.06 -6.39
N ARG A 177 32.04 -35.74 -5.41
CA ARG A 177 30.96 -36.63 -4.92
C ARG A 177 29.99 -37.06 -6.03
N PHE A 178 29.70 -36.18 -6.99
CA PHE A 178 28.84 -36.47 -8.15
C PHE A 178 29.61 -36.84 -9.44
N GLN A 179 30.90 -37.20 -9.33
CA GLN A 179 31.75 -37.66 -10.44
C GLN A 179 31.88 -36.66 -11.61
N CYS A 180 31.90 -35.37 -11.31
CA CYS A 180 32.21 -34.29 -12.25
C CYS A 180 33.72 -34.03 -12.26
N HIS A 181 34.29 -33.80 -13.44
CA HIS A 181 35.72 -33.56 -13.66
C HIS A 181 36.05 -32.06 -13.80
N GLY A 182 35.03 -31.21 -13.77
CA GLY A 182 35.15 -29.77 -13.82
C GLY A 182 33.93 -29.06 -13.23
N ILE A 183 34.06 -27.76 -13.11
CA ILE A 183 33.05 -26.81 -12.63
C ILE A 183 32.89 -25.72 -13.67
N TRP A 184 31.64 -25.40 -13.98
CA TRP A 184 31.26 -24.17 -14.66
C TRP A 184 30.60 -23.24 -13.64
N TRP A 185 31.21 -22.09 -13.40
CA TRP A 185 30.73 -21.08 -12.44
C TRP A 185 30.97 -19.71 -13.07
N ASP A 186 29.90 -18.96 -13.29
CA ASP A 186 29.89 -17.66 -13.99
C ASP A 186 30.96 -16.68 -13.45
N ALA A 187 31.20 -16.70 -12.14
CA ALA A 187 32.25 -15.97 -11.42
C ALA A 187 33.66 -16.09 -12.05
N ILE A 188 33.99 -17.26 -12.58
CA ILE A 188 35.32 -17.64 -13.09
C ILE A 188 35.30 -18.12 -14.55
N CYS A 189 34.11 -18.33 -15.14
CA CYS A 189 33.91 -18.86 -16.50
C CYS A 189 33.42 -17.81 -17.52
N ILE A 190 33.27 -16.54 -17.12
CA ILE A 190 32.92 -15.41 -18.00
C ILE A 190 34.09 -14.40 -18.03
N PRO A 191 34.66 -14.07 -19.22
CA PRO A 191 35.80 -13.16 -19.33
C PRO A 191 35.43 -11.68 -19.14
N GLU A 192 36.45 -10.85 -18.90
CA GLU A 192 36.30 -9.40 -18.72
C GLU A 192 36.26 -8.61 -20.04
N ASP A 193 37.01 -9.03 -21.07
CA ASP A 193 37.04 -8.39 -22.38
C ASP A 193 35.62 -8.29 -22.96
N LYS A 194 35.20 -7.09 -23.38
CA LYS A 194 33.82 -6.81 -23.85
C LYS A 194 33.39 -7.71 -24.99
N ALA A 195 34.30 -7.99 -25.94
CA ALA A 195 34.01 -8.85 -27.09
C ALA A 195 33.89 -10.33 -26.67
N ALA A 196 34.87 -10.85 -25.91
CA ALA A 196 34.80 -12.20 -25.37
C ALA A 196 33.58 -12.41 -24.45
N ARG A 197 33.26 -11.44 -23.57
CA ARG A 197 32.12 -11.49 -22.63
C ARG A 197 30.80 -11.65 -23.39
N SER A 198 30.60 -10.90 -24.47
CA SER A 198 29.43 -11.04 -25.33
C SER A 198 29.33 -12.45 -25.95
N ILE A 199 30.46 -13.00 -26.44
CA ILE A 199 30.50 -14.37 -26.99
C ILE A 199 30.19 -15.42 -25.92
N ALA A 200 30.66 -15.24 -24.68
CA ALA A 200 30.38 -16.13 -23.56
C ALA A 200 28.91 -16.09 -23.15
N ILE A 201 28.32 -14.90 -22.97
CA ILE A 201 26.90 -14.72 -22.66
C ILE A 201 26.01 -15.36 -23.73
N ASN A 202 26.32 -15.14 -25.02
CA ASN A 202 25.60 -15.72 -26.14
C ASN A 202 25.65 -17.27 -26.18
N ARG A 203 26.54 -17.91 -25.42
CA ARG A 203 26.67 -19.37 -25.28
C ARG A 203 26.31 -19.89 -23.88
N MET A 204 25.86 -19.01 -22.98
CA MET A 204 25.62 -19.36 -21.56
C MET A 204 24.57 -20.47 -21.41
N HIS A 205 23.49 -20.43 -22.20
CA HIS A 205 22.47 -21.49 -22.25
C HIS A 205 23.06 -22.88 -22.58
N VAL A 206 24.01 -22.95 -23.51
CA VAL A 206 24.68 -24.20 -23.91
C VAL A 206 25.47 -24.81 -22.75
N ASN A 207 26.08 -23.98 -21.89
CA ASN A 207 26.84 -24.48 -20.74
C ASN A 207 25.93 -25.14 -19.68
N TYR A 208 24.70 -24.65 -19.50
CA TYR A 208 23.71 -25.31 -18.63
C TYR A 208 23.12 -26.57 -19.30
N GLU A 209 22.90 -26.54 -20.62
CA GLU A 209 22.40 -27.69 -21.39
C GLU A 209 23.41 -28.86 -21.44
N GLU A 210 24.71 -28.56 -21.51
CA GLU A 210 25.80 -29.56 -21.52
C GLU A 210 26.25 -30.00 -20.11
N ALA A 211 25.83 -29.32 -19.04
CA ALA A 211 26.19 -29.69 -17.68
C ALA A 211 25.57 -31.04 -17.26
N ARG A 212 26.29 -31.81 -16.43
CA ARG A 212 25.75 -33.08 -15.89
C ARG A 212 24.57 -32.82 -14.96
N PHE A 213 24.66 -31.75 -14.18
CA PHE A 213 23.59 -31.14 -13.41
C PHE A 213 24.00 -29.71 -13.03
N THR A 214 23.01 -28.88 -12.72
CA THR A 214 23.18 -27.56 -12.14
C THR A 214 22.92 -27.63 -10.64
N LEU A 215 23.91 -27.26 -9.84
CA LEU A 215 23.78 -27.14 -8.39
C LEU A 215 23.28 -25.73 -8.06
N VAL A 216 22.15 -25.63 -7.37
CA VAL A 216 21.58 -24.39 -6.84
C VAL A 216 22.11 -24.16 -5.43
N HIS A 217 22.86 -23.08 -5.23
CA HIS A 217 23.40 -22.63 -3.93
C HIS A 217 22.89 -21.23 -3.61
N ASP A 218 21.87 -21.14 -2.77
CA ASP A 218 21.23 -19.90 -2.33
C ASP A 218 21.33 -19.79 -0.81
N CYS A 219 21.66 -18.60 -0.29
CA CYS A 219 21.90 -18.42 1.15
C CYS A 219 20.65 -18.62 2.01
N TYR A 220 19.45 -18.32 1.50
CA TYR A 220 18.19 -18.55 2.21
C TYR A 220 17.87 -20.05 2.22
N LEU A 221 17.97 -20.74 1.07
CA LEU A 221 17.79 -22.20 1.01
C LEU A 221 18.83 -22.94 1.86
N ARG A 222 20.04 -22.40 2.03
CA ARG A 222 21.11 -22.99 2.87
C ARG A 222 20.90 -22.87 4.39
N GLU A 223 20.00 -22.02 4.85
CA GLU A 223 19.51 -22.02 6.24
C GLU A 223 18.16 -22.74 6.38
N TRP A 224 17.51 -23.10 5.27
CA TRP A 224 16.26 -23.84 5.24
C TRP A 224 16.48 -25.31 5.55
N GLU A 225 15.79 -25.82 6.56
CA GLU A 225 15.80 -27.26 6.92
C GLU A 225 14.94 -28.06 5.94
N TRP A 226 15.45 -29.20 5.48
CA TRP A 226 14.66 -30.10 4.64
C TRP A 226 13.66 -30.86 5.49
N PHE A 227 12.37 -30.59 5.29
CA PHE A 227 11.26 -31.34 5.89
C PHE A 227 10.61 -32.26 4.84
N ASP A 228 9.87 -31.67 3.90
CA ASP A 228 9.13 -32.37 2.85
C ASP A 228 9.20 -31.63 1.50
N ALA A 229 8.50 -32.16 0.48
CA ALA A 229 8.49 -31.57 -0.85
C ALA A 229 7.59 -30.32 -0.96
N GLU A 230 6.53 -30.23 -0.15
CA GLU A 230 5.59 -29.10 -0.14
C GLU A 230 6.24 -27.82 0.38
N THR A 231 6.83 -27.90 1.58
CA THR A 231 7.59 -26.82 2.21
C THR A 231 8.83 -26.46 1.40
N ALA A 232 9.47 -27.43 0.72
CA ALA A 232 10.57 -27.16 -0.20
C ALA A 232 10.13 -26.39 -1.47
N CYS A 233 8.99 -26.74 -2.08
CA CYS A 233 8.39 -25.96 -3.17
C CYS A 233 8.11 -24.52 -2.72
N PHE A 234 7.54 -24.33 -1.52
CA PHE A 234 7.27 -23.00 -0.97
C PHE A 234 8.56 -22.20 -0.70
N ALA A 235 9.57 -22.83 -0.08
CA ALA A 235 10.87 -22.20 0.18
C ALA A 235 11.60 -21.81 -1.12
N ILE A 236 11.52 -22.65 -2.16
CA ILE A 236 12.02 -22.31 -3.49
C ILE A 236 11.30 -21.07 -4.03
N ILE A 237 9.97 -21.03 -4.01
CA ILE A 237 9.17 -19.90 -4.51
C ILE A 237 9.52 -18.58 -3.81
N MET A 238 9.79 -18.62 -2.50
CA MET A 238 10.19 -17.44 -1.71
C MET A 238 11.65 -17.00 -1.90
N SER A 239 12.54 -17.93 -2.31
CA SER A 239 13.98 -17.67 -2.38
C SER A 239 14.33 -16.51 -3.34
N PRO A 240 15.33 -15.66 -3.00
CA PRO A 240 15.83 -14.64 -3.92
C PRO A 240 16.34 -15.22 -5.25
N TRP A 241 16.89 -16.44 -5.22
CA TRP A 241 17.22 -17.23 -6.41
C TRP A 241 16.06 -17.37 -7.40
N PHE A 242 14.89 -17.82 -6.96
CA PHE A 242 13.77 -18.10 -7.85
C PHE A 242 13.19 -16.86 -8.55
N SER A 243 13.40 -15.66 -7.99
CA SER A 243 12.90 -14.39 -8.54
C SER A 243 13.78 -13.76 -9.64
N ARG A 244 14.98 -14.26 -9.93
CA ARG A 244 15.89 -13.65 -10.94
C ARG A 244 15.58 -14.16 -12.36
N GLY A 245 15.64 -13.26 -13.34
CA GLY A 245 15.47 -13.62 -14.76
C GLY A 245 16.56 -14.58 -15.26
N TRP A 246 17.81 -14.41 -14.83
CA TRP A 246 18.90 -15.32 -15.21
C TRP A 246 18.65 -16.76 -14.71
N THR A 247 18.11 -16.94 -13.50
CA THR A 247 17.72 -18.26 -12.96
C THR A 247 16.67 -18.96 -13.81
N ALA A 248 15.78 -18.21 -14.46
CA ALA A 248 14.81 -18.78 -15.39
C ALA A 248 15.48 -19.42 -16.62
N LEU A 249 16.59 -18.84 -17.11
CA LEU A 249 17.43 -19.46 -18.13
C LEU A 249 18.11 -20.74 -17.62
N GLU A 250 18.58 -20.74 -16.37
CA GLU A 250 19.21 -21.91 -15.76
C GLU A 250 18.22 -23.07 -15.65
N LEU A 251 17.02 -22.83 -15.11
CA LEU A 251 15.97 -23.83 -14.93
C LEU A 251 15.43 -24.37 -16.26
N ALA A 252 15.25 -23.51 -17.27
CA ALA A 252 14.73 -23.92 -18.58
C ALA A 252 15.76 -24.68 -19.44
N GLN A 253 17.06 -24.49 -19.22
CA GLN A 253 18.11 -25.11 -20.04
C GLN A 253 18.85 -26.27 -19.32
N SER A 254 18.82 -26.33 -17.99
CA SER A 254 19.48 -27.40 -17.23
C SER A 254 18.72 -28.72 -17.32
N ARG A 255 19.40 -29.79 -17.75
CA ARG A 255 18.81 -31.13 -17.86
C ARG A 255 18.45 -31.76 -16.51
N LYS A 256 19.21 -31.43 -15.46
CA LYS A 256 19.00 -31.90 -14.10
C LYS A 256 19.44 -30.83 -13.12
N VAL A 257 18.62 -30.55 -12.11
CA VAL A 257 18.84 -29.47 -11.14
C VAL A 257 18.87 -30.06 -9.74
N LYS A 258 19.86 -29.67 -8.94
CA LYS A 258 20.01 -30.13 -7.56
C LYS A 258 20.02 -28.94 -6.61
N VAL A 259 19.12 -28.95 -5.64
CA VAL A 259 18.96 -27.89 -4.63
C VAL A 259 19.68 -28.30 -3.36
N ILE A 260 20.45 -27.39 -2.78
CA ILE A 260 21.14 -27.61 -1.49
C ILE A 260 20.45 -26.85 -0.36
N PHE A 261 20.15 -27.58 0.70
CA PHE A 261 19.51 -27.12 1.92
C PHE A 261 20.52 -27.02 3.08
N LYS A 262 20.03 -26.74 4.29
CA LYS A 262 20.84 -26.76 5.53
C LYS A 262 21.58 -28.10 5.70
N ASP A 263 22.68 -28.05 6.44
CA ASP A 263 23.58 -29.18 6.71
C ASP A 263 24.10 -29.93 5.47
N SER A 264 24.11 -29.25 4.31
CA SER A 264 24.53 -29.80 3.01
C SER A 264 23.67 -30.98 2.51
N VAL A 265 22.39 -31.01 2.91
CA VAL A 265 21.39 -31.89 2.31
C VAL A 265 21.18 -31.47 0.85
N ILE A 266 21.39 -32.38 -0.10
CA ILE A 266 21.23 -32.11 -1.53
C ILE A 266 20.09 -32.96 -2.06
N LYS A 267 19.11 -32.31 -2.69
CA LYS A 267 17.89 -32.91 -3.24
C LYS A 267 17.79 -32.64 -4.73
N ASP A 268 17.23 -33.58 -5.46
CA ASP A 268 16.92 -33.42 -6.87
C ASP A 268 15.63 -32.64 -7.07
N LEU A 269 15.65 -31.63 -7.93
CA LEU A 269 14.47 -30.81 -8.14
C LEU A 269 13.35 -31.62 -8.81
N ASP A 270 13.65 -32.47 -9.79
CA ASP A 270 12.62 -33.29 -10.43
C ASP A 270 12.21 -34.47 -9.55
N GLU A 271 13.20 -35.24 -9.07
CA GLU A 271 12.97 -36.56 -8.47
C GLU A 271 12.58 -36.50 -6.97
N ASP A 272 13.08 -35.52 -6.20
CA ASP A 272 12.81 -35.41 -4.76
C ASP A 272 11.78 -34.32 -4.38
N ILE A 273 11.58 -33.30 -5.23
CA ILE A 273 10.78 -32.10 -4.90
C ILE A 273 9.51 -31.98 -5.75
N LEU A 274 9.61 -32.14 -7.07
CA LEU A 274 8.46 -31.98 -7.98
C LEU A 274 7.69 -33.29 -8.24
N ALA A 275 8.29 -34.46 -7.94
CA ALA A 275 7.67 -35.75 -8.17
C ALA A 275 6.48 -36.03 -7.24
N ASN A 276 5.38 -36.51 -7.84
CA ASN A 276 4.11 -36.95 -7.23
C ASN A 276 3.41 -35.90 -6.33
N PRO A 277 2.19 -35.43 -6.69
CA PRO A 277 1.49 -34.43 -5.89
C PRO A 277 1.14 -34.96 -4.49
N GLN A 278 1.68 -34.32 -3.45
CA GLN A 278 1.46 -34.67 -2.04
C GLN A 278 0.23 -33.95 -1.46
N SER A 279 -0.10 -32.77 -1.99
CA SER A 279 -1.27 -31.98 -1.62
C SER A 279 -1.63 -31.00 -2.75
N ILE A 280 -2.76 -30.30 -2.65
CA ILE A 280 -3.11 -29.22 -3.59
C ILE A 280 -2.10 -28.06 -3.56
N ARG A 281 -1.49 -27.77 -2.40
CA ARG A 281 -0.50 -26.70 -2.24
C ARG A 281 0.84 -27.09 -2.88
N HIS A 282 1.25 -28.35 -2.67
CA HIS A 282 2.39 -28.95 -3.36
C HIS A 282 2.16 -29.04 -4.88
N GLN A 283 0.95 -29.39 -5.33
CA GLN A 283 0.61 -29.39 -6.74
C GLN A 283 0.76 -28.00 -7.36
N ILE A 284 0.15 -26.96 -6.80
CA ILE A 284 0.26 -25.59 -7.32
C ILE A 284 1.72 -25.10 -7.27
N GLY A 285 2.43 -25.36 -6.17
CA GLY A 285 3.85 -24.97 -6.02
C GLY A 285 4.76 -25.69 -7.02
N SER A 286 4.53 -26.99 -7.26
CA SER A 286 5.29 -27.78 -8.22
C SER A 286 4.92 -27.44 -9.67
N GLU A 287 3.66 -27.12 -9.99
CA GLU A 287 3.25 -26.59 -11.30
C GLU A 287 3.94 -25.26 -11.60
N LEU A 288 3.97 -24.33 -10.64
CA LEU A 288 4.67 -23.04 -10.77
C LEU A 288 6.18 -23.17 -11.04
N ILE A 289 6.84 -24.17 -10.44
CA ILE A 289 8.26 -24.44 -10.68
C ILE A 289 8.45 -25.23 -11.99
N SER A 290 7.59 -26.20 -12.28
CA SER A 290 7.68 -27.08 -13.47
C SER A 290 7.41 -26.34 -14.77
N ASN A 291 6.55 -25.32 -14.78
CA ASN A 291 6.32 -24.45 -15.93
C ASN A 291 7.61 -23.73 -16.39
N LEU A 292 8.58 -23.53 -15.49
CA LEU A 292 9.90 -22.96 -15.82
C LEU A 292 10.86 -23.96 -16.46
N ARG A 293 10.54 -25.24 -16.39
CA ARG A 293 11.39 -26.35 -16.87
C ARG A 293 11.00 -26.86 -18.25
N GLN A 294 9.95 -26.30 -18.85
CA GLN A 294 9.52 -26.65 -20.21
C GLN A 294 10.56 -26.09 -21.22
N GLY A 295 11.46 -26.96 -21.68
CA GLY A 295 12.77 -26.58 -22.23
C GLY A 295 12.83 -25.90 -23.60
N THR A 296 11.71 -25.41 -24.15
CA THR A 296 11.68 -24.68 -25.43
C THR A 296 10.61 -23.58 -25.43
N VAL A 297 11.05 -22.32 -25.50
CA VAL A 297 10.16 -21.20 -25.81
C VAL A 297 9.84 -21.21 -27.31
N THR A 298 8.57 -21.46 -27.64
CA THR A 298 8.04 -21.50 -29.01
C THR A 298 6.96 -20.44 -29.26
N THR A 299 6.21 -20.07 -28.22
CA THR A 299 5.18 -19.02 -28.24
C THR A 299 5.53 -17.86 -27.31
N VAL A 300 4.82 -16.74 -27.45
CA VAL A 300 4.91 -15.62 -26.49
C VAL A 300 4.41 -16.04 -25.11
N ASN A 301 3.41 -16.93 -25.01
CA ASN A 301 2.93 -17.43 -23.73
C ASN A 301 4.01 -18.21 -22.98
N ASP A 302 4.77 -19.07 -23.66
CA ASP A 302 5.87 -19.84 -23.06
C ASP A 302 6.91 -18.88 -22.44
N LEU A 303 7.26 -17.81 -23.17
CA LEU A 303 8.20 -16.79 -22.70
C LEU A 303 7.67 -16.03 -21.47
N LEU A 304 6.39 -15.66 -21.49
CA LEU A 304 5.75 -14.93 -20.39
C LEU A 304 5.60 -15.82 -19.15
N GLN A 305 5.19 -17.08 -19.28
CA GLN A 305 5.12 -18.02 -18.16
C GLN A 305 6.47 -18.16 -17.42
N VAL A 306 7.57 -18.15 -18.17
CA VAL A 306 8.92 -18.23 -17.61
C VAL A 306 9.36 -16.91 -16.94
N LEU A 307 9.05 -15.75 -17.53
CA LEU A 307 9.68 -14.46 -17.16
C LEU A 307 8.78 -13.41 -16.48
N HIS A 308 7.46 -13.49 -16.57
CA HIS A 308 6.55 -12.39 -16.15
C HIS A 308 6.66 -12.08 -14.65
N SER A 309 6.80 -13.11 -13.79
CA SER A 309 7.03 -12.97 -12.34
C SER A 309 8.50 -12.71 -11.95
N ARG A 310 9.40 -12.52 -12.93
CA ARG A 310 10.87 -12.44 -12.75
C ARG A 310 11.49 -11.21 -13.43
N SER A 311 10.71 -10.14 -13.59
CA SER A 311 11.11 -8.83 -14.14
C SER A 311 12.11 -8.04 -13.27
N THR A 312 12.78 -8.71 -12.33
CA THR A 312 13.70 -8.18 -11.31
C THR A 312 15.10 -7.87 -11.84
N SER A 313 15.45 -8.41 -13.01
CA SER A 313 16.73 -8.16 -13.66
C SER A 313 16.63 -6.93 -14.56
N TRP A 314 17.75 -6.25 -14.79
CA TRP A 314 17.82 -5.03 -15.62
C TRP A 314 17.09 -5.21 -16.96
N ARG A 315 16.36 -4.18 -17.43
CA ARG A 315 15.50 -4.27 -18.64
C ARG A 315 16.24 -4.79 -19.89
N ARG A 316 17.54 -4.50 -20.02
CA ARG A 316 18.42 -5.03 -21.07
C ARG A 316 18.75 -6.51 -20.86
N ASP A 317 19.02 -6.92 -19.63
CA ASP A 317 19.26 -8.33 -19.28
C ASP A 317 18.01 -9.17 -19.55
N MET A 318 16.81 -8.69 -19.20
CA MET A 318 15.56 -9.41 -19.51
C MET A 318 15.37 -9.62 -21.03
N ALA A 319 15.75 -8.67 -21.88
CA ALA A 319 15.75 -8.87 -23.32
C ALA A 319 16.81 -9.88 -23.78
N ILE A 320 18.01 -9.85 -23.20
CA ILE A 320 19.09 -10.83 -23.45
C ILE A 320 18.63 -12.25 -23.05
N ILE A 321 18.11 -12.42 -21.83
CA ILE A 321 17.55 -13.68 -21.31
C ILE A 321 16.44 -14.19 -22.23
N SER A 322 15.51 -13.31 -22.63
CA SER A 322 14.42 -13.65 -23.55
C SER A 322 14.95 -14.16 -24.90
N ALA A 323 16.00 -13.54 -25.44
CA ALA A 323 16.63 -13.98 -26.68
C ALA A 323 17.36 -15.31 -26.53
N LEU A 324 18.05 -15.55 -25.40
CA LEU A 324 18.73 -16.82 -25.14
C LEU A 324 17.71 -17.97 -24.99
N LEU A 325 16.58 -17.73 -24.31
CA LEU A 325 15.46 -18.68 -24.19
C LEU A 325 14.81 -18.98 -25.56
N ALA A 326 14.55 -17.94 -26.37
CA ALA A 326 14.01 -18.07 -27.72
C ALA A 326 15.06 -18.48 -28.79
N LYS A 327 16.30 -18.74 -28.37
CA LYS A 327 17.47 -19.10 -29.22
C LYS A 327 17.70 -18.12 -30.39
N VAL A 328 17.49 -16.83 -30.14
CA VAL A 328 17.75 -15.70 -31.06
C VAL A 328 19.20 -15.22 -30.90
N PRO A 329 19.96 -15.05 -32.01
CA PRO A 329 21.33 -14.56 -31.94
C PRO A 329 21.38 -13.08 -31.52
N LEU A 330 22.21 -12.78 -30.52
CA LEU A 330 22.39 -11.43 -29.97
C LEU A 330 23.60 -10.71 -30.58
N ASP A 331 23.41 -9.48 -31.05
CA ASP A 331 24.50 -8.53 -31.26
C ASP A 331 24.77 -7.75 -29.96
N SER A 332 26.04 -7.70 -29.56
CA SER A 332 26.61 -6.88 -28.50
C SER A 332 26.07 -5.44 -28.43
N ASN A 333 25.81 -4.81 -29.57
CA ASN A 333 25.38 -3.41 -29.67
C ASN A 333 23.87 -3.24 -29.94
N ALA A 334 23.09 -4.32 -30.05
CA ALA A 334 21.65 -4.22 -30.28
C ALA A 334 20.93 -3.49 -29.14
N SER A 335 19.89 -2.71 -29.44
CA SER A 335 19.02 -2.10 -28.43
C SER A 335 18.07 -3.15 -27.83
N GLN A 336 17.60 -2.94 -26.59
CA GLN A 336 16.59 -3.80 -25.94
C GLN A 336 15.39 -4.07 -26.87
N LYS A 337 14.91 -2.99 -27.49
CA LYS A 337 13.82 -2.99 -28.47
C LYS A 337 14.11 -3.89 -29.67
N LYS A 338 15.28 -3.75 -30.31
CA LYS A 338 15.68 -4.56 -31.47
C LYS A 338 15.71 -6.05 -31.12
N ILE A 339 16.19 -6.40 -29.92
CA ILE A 339 16.20 -7.77 -29.43
C ILE A 339 14.76 -8.34 -29.33
N TYR A 340 13.83 -7.60 -28.72
CA TYR A 340 12.43 -8.03 -28.65
C TYR A 340 11.74 -8.13 -30.02
N GLN A 341 12.03 -7.22 -30.95
CA GLN A 341 11.51 -7.31 -32.33
C GLN A 341 12.00 -8.58 -33.04
N ASP A 342 13.27 -8.96 -32.85
CA ASP A 342 13.83 -10.17 -33.47
C ASP A 342 13.32 -11.46 -32.83
N ILE A 343 12.94 -11.43 -31.55
CA ILE A 343 12.17 -12.50 -30.88
C ILE A 343 10.77 -12.62 -31.47
N LEU A 344 10.04 -11.52 -31.65
CA LEU A 344 8.69 -11.55 -32.23
C LEU A 344 8.69 -12.01 -33.69
N ARG A 345 9.67 -11.60 -34.50
CA ARG A 345 9.90 -12.15 -35.85
C ARG A 345 10.17 -13.66 -35.81
N LYS A 346 10.91 -14.14 -34.81
CA LYS A 346 11.26 -15.57 -34.67
C LYS A 346 10.07 -16.44 -34.25
N ILE A 347 9.19 -15.93 -33.38
CA ILE A 347 7.95 -16.59 -32.94
C ILE A 347 6.88 -16.51 -34.04
N GLY A 348 6.77 -15.37 -34.74
CA GLY A 348 5.96 -15.19 -35.95
C GLY A 348 4.44 -15.12 -35.74
N ARG A 349 3.92 -15.41 -34.54
CA ARG A 349 2.49 -15.37 -34.19
C ARG A 349 2.22 -14.82 -32.80
N VAL A 350 1.07 -14.18 -32.63
CA VAL A 350 0.56 -13.65 -31.36
C VAL A 350 -0.96 -13.88 -31.26
N SER A 351 -1.50 -13.87 -30.04
CA SER A 351 -2.95 -13.95 -29.78
C SER A 351 -3.57 -12.54 -29.74
N HIS A 352 -4.86 -12.42 -30.03
CA HIS A 352 -5.58 -11.14 -30.00
C HIS A 352 -5.48 -10.44 -28.64
N ASP A 353 -5.69 -11.20 -27.55
CA ASP A 353 -5.49 -10.75 -26.17
C ASP A 353 -4.20 -9.94 -25.99
N GLN A 354 -3.07 -10.44 -26.52
CA GLN A 354 -1.73 -9.91 -26.24
C GLN A 354 -1.53 -8.47 -26.73
N LEU A 355 -2.38 -7.97 -27.65
CA LEU A 355 -2.38 -6.59 -28.11
C LEU A 355 -3.10 -5.62 -27.14
N PHE A 356 -3.91 -6.14 -26.20
CA PHE A 356 -4.64 -5.34 -25.21
C PHE A 356 -3.81 -4.99 -23.98
N HIS A 357 -2.73 -4.22 -24.12
CA HIS A 357 -1.91 -3.78 -22.99
C HIS A 357 -2.14 -2.30 -22.62
N LYS A 358 -1.83 -1.94 -21.36
CA LYS A 358 -1.95 -0.56 -20.83
C LYS A 358 -0.67 0.28 -20.97
N SER A 359 0.46 -0.34 -21.35
CA SER A 359 1.79 0.30 -21.53
C SER A 359 1.94 1.08 -22.85
N PRO A 360 2.93 1.99 -22.96
CA PRO A 360 3.34 2.60 -24.24
C PRO A 360 3.87 1.56 -25.23
N THR A 361 3.62 1.75 -26.53
CA THR A 361 4.09 0.84 -27.59
C THR A 361 5.50 1.18 -28.10
N MET A 362 6.13 0.23 -28.79
CA MET A 362 7.40 0.44 -29.48
C MET A 362 7.25 1.37 -30.70
N SER A 363 8.25 2.23 -30.95
CA SER A 363 8.42 2.90 -32.26
C SER A 363 8.95 1.92 -33.33
N ASP A 364 9.23 2.39 -34.55
CA ASP A 364 9.92 1.68 -35.64
C ASP A 364 9.35 0.27 -35.94
N GLY A 365 8.21 0.22 -36.65
CA GLY A 365 7.58 -1.01 -37.18
C GLY A 365 6.63 -1.72 -36.20
N PHE A 366 7.05 -1.98 -34.97
CA PHE A 366 6.26 -2.76 -33.99
C PHE A 366 5.30 -1.91 -33.14
N GLY A 367 4.52 -1.04 -33.81
CA GLY A 367 3.65 -0.03 -33.18
C GLY A 367 2.51 -0.54 -32.28
N TRP A 368 2.31 -1.86 -32.23
CA TRP A 368 1.29 -2.57 -31.45
C TRP A 368 1.85 -3.33 -30.24
N CYS A 369 3.17 -3.47 -30.14
CA CYS A 369 3.83 -4.22 -29.06
C CYS A 369 4.21 -3.24 -27.93
N PRO A 370 4.06 -3.60 -26.65
CA PRO A 370 4.51 -2.75 -25.54
C PRO A 370 6.03 -2.57 -25.55
N ALA A 371 6.53 -1.47 -24.99
CA ALA A 371 7.96 -1.15 -24.93
C ALA A 371 8.81 -2.22 -24.19
N SER A 372 8.19 -2.99 -23.31
CA SER A 372 8.71 -4.21 -22.70
C SER A 372 7.81 -5.37 -23.10
N LEU A 373 8.36 -6.42 -23.70
CA LEU A 373 7.60 -7.60 -24.14
C LEU A 373 6.88 -8.29 -22.97
N LEU A 374 7.38 -8.14 -21.74
CA LEU A 374 6.80 -8.73 -20.52
C LEU A 374 5.50 -8.05 -20.08
N ASP A 375 5.18 -6.87 -20.62
CA ASP A 375 3.92 -6.16 -20.34
C ASP A 375 2.74 -6.77 -21.13
N MET A 376 3.02 -7.70 -22.05
CA MET A 376 2.00 -8.60 -22.59
C MET A 376 1.54 -9.59 -21.52
N HIS A 377 0.28 -9.99 -21.59
CA HIS A 377 -0.32 -10.94 -20.66
C HIS A 377 -0.47 -12.33 -21.30
N ILE A 378 -0.43 -13.36 -20.47
CA ILE A 378 -0.63 -14.75 -20.91
C ILE A 378 -2.07 -14.88 -21.42
N SER A 379 -2.21 -15.32 -22.66
CA SER A 379 -3.50 -15.46 -23.35
C SER A 379 -3.97 -16.92 -23.31
N PRO A 380 -5.26 -17.19 -23.00
CA PRO A 380 -5.85 -18.52 -23.13
C PRO A 380 -6.27 -18.85 -24.57
N THR A 381 -6.19 -17.90 -25.52
CA THR A 381 -6.62 -18.08 -26.90
C THR A 381 -5.46 -18.45 -27.83
N GLU A 382 -5.74 -19.23 -28.87
CA GLU A 382 -4.71 -19.64 -29.84
C GLU A 382 -4.13 -18.44 -30.61
N PRO A 383 -2.82 -18.45 -30.94
CA PRO A 383 -2.14 -17.32 -31.58
C PRO A 383 -2.48 -17.23 -33.08
N MET A 384 -3.68 -16.71 -33.36
CA MET A 384 -4.24 -16.59 -34.70
C MET A 384 -3.56 -15.51 -35.56
N LEU A 385 -3.07 -14.43 -34.94
CA LEU A 385 -2.49 -13.29 -35.65
C LEU A 385 -1.06 -13.59 -36.10
N ARG A 386 -0.71 -13.21 -37.33
CA ARG A 386 0.63 -13.39 -37.91
C ARG A 386 1.42 -12.08 -37.88
N VAL A 387 2.67 -12.15 -37.45
CA VAL A 387 3.65 -11.05 -37.47
C VAL A 387 4.35 -11.02 -38.84
N LEU A 388 4.47 -9.84 -39.46
CA LEU A 388 5.14 -9.57 -40.73
C LEU A 388 6.62 -9.17 -40.51
N GLU A 389 7.49 -9.21 -41.54
CA GLU A 389 8.92 -8.89 -41.33
C GLU A 389 9.16 -7.41 -40.98
N SER A 390 8.32 -6.55 -41.57
CA SER A 390 8.12 -5.12 -41.25
C SER A 390 7.84 -4.85 -39.76
N GLY A 391 7.17 -5.79 -39.08
CA GLY A 391 6.60 -5.62 -37.75
C GLY A 391 5.10 -5.33 -37.73
N GLY A 392 4.41 -5.29 -38.88
CA GLY A 392 2.95 -5.29 -38.93
C GLY A 392 2.35 -6.61 -38.42
N VAL A 393 1.06 -6.61 -38.08
CA VAL A 393 0.31 -7.80 -37.65
C VAL A 393 -0.97 -7.95 -38.46
N VAL A 394 -1.26 -9.15 -38.93
CA VAL A 394 -2.43 -9.45 -39.77
C VAL A 394 -3.24 -10.65 -39.25
N GLY A 395 -4.57 -10.54 -39.29
CA GLY A 395 -5.52 -11.63 -39.01
C GLY A 395 -6.94 -11.11 -38.77
N PRO A 396 -7.89 -11.98 -38.36
CA PRO A 396 -9.31 -11.67 -38.37
C PRO A 396 -9.76 -10.81 -37.18
N TRP A 397 -10.49 -9.71 -37.42
CA TRP A 397 -11.06 -8.83 -36.40
C TRP A 397 -12.52 -8.49 -36.68
N ARG A 398 -13.30 -8.19 -35.63
CA ARG A 398 -14.63 -7.57 -35.74
C ARG A 398 -14.45 -6.06 -35.81
N VAL A 399 -14.95 -5.44 -36.87
CA VAL A 399 -14.85 -3.98 -37.07
C VAL A 399 -16.12 -3.33 -36.56
N ILE A 400 -16.00 -2.37 -35.64
CA ILE A 400 -17.13 -1.65 -35.05
C ILE A 400 -17.11 -0.22 -35.56
N HIS A 401 -18.11 0.11 -36.36
CA HIS A 401 -18.32 1.45 -36.90
C HIS A 401 -19.17 2.30 -35.93
N ARG A 402 -19.03 3.63 -36.02
CA ARG A 402 -19.68 4.66 -35.19
C ARG A 402 -19.16 4.77 -33.75
N LEU A 403 -17.93 5.26 -33.62
CA LEU A 403 -17.32 5.61 -32.33
C LEU A 403 -18.11 6.69 -31.57
N GLY A 404 -18.74 7.63 -32.29
CA GLY A 404 -19.56 8.71 -31.71
C GLY A 404 -20.87 8.25 -31.05
N ASP A 405 -21.33 7.03 -31.31
CA ASP A 405 -22.52 6.43 -30.69
C ASP A 405 -22.18 5.74 -29.34
N ILE A 406 -21.02 6.04 -28.73
CA ILE A 406 -20.53 5.47 -27.47
C ILE A 406 -20.28 6.61 -26.47
N PRO A 407 -21.07 6.73 -25.38
CA PRO A 407 -20.91 7.78 -24.38
C PRO A 407 -19.50 7.80 -23.75
N PRO A 408 -18.88 8.98 -23.57
CA PRO A 408 -17.51 9.10 -23.06
C PRO A 408 -17.33 8.61 -21.62
N GLU A 409 -18.41 8.49 -20.86
CA GLU A 409 -18.45 7.98 -19.49
C GLU A 409 -18.19 6.46 -19.42
N ILE A 410 -18.46 5.71 -20.49
CA ILE A 410 -18.25 4.25 -20.53
C ILE A 410 -16.76 3.90 -20.56
N TYR A 411 -15.88 4.79 -21.05
CA TYR A 411 -14.45 4.49 -21.12
C TYR A 411 -13.79 4.46 -19.73
N HIS A 412 -13.02 3.41 -19.48
CA HIS A 412 -12.28 3.23 -18.23
C HIS A 412 -10.83 3.71 -18.39
N TRP A 413 -10.53 4.87 -17.81
CA TRP A 413 -9.21 5.52 -17.91
C TRP A 413 -8.21 5.09 -16.81
N LYS A 414 -8.65 4.30 -15.82
CA LYS A 414 -7.80 3.90 -14.67
C LYS A 414 -6.73 2.90 -15.10
N ASP A 415 -5.55 3.04 -14.50
CA ASP A 415 -4.34 2.24 -14.73
C ASP A 415 -3.79 2.23 -16.17
N ILE A 416 -4.31 3.07 -17.08
CA ILE A 416 -3.70 3.31 -18.40
C ILE A 416 -2.50 4.25 -18.23
N HIS A 417 -1.36 3.91 -18.84
CA HIS A 417 -0.13 4.68 -18.69
C HIS A 417 -0.33 6.16 -19.08
N ALA A 418 0.17 7.10 -18.26
CA ALA A 418 -0.14 8.53 -18.37
C ALA A 418 0.14 9.15 -19.77
N MET A 419 1.20 8.71 -20.46
CA MET A 419 1.50 9.15 -21.84
C MET A 419 0.49 8.67 -22.91
N VAL A 420 -0.30 7.63 -22.62
CA VAL A 420 -1.24 7.01 -23.57
C VAL A 420 -2.65 7.63 -23.44
N VAL A 421 -3.06 8.02 -22.23
CA VAL A 421 -4.40 8.57 -21.96
C VAL A 421 -4.73 9.82 -22.81
N PRO A 422 -3.86 10.84 -22.96
CA PRO A 422 -4.15 11.99 -23.83
C PRO A 422 -4.32 11.60 -25.30
N LYS A 423 -3.47 10.69 -25.81
CA LYS A 423 -3.52 10.20 -27.20
C LYS A 423 -4.85 9.49 -27.48
N LEU A 424 -5.32 8.66 -26.55
CA LEU A 424 -6.62 7.97 -26.67
C LEU A 424 -7.79 8.96 -26.58
N ARG A 425 -7.78 9.90 -25.64
CA ARG A 425 -8.85 10.90 -25.49
C ARG A 425 -9.02 11.76 -26.74
N LEU A 426 -7.93 12.22 -27.35
CA LEU A 426 -7.96 12.99 -28.61
C LEU A 426 -8.49 12.16 -29.78
N ALA A 427 -8.12 10.87 -29.88
CA ALA A 427 -8.59 10.00 -30.95
C ALA A 427 -10.07 9.61 -30.79
N VAL A 428 -10.59 9.49 -29.56
CA VAL A 428 -12.04 9.29 -29.31
C VAL A 428 -12.87 10.51 -29.71
N GLN A 429 -12.28 11.71 -29.69
CA GLN A 429 -12.92 12.95 -30.15
C GLN A 429 -12.91 13.13 -31.68
N ASP A 430 -12.28 12.24 -32.44
CA ASP A 430 -12.21 12.23 -33.91
C ASP A 430 -12.84 10.94 -34.47
N PRO A 431 -14.19 10.78 -34.40
CA PRO A 431 -14.89 9.54 -34.75
C PRO A 431 -14.95 9.26 -36.26
N ASP A 432 -14.58 10.21 -37.12
CA ASP A 432 -14.58 10.05 -38.58
C ASP A 432 -13.33 9.31 -39.07
N ASN A 433 -12.19 9.47 -38.38
CA ASN A 433 -10.92 8.85 -38.75
C ASN A 433 -10.55 7.62 -37.88
N HIS A 434 -11.26 7.39 -36.78
CA HIS A 434 -10.97 6.31 -35.82
C HIS A 434 -12.15 5.35 -35.64
N LEU A 435 -11.82 4.08 -35.44
CA LEU A 435 -12.80 3.02 -35.15
C LEU A 435 -12.27 2.01 -34.13
N LEU A 436 -13.14 1.10 -33.69
CA LEU A 436 -12.81 0.06 -32.74
C LEU A 436 -12.68 -1.31 -33.43
N LEU A 437 -11.63 -2.05 -33.09
CA LEU A 437 -11.49 -3.47 -33.41
C LEU A 437 -11.76 -4.31 -32.17
N ALA A 438 -12.64 -5.29 -32.29
CA ALA A 438 -12.96 -6.27 -31.25
C ALA A 438 -12.56 -7.68 -31.68
N GLU A 439 -12.32 -8.53 -30.68
CA GLU A 439 -11.85 -9.89 -30.87
C GLU A 439 -12.93 -10.75 -31.57
N PRO A 440 -12.55 -11.68 -32.48
CA PRO A 440 -13.50 -12.61 -33.07
C PRO A 440 -14.07 -13.54 -31.99
N ALA A 441 -15.38 -13.82 -32.05
CA ALA A 441 -16.03 -14.72 -31.10
C ALA A 441 -15.41 -16.13 -31.20
N THR A 442 -14.74 -16.59 -30.16
CA THR A 442 -14.03 -17.87 -30.15
C THR A 442 -14.99 -19.06 -30.03
N VAL A 443 -14.66 -20.17 -30.68
CA VAL A 443 -15.45 -21.41 -30.66
C VAL A 443 -15.18 -22.18 -29.36
N THR A 444 -15.61 -21.62 -28.23
CA THR A 444 -15.39 -22.18 -26.89
C THR A 444 -16.67 -22.21 -26.04
N GLY A 445 -17.63 -23.04 -26.49
CA GLY A 445 -18.56 -23.79 -25.62
C GLY A 445 -19.72 -23.07 -24.92
N PHE A 446 -19.60 -21.79 -24.56
CA PHE A 446 -20.62 -21.08 -23.76
C PHE A 446 -21.19 -19.87 -24.52
N GLN A 447 -22.22 -20.11 -25.33
CA GLN A 447 -22.94 -19.08 -26.07
C GLN A 447 -24.17 -18.57 -25.29
N GLU A 448 -24.01 -17.48 -24.54
CA GLU A 448 -25.13 -16.58 -24.22
C GLU A 448 -24.81 -15.08 -24.43
N ASN A 449 -23.53 -14.66 -24.47
CA ASN A 449 -23.14 -13.24 -24.57
C ASN A 449 -22.01 -12.94 -25.58
N ALA A 450 -22.08 -13.50 -26.80
CA ALA A 450 -21.03 -13.31 -27.83
C ALA A 450 -20.95 -11.88 -28.43
N ASP A 451 -21.93 -11.03 -28.16
CA ASP A 451 -22.03 -9.65 -28.67
C ASP A 451 -21.82 -8.58 -27.58
N LEU A 452 -21.42 -8.97 -26.36
CA LEU A 452 -21.00 -8.04 -25.31
C LEU A 452 -19.46 -7.97 -25.24
N ILE A 453 -18.89 -6.77 -25.40
CA ILE A 453 -17.44 -6.55 -25.31
C ILE A 453 -17.06 -5.63 -24.15
N ASN A 454 -15.96 -5.96 -23.46
CA ASN A 454 -15.43 -5.18 -22.33
C ASN A 454 -14.16 -4.38 -22.67
N ARG A 455 -13.60 -4.61 -23.86
CA ARG A 455 -12.37 -3.99 -24.37
C ARG A 455 -12.38 -3.95 -25.90
N ALA A 456 -11.72 -2.96 -26.49
CA ALA A 456 -11.52 -2.85 -27.94
C ALA A 456 -10.20 -2.12 -28.25
N LEU A 457 -9.59 -2.37 -29.41
CA LEU A 457 -8.44 -1.60 -29.88
C LEU A 457 -8.93 -0.36 -30.63
N LEU A 458 -8.50 0.82 -30.19
CA LEU A 458 -8.73 2.06 -30.93
C LEU A 458 -7.69 2.18 -32.03
N VAL A 459 -8.15 2.22 -33.27
CA VAL A 459 -7.28 2.30 -34.45
C VAL A 459 -7.67 3.48 -35.34
N LYS A 460 -6.67 4.08 -35.99
CA LYS A 460 -6.86 5.07 -37.04
C LYS A 460 -6.92 4.37 -38.39
N ARG A 461 -7.93 4.68 -39.21
CA ARG A 461 -8.04 4.16 -40.57
C ARG A 461 -6.97 4.79 -41.47
N LEU A 462 -6.23 3.96 -42.20
CA LEU A 462 -5.29 4.40 -43.25
C LEU A 462 -5.79 4.00 -44.63
N ASP A 463 -6.37 2.81 -44.75
CA ASP A 463 -6.99 2.26 -45.97
C ASP A 463 -8.19 1.36 -45.59
N ASP A 464 -8.81 0.67 -46.55
CA ASP A 464 -10.00 -0.18 -46.34
C ASP A 464 -9.76 -1.44 -45.49
N SER A 465 -8.51 -1.88 -45.32
CA SER A 465 -8.16 -3.02 -44.44
C SER A 465 -6.83 -2.85 -43.71
N VAL A 466 -6.30 -1.62 -43.68
CA VAL A 466 -5.02 -1.25 -43.06
C VAL A 466 -5.23 -0.11 -42.09
N TYR A 467 -4.78 -0.31 -40.85
CA TYR A 467 -5.02 0.59 -39.73
C TYR A 467 -3.77 0.79 -38.88
N GLN A 468 -3.67 1.95 -38.23
CA GLN A 468 -2.62 2.26 -37.26
C GLN A 468 -3.16 2.15 -35.84
N LEU A 469 -2.47 1.42 -34.96
CA LEU A 469 -2.89 1.35 -33.55
C LEU A 469 -2.72 2.69 -32.83
N VAL A 470 -3.80 3.19 -32.23
CA VAL A 470 -3.75 4.31 -31.29
C VAL A 470 -3.44 3.78 -29.89
N GLY A 471 -4.19 2.76 -29.43
CA GLY A 471 -3.97 2.01 -28.19
C GLY A 471 -5.21 1.21 -27.78
N SER A 472 -5.12 0.50 -26.64
CA SER A 472 -6.20 -0.33 -26.09
C SER A 472 -7.19 0.52 -25.27
N LEU A 473 -8.49 0.32 -25.49
CA LEU A 473 -9.57 0.87 -24.66
C LEU A 473 -10.25 -0.23 -23.84
N TYR A 474 -10.61 0.14 -22.61
CA TYR A 474 -11.34 -0.68 -21.65
C TYR A 474 -12.65 0.02 -21.30
N LEU A 475 -13.70 -0.75 -21.04
CA LEU A 475 -15.06 -0.25 -20.81
C LEU A 475 -15.49 -0.56 -19.37
N GLN A 476 -16.17 0.40 -18.73
CA GLN A 476 -16.69 0.27 -17.36
C GLN A 476 -17.93 -0.66 -17.30
N SER A 477 -18.65 -0.76 -18.42
CA SER A 477 -19.78 -1.66 -18.61
C SER A 477 -19.66 -2.34 -19.98
N PRO A 478 -20.14 -3.59 -20.15
CA PRO A 478 -20.08 -4.26 -21.45
C PRO A 478 -20.86 -3.50 -22.53
N LEU A 479 -20.24 -3.29 -23.69
CA LEU A 479 -20.90 -2.69 -24.86
C LEU A 479 -21.54 -3.79 -25.70
N ASP A 480 -22.85 -3.68 -25.92
CA ASP A 480 -23.58 -4.48 -26.89
C ASP A 480 -23.29 -4.00 -28.32
N ILE A 481 -22.74 -4.88 -29.14
CA ILE A 481 -22.43 -4.66 -30.55
C ILE A 481 -23.38 -5.39 -31.50
N SER A 482 -24.49 -5.93 -31.00
CA SER A 482 -25.58 -6.45 -31.82
C SER A 482 -26.09 -5.35 -32.78
N GLY A 483 -26.06 -5.66 -34.09
CA GLY A 483 -26.40 -4.69 -35.15
C GLY A 483 -25.32 -3.64 -35.51
N ARG A 484 -24.16 -3.62 -34.85
CA ARG A 484 -23.01 -2.74 -35.21
C ARG A 484 -21.83 -3.48 -35.87
N ASN A 485 -22.03 -4.76 -36.18
CA ASN A 485 -20.96 -5.72 -36.47
C ASN A 485 -21.04 -6.29 -37.90
N GLU A 486 -19.98 -6.12 -38.68
CA GLU A 486 -19.71 -6.97 -39.84
C GLU A 486 -18.98 -8.25 -39.39
N GLY A 487 -19.03 -9.33 -40.19
CA GLY A 487 -18.34 -10.59 -39.86
C GLY A 487 -16.82 -10.41 -39.70
N PRO A 488 -16.08 -11.37 -39.12
CA PRO A 488 -14.63 -11.22 -38.93
C PRO A 488 -13.92 -11.00 -40.27
N VAL A 489 -13.26 -9.84 -40.41
CA VAL A 489 -12.49 -9.42 -41.59
C VAL A 489 -11.00 -9.51 -41.28
N ASP A 490 -10.18 -9.98 -42.22
CA ASP A 490 -8.73 -9.92 -42.07
C ASP A 490 -8.25 -8.46 -42.13
N VAL A 491 -7.72 -7.98 -41.00
CA VAL A 491 -7.26 -6.61 -40.79
C VAL A 491 -5.74 -6.62 -40.58
N THR A 492 -5.05 -5.65 -41.20
CA THR A 492 -3.62 -5.40 -40.99
C THR A 492 -3.42 -4.18 -40.09
N ILE A 493 -2.70 -4.37 -38.98
CA ILE A 493 -2.30 -3.31 -38.05
C ILE A 493 -0.81 -2.99 -38.28
N CYS A 494 -0.52 -1.77 -38.73
CA CYS A 494 0.83 -1.34 -39.12
C CYS A 494 1.34 -0.11 -38.35
N HIS A 495 2.61 0.23 -38.55
CA HIS A 495 3.22 1.47 -38.08
C HIS A 495 3.12 2.54 -39.18
N GLY A 496 2.69 3.77 -38.83
CA GLY A 496 2.24 4.78 -39.80
C GLY A 496 3.26 5.30 -40.82
N ASN A 497 4.52 4.86 -40.77
CA ASN A 497 5.57 5.19 -41.75
C ASN A 497 5.87 4.05 -42.74
N ASP A 498 5.43 2.82 -42.46
CA ASP A 498 5.84 1.59 -43.18
C ASP A 498 4.77 1.04 -44.15
N ILE A 499 3.71 1.82 -44.38
CA ILE A 499 2.51 1.49 -45.17
C ILE A 499 2.85 0.80 -46.50
N GLY A 500 3.88 1.28 -47.22
CA GLY A 500 4.29 0.70 -48.50
C GLY A 500 4.87 -0.70 -48.42
N ASN A 501 5.61 -1.04 -47.35
CA ASN A 501 6.22 -2.37 -47.19
C ASN A 501 5.20 -3.41 -46.72
N ASP A 502 4.27 -3.02 -45.83
CA ASP A 502 3.18 -3.90 -45.38
C ASP A 502 2.19 -4.18 -46.50
N LEU A 503 1.82 -3.14 -47.28
CA LEU A 503 1.06 -3.33 -48.51
C LEU A 503 1.83 -4.19 -49.51
N ASP A 504 3.15 -4.03 -49.66
CA ASP A 504 3.92 -4.91 -50.54
C ASP A 504 4.00 -6.36 -50.03
N GLU A 505 4.07 -6.66 -48.73
CA GLU A 505 4.03 -8.05 -48.24
C GLU A 505 2.64 -8.70 -48.40
N THR A 506 1.56 -7.95 -48.23
CA THR A 506 0.19 -8.44 -48.49
C THR A 506 -0.15 -8.50 -49.98
N HIS A 507 0.39 -7.58 -50.79
CA HIS A 507 0.14 -7.48 -52.24
C HIS A 507 1.24 -8.07 -53.13
N ASN A 508 2.37 -8.63 -52.65
CA ASN A 508 3.37 -9.30 -53.52
C ASN A 508 2.94 -10.68 -54.07
N LYS A 509 1.63 -10.94 -54.15
CA LYS A 509 1.04 -11.80 -55.20
C LYS A 509 0.66 -11.04 -56.49
N VAL A 510 0.77 -9.72 -56.51
CA VAL A 510 0.25 -8.79 -57.54
C VAL A 510 1.21 -7.61 -57.79
N LYS A 511 2.32 -7.91 -58.46
CA LYS A 511 2.96 -7.06 -59.49
C LYS A 511 3.36 -5.60 -59.13
N SER A 512 4.63 -5.47 -58.79
CA SER A 512 5.62 -4.64 -59.52
C SER A 512 5.31 -3.16 -59.86
N SER A 513 6.23 -2.32 -59.38
CA SER A 513 7.07 -1.40 -60.19
C SER A 513 6.93 0.12 -59.93
N ARG A 514 8.12 0.73 -59.80
CA ARG A 514 8.50 2.16 -59.99
C ARG A 514 8.32 3.13 -58.81
N GLN A 515 9.50 3.63 -58.40
CA GLN A 515 9.83 4.96 -57.84
C GLN A 515 8.98 6.13 -58.44
N PRO A 516 8.91 7.37 -57.86
CA PRO A 516 9.97 8.00 -57.06
C PRO A 516 9.61 9.07 -55.98
N ASN A 517 10.66 9.53 -55.29
CA ASN A 517 10.93 10.89 -54.75
C ASN A 517 9.98 11.57 -53.73
N LEU A 518 10.55 11.85 -52.55
CA LEU A 518 10.10 12.85 -51.57
C LEU A 518 10.34 14.29 -52.04
N GLN A 519 9.37 15.19 -51.80
CA GLN A 519 9.68 16.59 -51.47
C GLN A 519 8.52 17.32 -50.76
N LYS A 520 8.90 18.20 -49.81
CA LYS A 520 8.16 19.34 -49.20
C LYS A 520 7.23 19.10 -47.99
N GLN A 521 7.77 19.45 -46.82
CA GLN A 521 7.38 20.58 -45.96
C GLN A 521 5.88 20.84 -45.68
N ARG A 522 5.53 20.97 -44.39
CA ARG A 522 4.98 22.21 -43.75
C ARG A 522 4.81 22.03 -42.23
N THR A 523 5.54 22.78 -41.38
CA THR A 523 5.25 24.10 -40.73
C THR A 523 4.36 24.05 -39.48
N VAL A 524 4.89 24.59 -38.38
CA VAL A 524 4.27 24.83 -37.08
C VAL A 524 3.87 26.32 -36.96
N SER A 525 2.90 26.65 -36.10
CA SER A 525 2.54 28.03 -35.69
C SER A 525 2.88 28.27 -34.21
N PRO A 526 3.14 29.52 -33.76
CA PRO A 526 4.04 29.78 -32.64
C PRO A 526 3.37 30.44 -31.40
N ASP A 527 4.23 30.87 -30.46
CA ASP A 527 4.00 31.89 -29.40
C ASP A 527 3.73 31.44 -27.94
N SER A 528 4.01 30.18 -27.58
CA SER A 528 4.24 29.79 -26.16
C SER A 528 5.48 28.90 -25.92
N ASN A 529 6.06 28.29 -26.95
CA ASN A 529 6.99 27.16 -26.78
C ASN A 529 8.47 27.51 -26.54
N ASN A 530 8.93 28.75 -26.71
CA ASN A 530 10.38 29.03 -26.77
C ASN A 530 11.08 28.83 -25.41
N GLU A 531 10.43 29.18 -24.30
CA GLU A 531 11.00 29.02 -22.95
C GLU A 531 10.99 27.57 -22.48
N GLU A 532 9.92 26.83 -22.77
CA GLU A 532 9.84 25.38 -22.52
C GLU A 532 10.83 24.60 -23.40
N ALA A 533 11.00 25.00 -24.67
CA ALA A 533 12.02 24.44 -25.56
C ALA A 533 13.44 24.69 -25.06
N LEU A 534 13.70 25.85 -24.43
CA LEU A 534 15.02 26.16 -23.84
C LEU A 534 15.30 25.31 -22.58
N LEU A 535 14.30 25.12 -21.72
CA LEU A 535 14.38 24.22 -20.56
C LEU A 535 14.65 22.78 -21.02
N TRP A 536 13.88 22.28 -21.99
CA TRP A 536 14.05 20.93 -22.55
C TRP A 536 15.41 20.75 -23.24
N ALA A 537 15.84 21.71 -24.06
CA ALA A 537 17.14 21.66 -24.73
C ALA A 537 18.30 21.63 -23.72
N ALA A 538 18.18 22.37 -22.61
CA ALA A 538 19.16 22.33 -21.53
C ALA A 538 19.15 21.03 -20.73
N GLU A 539 17.98 20.42 -20.51
CA GLU A 539 17.81 19.10 -19.87
C GLU A 539 18.43 17.96 -20.71
N LYS A 540 18.31 18.04 -22.04
CA LYS A 540 18.92 17.04 -22.96
C LYS A 540 20.37 17.33 -23.33
N GLY A 541 20.89 18.52 -22.99
CA GLY A 541 22.24 18.91 -23.35
C GLY A 541 22.41 19.21 -24.84
N ASP A 542 21.39 19.75 -25.51
CA ASP A 542 21.46 20.16 -26.91
C ASP A 542 22.05 21.58 -27.02
N HIS A 543 23.38 21.65 -27.13
CA HIS A 543 24.14 22.91 -27.11
C HIS A 543 23.76 23.83 -28.27
N ASP A 544 23.57 23.25 -29.46
CA ASP A 544 23.26 23.97 -30.69
C ASP A 544 21.85 24.58 -30.63
N LEU A 545 20.87 23.81 -30.13
CA LEU A 545 19.50 24.30 -29.93
C LEU A 545 19.42 25.36 -28.83
N VAL A 546 20.13 25.20 -27.71
CA VAL A 546 20.23 26.22 -26.66
C VAL A 546 20.83 27.52 -27.22
N GLN A 547 21.92 27.43 -27.98
CA GLN A 547 22.56 28.60 -28.58
C GLN A 547 21.63 29.31 -29.60
N LEU A 548 20.92 28.54 -30.44
CA LEU A 548 19.96 29.07 -31.41
C LEU A 548 18.76 29.76 -30.73
N LEU A 549 18.20 29.17 -29.67
CA LEU A 549 17.08 29.75 -28.92
C LEU A 549 17.47 31.05 -28.21
N LEU A 550 18.68 31.13 -27.65
CA LEU A 550 19.21 32.34 -27.01
C LEU A 550 19.51 33.44 -28.05
N GLN A 551 20.07 33.09 -29.22
CA GLN A 551 20.29 34.05 -30.32
C GLN A 551 18.98 34.63 -30.87
N ASN A 552 17.88 33.87 -30.81
CA ASN A 552 16.54 34.32 -31.21
C ASN A 552 15.83 35.18 -30.15
N GLY A 553 16.51 35.59 -29.06
CA GLY A 553 15.98 36.51 -28.06
C GLY A 553 15.07 35.88 -27.00
N THR A 554 15.09 34.55 -26.85
CA THR A 554 14.40 33.86 -25.75
C THR A 554 14.98 34.31 -24.41
N HIS A 555 14.14 34.46 -23.38
CA HIS A 555 14.60 34.79 -22.03
C HIS A 555 15.62 33.73 -21.56
N HIS A 556 16.74 34.17 -20.99
CA HIS A 556 17.88 33.29 -20.67
C HIS A 556 17.74 32.56 -19.32
N SER A 557 16.73 32.91 -18.51
CA SER A 557 16.45 32.31 -17.20
C SER A 557 14.94 32.06 -16.96
N PRO A 558 14.21 31.33 -17.84
CA PRO A 558 12.86 30.87 -17.54
C PRO A 558 12.89 29.94 -16.32
N ARG A 559 11.74 29.77 -15.67
CA ARG A 559 11.60 28.87 -14.51
C ARG A 559 10.51 27.85 -14.78
N ASP A 560 10.77 26.60 -14.44
CA ASP A 560 9.75 25.55 -14.43
C ASP A 560 8.87 25.61 -13.17
N GLY A 561 7.96 24.64 -13.03
CA GLY A 561 7.07 24.51 -11.88
C GLY A 561 7.78 24.29 -10.53
N GLU A 562 9.04 23.85 -10.54
CA GLU A 562 9.90 23.70 -9.35
C GLU A 562 10.78 24.94 -9.11
N GLY A 563 10.62 25.99 -9.91
CA GLY A 563 11.40 27.23 -9.82
C GLY A 563 12.83 27.11 -10.38
N GLN A 564 13.16 25.99 -11.04
CA GLN A 564 14.48 25.69 -11.59
C GLN A 564 14.67 26.32 -12.97
N THR A 565 15.90 26.74 -13.29
CA THR A 565 16.24 27.37 -14.57
C THR A 565 16.92 26.38 -15.53
N PRO A 566 17.09 26.70 -16.83
CA PRO A 566 17.87 25.86 -17.75
C PRO A 566 19.27 25.52 -17.23
N LEU A 567 19.87 26.40 -16.42
CA LEU A 567 21.17 26.16 -15.79
C LEU A 567 21.12 25.08 -14.70
N PHE A 568 20.02 24.96 -13.93
CA PHE A 568 19.83 23.83 -13.02
C PHE A 568 19.78 22.52 -13.80
N HIS A 569 18.96 22.45 -14.85
CA HIS A 569 18.81 21.25 -15.69
C HIS A 569 20.11 20.85 -16.38
N ALA A 570 20.86 21.79 -16.94
CA ALA A 570 22.17 21.53 -17.53
C ALA A 570 23.18 21.01 -16.49
N VAL A 571 23.22 21.59 -15.29
CA VAL A 571 24.19 21.21 -14.26
C VAL A 571 23.83 19.88 -13.59
N ILE A 572 22.57 19.66 -13.20
CA ILE A 572 22.10 18.41 -12.56
C ILE A 572 22.37 17.19 -13.46
N ASN A 573 22.18 17.34 -14.78
CA ASN A 573 22.42 16.28 -15.76
C ASN A 573 23.88 16.21 -16.28
N GLY A 574 24.78 17.08 -15.80
CA GLY A 574 26.21 17.04 -16.13
C GLY A 574 26.60 17.61 -17.51
N HIS A 575 25.74 18.41 -18.14
CA HIS A 575 25.92 18.98 -19.48
C HIS A 575 26.81 20.24 -19.45
N LYS A 576 28.13 20.01 -19.35
CA LYS A 576 29.15 21.06 -19.11
C LYS A 576 29.13 22.20 -20.15
N GLU A 577 29.14 21.87 -21.44
CA GLU A 577 29.15 22.88 -22.51
C GLU A 577 27.87 23.72 -22.53
N THR A 578 26.70 23.10 -22.29
CA THR A 578 25.42 23.83 -22.17
C THR A 578 25.42 24.79 -20.99
N ALA A 579 25.92 24.36 -19.82
CA ALA A 579 26.01 25.20 -18.64
C ALA A 579 26.93 26.41 -18.89
N LYS A 580 28.05 26.20 -19.60
CA LYS A 580 28.98 27.27 -20.00
C LYS A 580 28.32 28.29 -20.94
N ILE A 581 27.65 27.84 -22.00
CA ILE A 581 26.92 28.72 -22.93
C ILE A 581 25.88 29.56 -22.18
N LEU A 582 25.11 28.95 -21.26
CA LEU A 582 24.12 29.66 -20.43
C LEU A 582 24.76 30.73 -19.53
N LEU A 583 25.92 30.45 -18.91
CA LEU A 583 26.66 31.43 -18.12
C LEU A 583 27.26 32.56 -18.96
N GLU A 584 27.76 32.27 -20.16
CA GLU A 584 28.29 33.28 -21.09
C GLU A 584 27.19 34.23 -21.59
N GLN A 585 25.96 33.73 -21.75
CA GLN A 585 24.77 34.52 -22.06
C GLN A 585 24.08 35.17 -20.84
N GLY A 586 24.70 35.09 -19.64
CA GLY A 586 24.28 35.86 -18.46
C GLY A 586 23.32 35.16 -17.49
N ALA A 587 23.13 33.85 -17.58
CA ALA A 587 22.33 33.10 -16.59
C ALA A 587 22.90 33.25 -15.17
N ASN A 588 22.03 33.54 -14.20
CA ASN A 588 22.41 33.75 -12.80
C ASN A 588 22.43 32.42 -12.02
N PRO A 589 23.58 31.93 -11.53
CA PRO A 589 23.67 30.66 -10.79
C PRO A 589 23.13 30.73 -9.36
N ASN A 590 22.88 31.95 -8.85
CA ASN A 590 22.41 32.19 -7.49
C ASN A 590 20.88 32.28 -7.38
N VAL A 591 20.16 31.95 -8.47
CA VAL A 591 18.72 31.72 -8.42
C VAL A 591 18.44 30.55 -7.47
N LYS A 592 17.43 30.74 -6.62
CA LYS A 592 16.92 29.71 -5.70
C LYS A 592 15.66 29.07 -6.29
N ASP A 593 15.60 27.74 -6.21
CA ASP A 593 14.43 26.92 -6.57
C ASP A 593 13.34 26.94 -5.49
N ASN A 594 12.26 26.17 -5.68
CA ASN A 594 11.15 26.05 -4.72
C ASN A 594 11.53 25.38 -3.39
N ARG A 595 12.75 24.86 -3.23
CA ARG A 595 13.32 24.36 -1.96
C ARG A 595 14.32 25.36 -1.35
N SER A 596 14.48 26.52 -1.98
CA SER A 596 15.48 27.55 -1.69
C SER A 596 16.93 27.13 -1.96
N TRP A 597 17.14 26.08 -2.75
CA TRP A 597 18.47 25.61 -3.16
C TRP A 597 18.96 26.40 -4.37
N THR A 598 20.24 26.77 -4.36
CA THR A 598 20.95 27.30 -5.54
C THR A 598 21.59 26.15 -6.34
N VAL A 599 22.06 26.43 -7.55
CA VAL A 599 22.83 25.47 -8.37
C VAL A 599 23.99 24.86 -7.57
N LEU A 600 24.65 25.67 -6.72
CA LEU A 600 25.76 25.22 -5.86
C LEU A 600 25.34 24.20 -4.78
N HIS A 601 24.10 24.25 -4.28
CA HIS A 601 23.57 23.26 -3.34
C HIS A 601 23.38 21.90 -4.02
N HIS A 602 22.76 21.90 -5.21
CA HIS A 602 22.61 20.70 -6.04
C HIS A 602 23.97 20.09 -6.42
N VAL A 603 24.94 20.90 -6.85
CA VAL A 603 26.32 20.45 -7.12
C VAL A 603 26.97 19.81 -5.88
N SER A 604 26.82 20.44 -4.72
CA SER A 604 27.40 19.94 -3.46
C SER A 604 26.77 18.62 -3.00
N TRP A 605 25.50 18.38 -3.35
CA TRP A 605 24.74 17.17 -3.03
C TRP A 605 24.97 16.01 -4.01
N LEU A 606 25.04 16.28 -5.32
CA LEU A 606 24.97 15.26 -6.38
C LEU A 606 26.31 14.59 -6.73
N TYR A 607 27.45 15.08 -6.22
CA TYR A 607 28.79 14.52 -6.48
C TYR A 607 29.15 14.46 -7.98
N LEU A 608 29.10 15.61 -8.64
CA LEU A 608 29.45 15.74 -10.05
C LEU A 608 30.96 15.93 -10.23
N ASP A 609 31.66 14.86 -10.66
CA ASP A 609 33.11 14.92 -10.93
C ASP A 609 33.46 15.89 -12.07
N GLY A 610 34.36 16.82 -11.77
CA GLY A 610 34.88 17.80 -12.71
C GLY A 610 33.90 18.90 -13.10
N VAL A 611 33.16 19.47 -12.14
CA VAL A 611 32.57 20.81 -12.31
C VAL A 611 33.70 21.79 -12.63
N GLU A 612 33.56 22.56 -13.72
CA GLU A 612 34.55 23.57 -14.08
C GLU A 612 34.65 24.65 -13.00
N VAL A 613 35.89 25.07 -12.70
CA VAL A 613 36.22 26.14 -11.76
C VAL A 613 35.44 27.42 -12.10
N ASP A 614 35.24 27.67 -13.39
CA ASP A 614 34.53 28.82 -13.97
C ASP A 614 33.05 28.93 -13.56
N LEU A 615 32.33 27.81 -13.32
CA LEU A 615 30.95 27.84 -12.80
C LEU A 615 30.95 28.25 -11.31
N LEU A 616 31.89 27.70 -10.54
CA LEU A 616 32.07 28.03 -9.13
C LEU A 616 32.54 29.48 -8.94
N GLU A 617 33.18 30.07 -9.96
CA GLU A 617 33.63 31.46 -9.92
C GLU A 617 32.51 32.50 -9.82
N ARG A 618 31.27 32.15 -10.20
CA ARG A 618 30.11 33.06 -10.21
C ARG A 618 29.06 32.77 -9.12
N CYS A 619 29.29 31.73 -8.32
CA CYS A 619 28.38 31.30 -7.26
C CYS A 619 28.66 32.00 -5.91
N ASP A 620 27.58 32.34 -5.20
CA ASP A 620 27.57 32.72 -3.79
C ASP A 620 27.72 31.48 -2.91
N CYS A 621 28.83 31.40 -2.18
CA CYS A 621 29.15 30.27 -1.30
C CYS A 621 28.50 30.35 0.09
N ASP A 622 27.95 31.50 0.45
CA ASP A 622 27.34 31.75 1.76
C ASP A 622 25.80 31.78 1.73
N SER A 623 25.19 31.57 0.55
CA SER A 623 23.74 31.37 0.42
C SER A 623 23.24 30.19 1.25
N GLU A 624 22.15 30.43 1.98
CA GLU A 624 21.48 29.46 2.86
C GLU A 624 20.20 28.90 2.24
N ASP A 625 19.90 27.62 2.49
CA ASP A 625 18.60 27.02 2.18
C ASP A 625 17.55 27.24 3.28
N ARG A 626 16.43 26.50 3.21
CA ARG A 626 15.34 26.54 4.20
C ARG A 626 15.69 26.01 5.60
N LEU A 627 16.86 25.41 5.77
CA LEU A 627 17.35 24.84 7.03
C LEU A 627 18.63 25.56 7.49
N GLY A 628 18.89 26.76 6.98
CA GLY A 628 20.13 27.52 7.21
C GLY A 628 21.39 26.82 6.67
N GLN A 629 21.24 25.76 5.86
CA GLN A 629 22.37 25.02 5.35
C GLN A 629 22.98 25.76 4.16
N ARG A 630 24.29 25.98 4.25
CA ARG A 630 25.13 26.45 3.14
C ARG A 630 25.72 25.25 2.40
N ALA A 631 26.09 25.43 1.13
CA ALA A 631 26.75 24.42 0.29
C ALA A 631 27.88 23.61 0.97
N ILE A 632 28.70 24.27 1.82
CA ILE A 632 29.78 23.60 2.58
C ILE A 632 29.29 22.54 3.58
N HIS A 633 28.07 22.66 4.12
CA HIS A 633 27.46 21.65 4.99
C HIS A 633 27.10 20.40 4.20
N LEU A 634 26.44 20.55 3.04
CA LEU A 634 26.08 19.45 2.14
C LEU A 634 27.33 18.74 1.61
N ALA A 635 28.35 19.48 1.19
CA ALA A 635 29.61 18.92 0.72
C ALA A 635 30.35 18.14 1.83
N ALA A 636 30.29 18.61 3.08
CA ALA A 636 30.89 17.94 4.23
C ALA A 636 30.14 16.67 4.65
N ASP A 637 28.81 16.64 4.50
CA ASP A 637 27.94 15.49 4.73
C ASP A 637 28.18 14.39 3.68
N ARG A 638 28.38 14.77 2.41
CA ARG A 638 28.58 13.83 1.29
C ARG A 638 30.01 13.28 1.10
N GLY A 639 31.01 13.84 1.77
CA GLY A 639 32.41 13.40 1.61
C GLY A 639 33.23 14.16 0.55
N ASN A 640 32.79 15.33 0.11
CA ASN A 640 33.29 16.01 -1.08
C ASN A 640 34.48 16.95 -0.79
N GLN A 641 35.68 16.39 -0.61
CA GLN A 641 36.89 17.15 -0.26
C GLN A 641 37.26 18.26 -1.27
N GLU A 642 37.12 18.02 -2.58
CA GLU A 642 37.52 18.98 -3.61
C GLU A 642 36.63 20.24 -3.62
N ILE A 643 35.30 20.04 -3.58
CA ILE A 643 34.31 21.13 -3.46
C ILE A 643 34.57 21.93 -2.18
N ILE A 644 34.86 21.28 -1.05
CA ILE A 644 35.19 21.98 0.22
C ILE A 644 36.47 22.80 0.09
N ALA A 645 37.52 22.26 -0.55
CA ALA A 645 38.77 22.99 -0.76
C ALA A 645 38.56 24.25 -1.63
N GLN A 646 37.70 24.16 -2.65
CA GLN A 646 37.31 25.27 -3.52
C GLN A 646 36.43 26.28 -2.78
N LEU A 647 35.42 25.86 -2.00
CA LEU A 647 34.59 26.77 -1.20
C LEU A 647 35.42 27.55 -0.17
N LEU A 648 36.33 26.87 0.54
CA LEU A 648 37.21 27.50 1.53
C LEU A 648 38.25 28.44 0.91
N SER A 649 38.70 28.20 -0.33
CA SER A 649 39.60 29.13 -1.02
C SER A 649 38.91 30.43 -1.43
N ARG A 650 37.58 30.41 -1.58
CA ARG A 650 36.71 31.55 -1.89
C ARG A 650 36.22 32.33 -0.67
N GLY A 651 36.58 31.89 0.54
CA GLY A 651 36.22 32.56 1.79
C GLY A 651 34.94 32.07 2.47
N ALA A 652 34.34 30.96 2.02
CA ALA A 652 33.18 30.36 2.69
C ALA A 652 33.50 30.07 4.18
N ASN A 653 32.60 30.46 5.09
CA ASN A 653 32.86 30.36 6.52
C ASN A 653 32.79 28.90 7.03
N PRO A 654 33.90 28.27 7.48
CA PRO A 654 33.89 26.89 7.99
C PRO A 654 33.15 26.75 9.33
N ASN A 655 32.86 27.87 10.00
CA ASN A 655 32.23 27.96 11.31
C ASN A 655 30.78 28.47 11.25
N ALA A 656 30.22 28.63 10.05
CA ALA A 656 28.78 28.86 9.91
C ALA A 656 28.00 27.72 10.57
N GLN A 657 26.87 28.06 11.22
CA GLN A 657 25.93 27.11 11.81
C GLN A 657 24.64 27.16 10.99
N CYS A 658 24.08 26.00 10.65
CA CYS A 658 22.73 25.89 10.11
C CYS A 658 21.67 25.98 11.22
N ASP A 659 20.38 25.86 10.88
CA ASP A 659 19.23 25.99 11.80
C ASP A 659 19.14 24.90 12.88
N TYR A 660 20.11 23.98 12.95
CA TYR A 660 20.28 23.00 14.02
C TYR A 660 21.45 23.34 14.97
N GLY A 661 22.11 24.47 14.75
CA GLY A 661 23.38 24.83 15.40
C GLY A 661 24.60 24.08 14.87
N GLN A 662 24.44 23.25 13.83
CA GLN A 662 25.51 22.38 13.32
C GLN A 662 26.38 23.08 12.27
N THR A 663 27.69 22.87 12.36
CA THR A 663 28.68 23.37 11.38
C THR A 663 29.06 22.30 10.36
N ALA A 664 29.77 22.69 9.29
CA ALA A 664 30.38 21.74 8.35
C ALA A 664 31.26 20.68 9.04
N LEU A 665 31.88 21.00 10.17
CA LEU A 665 32.67 20.03 10.94
C LEU A 665 31.81 19.01 11.69
N HIS A 666 30.58 19.35 12.09
CA HIS A 666 29.61 18.39 12.63
C HIS A 666 29.17 17.39 11.54
N ARG A 667 28.87 17.90 10.33
CA ARG A 667 28.50 17.06 9.17
C ARG A 667 29.64 16.13 8.74
N ALA A 668 30.87 16.64 8.66
CA ALA A 668 32.06 15.82 8.40
C ALA A 668 32.33 14.75 9.46
N ALA A 669 31.98 15.03 10.73
CA ALA A 669 32.09 14.07 11.83
C ALA A 669 30.97 13.02 11.83
N PHE A 670 29.73 13.41 11.47
CA PHE A 670 28.60 12.51 11.22
C PHE A 670 28.86 11.58 10.03
N ALA A 671 29.50 12.08 8.97
CA ALA A 671 29.86 11.30 7.78
C ALA A 671 31.18 10.51 7.91
N GLY A 672 31.83 10.50 9.09
CA GLY A 672 33.10 9.79 9.32
C GLY A 672 34.30 10.25 8.48
N SER A 673 34.22 11.41 7.83
CA SER A 673 35.13 11.83 6.75
C SER A 673 36.46 12.43 7.23
N VAL A 674 37.39 11.56 7.63
CA VAL A 674 38.73 11.92 8.19
C VAL A 674 39.52 12.93 7.35
N SER A 675 39.42 12.86 6.01
CA SER A 675 40.14 13.78 5.12
C SER A 675 39.55 15.20 5.13
N ILE A 676 38.21 15.32 5.20
CA ILE A 676 37.52 16.60 5.32
C ILE A 676 37.73 17.20 6.70
N VAL A 677 37.63 16.40 7.77
CA VAL A 677 37.92 16.84 9.14
C VAL A 677 39.31 17.46 9.21
N ARG A 678 40.34 16.79 8.66
CA ARG A 678 41.70 17.37 8.57
C ARG A 678 41.75 18.66 7.75
N HIS A 679 41.05 18.72 6.63
CA HIS A 679 41.05 19.89 5.76
C HIS A 679 40.38 21.11 6.40
N LEU A 680 39.18 20.94 6.98
CA LEU A 680 38.46 21.98 7.73
C LEU A 680 39.29 22.48 8.93
N LEU A 681 39.87 21.59 9.71
CA LEU A 681 40.74 21.96 10.84
C LEU A 681 41.99 22.74 10.38
N SER A 682 42.56 22.40 9.21
CA SER A 682 43.69 23.16 8.61
C SER A 682 43.30 24.56 8.10
N LYS A 683 42.00 24.87 8.06
CA LYS A 683 41.41 26.15 7.63
C LYS A 683 40.67 26.85 8.78
N ASN A 684 41.11 26.62 10.02
CA ASN A 684 40.57 27.25 11.24
C ASN A 684 39.08 26.96 11.55
N ALA A 685 38.58 25.78 11.16
CA ALA A 685 37.31 25.29 11.71
C ALA A 685 37.43 25.03 13.22
N ASN A 686 36.43 25.47 13.99
CA ASN A 686 36.40 25.39 15.45
C ASN A 686 35.66 24.11 15.90
N PRO A 687 36.36 23.12 16.49
CA PRO A 687 35.75 21.87 16.98
C PRO A 687 34.95 22.01 18.28
N LYS A 688 34.83 23.22 18.86
CA LYS A 688 34.16 23.47 20.15
C LYS A 688 32.78 24.08 20.03
N ILE A 689 32.33 24.42 18.82
CA ILE A 689 30.96 24.88 18.57
C ILE A 689 30.00 23.74 18.93
N GLN A 690 28.94 24.06 19.67
CA GLN A 690 27.90 23.12 20.07
C GLN A 690 26.66 23.32 19.20
N ASP A 691 26.02 22.22 18.82
CA ASP A 691 24.69 22.24 18.19
C ASP A 691 23.57 22.44 19.22
N PHE A 692 22.30 22.42 18.78
CA PHE A 692 21.15 22.63 19.67
C PHE A 692 20.95 21.54 20.73
N LEU A 693 21.57 20.37 20.58
CA LEU A 693 21.60 19.32 21.61
C LEU A 693 22.79 19.51 22.58
N GLY A 694 23.56 20.59 22.43
CA GLY A 694 24.80 20.83 23.16
C GLY A 694 25.98 20.00 22.62
N GLN A 695 25.83 19.29 21.50
CA GLN A 695 26.84 18.35 21.04
C GLN A 695 27.91 19.07 20.19
N ILE A 696 29.18 18.95 20.59
CA ILE A 696 30.34 19.21 19.72
C ILE A 696 30.55 18.06 18.69
N PRO A 697 31.29 18.26 17.57
CA PRO A 697 31.52 17.21 16.57
C PRO A 697 32.14 15.92 17.12
N MET A 698 32.87 16.00 18.23
CA MET A 698 33.45 14.83 18.90
C MET A 698 32.40 13.90 19.51
N HIS A 699 31.25 14.40 19.97
CA HIS A 699 30.14 13.56 20.45
C HIS A 699 29.56 12.74 19.31
N LEU A 700 29.32 13.37 18.15
CA LEU A 700 28.84 12.68 16.94
C LEU A 700 29.84 11.61 16.50
N ALA A 701 31.12 11.97 16.38
CA ALA A 701 32.17 11.02 16.03
C ALA A 701 32.31 9.87 17.03
N ALA A 702 32.05 10.10 18.32
CA ALA A 702 32.06 9.07 19.34
C ALA A 702 30.83 8.14 19.25
N LYS A 703 29.63 8.71 19.09
CA LYS A 703 28.36 7.98 18.92
C LYS A 703 28.33 7.07 17.71
N TYR A 704 29.05 7.42 16.64
CA TYR A 704 29.16 6.59 15.42
C TYR A 704 30.48 5.80 15.32
N GLY A 705 31.31 5.77 16.36
CA GLY A 705 32.52 4.91 16.41
C GLY A 705 33.69 5.35 15.50
N TYR A 706 33.72 6.60 15.02
CA TYR A 706 34.71 7.08 14.05
C TYR A 706 36.07 7.42 14.69
N LYS A 707 36.81 6.38 15.11
CA LYS A 707 38.13 6.42 15.78
C LYS A 707 39.11 7.43 15.17
N GLU A 708 39.30 7.38 13.85
CA GLU A 708 40.26 8.26 13.19
C GLU A 708 39.80 9.72 13.15
N VAL A 709 38.49 9.99 13.06
CA VAL A 709 37.95 11.35 13.21
C VAL A 709 38.19 11.86 14.64
N VAL A 710 37.88 11.03 15.65
CA VAL A 710 38.12 11.37 17.07
C VAL A 710 39.61 11.67 17.32
N LYS A 711 40.55 10.88 16.78
CA LYS A 711 41.99 11.17 16.86
C LYS A 711 42.37 12.54 16.30
N GLN A 712 41.79 12.96 15.16
CA GLN A 712 42.06 14.29 14.60
C GLN A 712 41.42 15.42 15.44
N LEU A 713 40.20 15.23 15.93
CA LEU A 713 39.51 16.20 16.79
C LEU A 713 40.22 16.38 18.14
N ILE A 714 40.64 15.30 18.81
CA ILE A 714 41.45 15.38 20.04
C ILE A 714 42.78 16.09 19.77
N LYS A 715 43.44 15.82 18.63
CA LYS A 715 44.69 16.50 18.27
C LYS A 715 44.53 18.02 18.08
N ALA A 716 43.36 18.46 17.60
CA ALA A 716 43.06 19.88 17.39
C ALA A 716 42.53 20.59 18.65
N SER A 717 41.78 19.88 19.51
CA SER A 717 41.24 20.41 20.77
C SER A 717 41.26 19.36 21.89
N PRO A 718 42.41 19.18 22.58
CA PRO A 718 42.51 18.24 23.70
C PRO A 718 41.58 18.61 24.87
N ASP A 719 41.35 19.90 25.09
CA ASP A 719 40.53 20.43 26.19
C ASP A 719 39.02 20.22 26.00
N ALA A 720 38.59 19.71 24.84
CA ALA A 720 37.20 19.38 24.55
C ALA A 720 36.82 17.93 24.89
N ILE A 721 37.77 17.12 25.37
CA ILE A 721 37.61 15.66 25.57
C ILE A 721 36.56 15.29 26.62
N ASP A 722 36.43 16.09 27.69
CA ASP A 722 35.47 15.91 28.79
C ASP A 722 34.30 16.93 28.72
N ARG A 723 34.09 17.57 27.56
CA ARG A 723 32.98 18.52 27.37
C ARG A 723 31.65 17.75 27.39
N VAL A 724 30.67 18.20 28.16
CA VAL A 724 29.32 17.60 28.19
C VAL A 724 28.38 18.18 27.12
N ASP A 725 27.45 17.36 26.64
CA ASP A 725 26.28 17.78 25.87
C ASP A 725 25.09 18.19 26.77
N GLY A 726 23.94 18.49 26.16
CA GLY A 726 22.72 18.90 26.87
C GLY A 726 22.12 17.84 27.80
N GLN A 727 22.52 16.57 27.69
CA GLN A 727 22.13 15.49 28.60
C GLN A 727 23.16 15.23 29.71
N GLY A 728 24.22 16.04 29.78
CA GLY A 728 25.34 15.81 30.69
C GLY A 728 26.27 14.68 30.24
N CYS A 729 26.10 14.15 29.03
CA CYS A 729 26.96 13.07 28.50
C CYS A 729 28.24 13.65 27.92
N THR A 730 29.39 13.05 28.22
CA THR A 730 30.67 13.33 27.54
C THR A 730 30.87 12.42 26.31
N PRO A 731 31.84 12.67 25.42
CA PRO A 731 32.18 11.75 24.33
C PRO A 731 32.52 10.34 24.83
N LEU A 732 33.05 10.21 26.05
CA LEU A 732 33.32 8.93 26.71
C LEU A 732 32.02 8.20 27.11
N HIS A 733 30.99 8.90 27.58
CA HIS A 733 29.67 8.30 27.85
C HIS A 733 29.08 7.68 26.58
N LEU A 734 29.15 8.41 25.46
CA LEU A 734 28.65 7.93 24.17
C LEU A 734 29.49 6.76 23.63
N ALA A 735 30.81 6.79 23.76
CA ALA A 735 31.67 5.67 23.37
C ALA A 735 31.42 4.40 24.21
N ALA A 736 31.12 4.56 25.50
CA ALA A 736 30.75 3.47 26.39
C ALA A 736 29.35 2.90 26.08
N GLN A 737 28.38 3.77 25.75
CA GLN A 737 27.04 3.38 25.29
C GLN A 737 27.05 2.61 23.96
N VAL A 738 28.04 2.85 23.09
CA VAL A 738 28.27 2.12 21.83
C VAL A 738 29.11 0.84 22.05
N GLY A 739 29.76 0.72 23.21
CA GLY A 739 30.56 -0.44 23.56
C GLY A 739 31.95 -0.52 22.91
N ASP A 740 32.40 0.53 22.22
CA ASP A 740 33.63 0.50 21.43
C ASP A 740 34.87 0.60 22.32
N LYS A 741 35.35 -0.56 22.80
CA LYS A 741 36.52 -0.71 23.67
C LYS A 741 37.74 0.07 23.17
N VAL A 742 38.01 0.07 21.86
CA VAL A 742 39.19 0.75 21.29
C VAL A 742 39.04 2.27 21.35
N LEU A 743 37.82 2.76 21.21
CA LEU A 743 37.52 4.18 21.31
C LEU A 743 37.53 4.65 22.78
N VAL A 744 36.99 3.86 23.70
CA VAL A 744 37.11 4.07 25.15
C VAL A 744 38.58 4.08 25.57
N GLN A 745 39.37 3.09 25.15
CA GLN A 745 40.81 3.06 25.39
C GLN A 745 41.52 4.29 24.81
N LEU A 746 41.14 4.75 23.61
CA LEU A 746 41.70 5.97 23.03
C LEU A 746 41.39 7.22 23.89
N PHE A 747 40.17 7.35 24.42
CA PHE A 747 39.83 8.46 25.32
C PHE A 747 40.62 8.39 26.64
N LEU A 748 40.76 7.20 27.22
CA LEU A 748 41.60 6.95 28.41
C LEU A 748 43.08 7.30 28.17
N GLU A 749 43.68 6.80 27.09
CA GLU A 749 45.07 7.10 26.68
C GLU A 749 45.33 8.58 26.37
N LYS A 750 44.27 9.36 26.10
CA LYS A 750 44.35 10.80 25.85
C LYS A 750 43.98 11.65 27.06
N GLY A 751 43.76 11.02 28.22
CA GLY A 751 43.60 11.71 29.50
C GLY A 751 42.19 12.21 29.77
N ALA A 752 41.16 11.53 29.26
CA ALA A 752 39.77 11.79 29.68
C ALA A 752 39.63 11.56 31.19
N THR A 753 39.21 12.59 31.92
CA THR A 753 39.05 12.57 33.38
C THR A 753 37.59 12.35 33.81
N SER A 754 36.64 12.36 32.88
CA SER A 754 35.20 12.29 33.14
C SER A 754 34.64 10.93 33.60
N LEU A 755 35.49 9.98 34.01
CA LEU A 755 35.08 8.63 34.43
C LEU A 755 34.04 8.64 35.57
N GLY A 756 34.31 9.42 36.63
CA GLY A 756 33.40 9.53 37.77
C GLY A 756 32.17 10.44 37.53
N LEU A 757 32.11 11.16 36.40
CA LEU A 757 30.99 12.05 36.10
C LEU A 757 29.75 11.25 35.71
N SER A 758 28.60 11.70 36.18
CA SER A 758 27.30 11.16 35.79
C SER A 758 26.55 12.12 34.87
N ASN A 759 25.83 11.57 33.89
CA ASN A 759 24.85 12.31 33.09
C ASN A 759 23.64 12.79 33.93
N ASN A 760 22.68 13.46 33.30
CA ASN A 760 21.46 13.98 33.94
C ASN A 760 20.58 12.90 34.62
N GLU A 761 20.73 11.63 34.25
CA GLU A 761 20.03 10.48 34.86
C GLU A 761 20.81 9.83 36.01
N GLY A 762 22.02 10.31 36.32
CA GLY A 762 22.89 9.72 37.33
C GLY A 762 23.69 8.49 36.86
N TRP A 763 23.85 8.30 35.55
CA TRP A 763 24.61 7.20 34.94
C TRP A 763 26.03 7.63 34.57
N ARG A 764 27.02 6.81 34.91
CA ARG A 764 28.44 6.95 34.51
C ARG A 764 28.71 6.19 33.20
N PRO A 765 29.86 6.40 32.53
CA PRO A 765 30.25 5.58 31.37
C PRO A 765 30.24 4.08 31.68
N LEU A 766 30.67 3.68 32.89
CA LEU A 766 30.62 2.29 33.36
C LEU A 766 29.19 1.71 33.35
N HIS A 767 28.21 2.46 33.85
CA HIS A 767 26.80 2.03 33.88
C HIS A 767 26.22 1.89 32.46
N LEU A 768 26.57 2.79 31.54
CA LEU A 768 26.14 2.71 30.13
C LEU A 768 26.76 1.53 29.40
N ALA A 769 28.05 1.22 29.66
CA ALA A 769 28.70 0.03 29.13
C ALA A 769 28.05 -1.28 29.66
N ALA A 770 27.65 -1.29 30.94
CA ALA A 770 26.96 -2.43 31.55
C ALA A 770 25.53 -2.62 30.98
N GLU A 771 24.75 -1.55 30.81
CA GLU A 771 23.40 -1.61 30.20
C GLU A 771 23.44 -2.07 28.73
N GLY A 772 24.47 -1.68 27.98
CA GLY A 772 24.70 -2.15 26.62
C GLY A 772 25.21 -3.60 26.52
N GLY A 773 25.54 -4.26 27.63
CA GLY A 773 26.08 -5.63 27.64
C GLY A 773 27.57 -5.72 27.22
N TYR A 774 28.32 -4.63 27.31
CA TYR A 774 29.69 -4.54 26.80
C TYR A 774 30.74 -4.88 27.86
N GLU A 775 30.76 -6.14 28.34
CA GLU A 775 31.60 -6.60 29.45
C GLU A 775 33.07 -6.17 29.34
N THR A 776 33.70 -6.34 28.18
CA THR A 776 35.13 -6.02 28.00
C THR A 776 35.44 -4.52 28.03
N THR A 777 34.43 -3.67 27.80
CA THR A 777 34.50 -2.20 27.89
C THR A 777 34.16 -1.76 29.31
N MET A 778 33.21 -2.43 29.97
CA MET A 778 32.88 -2.26 31.38
C MET A 778 34.08 -2.59 32.27
N ARG A 779 34.71 -3.78 32.12
CA ARG A 779 35.90 -4.17 32.90
C ARG A 779 37.07 -3.19 32.69
N LEU A 780 37.27 -2.68 31.47
CA LEU A 780 38.30 -1.66 31.18
C LEU A 780 38.04 -0.34 31.93
N LEU A 781 36.78 0.09 32.03
CA LEU A 781 36.41 1.27 32.81
C LEU A 781 36.56 1.02 34.32
N GLN A 782 36.15 -0.15 34.80
CA GLN A 782 36.26 -0.56 36.22
C GLN A 782 37.72 -0.66 36.68
N GLU A 783 38.63 -1.19 35.84
CA GLU A 783 40.07 -1.24 36.12
C GLU A 783 40.70 0.14 36.34
N VAL A 784 40.14 1.19 35.72
CA VAL A 784 40.66 2.57 35.80
C VAL A 784 39.93 3.42 36.85
N GLU A 785 38.63 3.20 37.07
CA GLU A 785 37.84 3.87 38.11
C GLU A 785 38.17 3.36 39.53
N GLY A 786 38.50 2.08 39.67
CA GLY A 786 38.59 1.39 40.97
C GLY A 786 37.22 1.01 41.53
N ASN A 787 37.19 0.08 42.50
CA ASN A 787 35.92 -0.44 43.03
C ASN A 787 35.08 0.67 43.68
N ALA A 788 33.93 0.95 43.08
CA ALA A 788 33.01 2.01 43.50
C ALA A 788 32.38 1.73 44.88
N SER A 789 31.95 2.80 45.54
CA SER A 789 31.34 2.70 46.88
C SER A 789 29.97 2.01 46.86
N CYS A 790 29.53 1.54 48.03
CA CYS A 790 28.33 0.71 48.22
C CYS A 790 27.02 1.24 47.57
N SER A 791 26.90 2.53 47.26
CA SER A 791 25.71 3.08 46.59
C SER A 791 25.64 2.84 45.08
N ASP A 792 26.78 2.66 44.41
CA ASP A 792 26.82 2.45 42.95
C ASP A 792 26.55 0.98 42.57
N THR A 793 26.80 0.03 43.48
CA THR A 793 26.66 -1.42 43.25
C THR A 793 25.26 -1.81 42.78
N TRP A 794 24.21 -1.19 43.33
CA TRP A 794 22.81 -1.46 42.96
C TRP A 794 22.43 -0.88 41.58
N LYS A 795 22.98 0.28 41.20
CA LYS A 795 22.82 0.85 39.86
C LYS A 795 23.56 0.00 38.82
N LEU A 796 24.79 -0.42 39.15
CA LEU A 796 25.59 -1.31 38.32
C LEU A 796 24.95 -2.69 38.16
N LEU A 797 24.36 -3.27 39.21
CA LEU A 797 23.59 -4.52 39.11
C LEU A 797 22.38 -4.36 38.18
N HIS A 798 21.62 -3.26 38.31
CA HIS A 798 20.52 -2.98 37.39
C HIS A 798 20.97 -2.83 35.94
N ALA A 799 22.08 -2.12 35.70
CA ALA A 799 22.67 -2.00 34.37
C ALA A 799 23.14 -3.36 33.83
N ALA A 800 23.88 -4.14 34.61
CA ALA A 800 24.35 -5.47 34.25
C ALA A 800 23.20 -6.45 33.95
N VAL A 801 22.09 -6.37 34.70
CA VAL A 801 20.85 -7.12 34.42
C VAL A 801 20.20 -6.66 33.12
N LYS A 802 20.10 -5.34 32.84
CA LYS A 802 19.64 -4.85 31.53
C LYS A 802 20.53 -5.35 30.38
N GLY A 803 21.84 -5.48 30.59
CA GLY A 803 22.81 -6.00 29.63
C GLY A 803 22.95 -7.52 29.56
N ASP A 804 22.24 -8.28 30.39
CA ASP A 804 22.34 -9.75 30.54
C ASP A 804 23.78 -10.27 30.87
N LEU A 805 24.55 -9.48 31.64
CA LEU A 805 25.95 -9.76 31.98
C LEU A 805 26.08 -10.79 33.12
N GLU A 806 25.84 -12.06 32.81
CA GLU A 806 25.84 -13.19 33.74
C GLU A 806 27.01 -13.22 34.74
N ASP A 807 28.26 -13.13 34.27
CA ASP A 807 29.43 -13.24 35.16
C ASP A 807 29.58 -12.04 36.09
N ILE A 808 29.27 -10.83 35.60
CA ILE A 808 29.27 -9.61 36.42
C ILE A 808 28.15 -9.63 37.46
N ILE A 809 26.95 -10.11 37.10
CA ILE A 809 25.84 -10.31 38.04
C ILE A 809 26.27 -11.27 39.16
N ARG A 810 26.90 -12.39 38.79
CA ARG A 810 27.42 -13.40 39.73
C ARG A 810 28.54 -12.87 40.62
N GLU A 811 29.47 -12.07 40.08
CA GLU A 811 30.52 -11.37 40.85
C GLU A 811 29.88 -10.40 41.86
N LEU A 812 29.00 -9.49 41.42
CA LEU A 812 28.35 -8.47 42.26
C LEU A 812 27.50 -9.05 43.40
N LEU A 813 26.80 -10.17 43.16
CA LEU A 813 26.01 -10.86 44.18
C LEU A 813 26.89 -11.55 45.23
N ARG A 814 28.04 -12.12 44.83
CA ARG A 814 28.96 -12.81 45.74
C ARG A 814 29.78 -11.85 46.61
N GLU A 815 30.28 -10.76 46.05
CA GLU A 815 31.21 -9.87 46.76
C GLU A 815 30.53 -9.06 47.87
N ASN A 816 29.28 -8.62 47.66
CA ASN A 816 28.64 -7.64 48.52
C ASN A 816 27.79 -8.24 49.66
N SER A 817 27.66 -9.58 49.76
CA SER A 817 26.70 -10.23 50.68
C SER A 817 25.31 -9.59 50.62
N MET A 818 24.89 -9.24 49.41
CA MET A 818 23.82 -8.29 49.18
C MET A 818 22.47 -8.99 49.37
N ASP A 819 21.79 -8.68 50.48
CA ASP A 819 20.46 -9.22 50.75
C ASP A 819 19.48 -8.84 49.62
N LEU A 820 19.21 -9.79 48.73
CA LEU A 820 18.10 -9.73 47.76
C LEU A 820 16.71 -9.67 48.45
N TYR A 821 16.71 -9.69 49.78
CA TYR A 821 15.60 -9.59 50.72
C TYR A 821 15.34 -8.19 51.27
N ILE A 822 16.00 -7.13 50.77
CA ILE A 822 15.76 -5.76 51.27
C ILE A 822 14.28 -5.38 51.13
N ASN A 823 13.67 -5.22 52.30
CA ASN A 823 12.33 -4.68 52.49
C ASN A 823 12.28 -3.28 51.86
N PRO A 824 11.31 -2.93 51.00
CA PRO A 824 11.31 -1.67 50.25
C PRO A 824 11.35 -0.36 51.06
N ALA A 825 11.28 -0.44 52.38
CA ALA A 825 11.43 0.69 53.30
C ALA A 825 12.89 1.21 53.46
N GLU A 826 13.91 0.43 53.09
CA GLU A 826 15.33 0.81 53.26
C GLU A 826 15.97 1.42 51.99
N LEU A 827 15.22 1.52 50.89
CA LEU A 827 15.63 2.26 49.68
C LEU A 827 15.57 3.77 49.93
N HIS A 828 16.65 4.33 50.50
CA HIS A 828 16.75 5.74 50.81
C HIS A 828 16.78 6.65 49.56
N ALA A 829 15.66 7.35 49.37
CA ALA A 829 15.51 8.71 48.84
C ALA A 829 15.88 9.06 47.37
N ASP A 830 16.77 8.35 46.66
CA ASP A 830 17.33 8.86 45.39
C ASP A 830 17.06 7.98 44.14
N SER A 831 16.30 6.90 44.27
CA SER A 831 15.74 6.15 43.13
C SER A 831 14.20 6.22 43.15
N ARG A 832 13.60 6.93 42.20
CA ARG A 832 12.14 7.14 42.09
C ARG A 832 11.33 5.87 41.69
N GLN A 833 11.91 4.68 41.82
CA GLN A 833 11.30 3.42 41.39
C GLN A 833 11.65 2.30 42.38
N ARG A 834 10.64 1.63 42.93
CA ARG A 834 10.67 0.48 43.84
C ARG A 834 10.85 -0.84 43.09
N ARG A 835 11.65 -0.84 42.02
CA ARG A 835 11.87 -1.99 41.14
C ARG A 835 13.07 -2.82 41.62
N LEU A 836 12.86 -4.12 41.78
CA LEU A 836 13.93 -5.10 41.98
C LEU A 836 14.61 -5.46 40.65
N PRO A 837 15.87 -5.97 40.68
CA PRO A 837 16.55 -6.48 39.49
C PRO A 837 15.74 -7.54 38.72
N LEU A 838 14.98 -8.39 39.42
CA LEU A 838 14.11 -9.39 38.79
C LEU A 838 12.97 -8.76 37.96
N HIS A 839 12.43 -7.60 38.37
CA HIS A 839 11.44 -6.86 37.57
C HIS A 839 12.07 -6.26 36.30
N VAL A 840 13.34 -5.83 36.37
CA VAL A 840 14.06 -5.30 35.21
C VAL A 840 14.48 -6.42 34.25
N ALA A 841 14.86 -7.59 34.77
CA ALA A 841 15.05 -8.80 33.97
C ALA A 841 13.74 -9.23 33.27
N ALA A 842 12.61 -9.16 33.98
CA ALA A 842 11.27 -9.44 33.46
C ALA A 842 10.81 -8.43 32.41
N GLU A 843 11.06 -7.12 32.58
CA GLU A 843 10.72 -6.07 31.60
C GLU A 843 11.54 -6.19 30.30
N ARG A 844 12.81 -6.61 30.43
CA ARG A 844 13.78 -6.65 29.31
C ARG A 844 13.98 -8.04 28.70
N GLY A 845 13.23 -9.05 29.13
CA GLY A 845 13.32 -10.42 28.58
C GLY A 845 14.64 -11.13 28.84
N ARG A 846 15.33 -10.79 29.93
CA ARG A 846 16.70 -11.27 30.22
C ARG A 846 16.67 -12.60 30.95
N GLU A 847 16.47 -13.68 30.21
CA GLU A 847 16.31 -15.04 30.74
C GLU A 847 17.51 -15.52 31.58
N ARG A 848 18.75 -15.17 31.20
CA ARG A 848 19.94 -15.62 31.94
C ARG A 848 20.06 -14.86 33.26
N ALA A 849 19.99 -13.54 33.21
CA ALA A 849 19.92 -12.70 34.42
C ALA A 849 18.76 -13.12 35.34
N ALA A 850 17.56 -13.35 34.81
CA ALA A 850 16.40 -13.82 35.59
C ALA A 850 16.69 -15.18 36.25
N ARG A 851 17.22 -16.16 35.51
CA ARG A 851 17.59 -17.48 36.05
C ARG A 851 18.60 -17.38 37.19
N LEU A 852 19.64 -16.55 37.04
CA LEU A 852 20.68 -16.36 38.07
C LEU A 852 20.11 -15.71 39.32
N LEU A 853 19.32 -14.65 39.17
CA LEU A 853 18.64 -13.98 40.29
C LEU A 853 17.74 -14.98 41.06
N LEU A 854 17.00 -15.83 40.36
CA LEU A 854 16.17 -16.87 40.97
C LEU A 854 16.99 -17.98 41.66
N GLN A 855 18.14 -18.36 41.10
CA GLN A 855 19.06 -19.34 41.72
C GLN A 855 19.69 -18.81 43.02
N GLU A 856 20.04 -17.52 43.06
CA GLU A 856 20.60 -16.85 44.24
C GLU A 856 19.50 -16.37 45.22
N GLY A 857 18.24 -16.76 45.01
CA GLY A 857 17.15 -16.60 45.98
C GLY A 857 16.33 -15.30 45.89
N ALA A 858 16.33 -14.60 44.74
CA ALA A 858 15.48 -13.43 44.54
C ALA A 858 13.99 -13.75 44.70
N SER A 859 13.28 -12.91 45.46
CA SER A 859 11.86 -13.13 45.76
C SER A 859 10.95 -12.88 44.56
N ILE A 860 10.11 -13.87 44.24
CA ILE A 860 9.22 -13.91 43.07
C ILE A 860 7.93 -13.10 43.31
N SER A 861 7.49 -12.99 44.56
CA SER A 861 6.19 -12.42 44.96
C SER A 861 6.25 -10.94 45.34
N VAL A 862 7.41 -10.28 45.24
CA VAL A 862 7.52 -8.83 45.47
C VAL A 862 6.90 -8.08 44.29
N ILE A 863 6.19 -7.00 44.59
CA ILE A 863 5.52 -6.14 43.62
C ILE A 863 6.35 -4.89 43.29
N ASP A 864 6.24 -4.40 42.05
CA ASP A 864 6.77 -3.10 41.62
C ASP A 864 5.90 -1.91 42.12
N ASP A 865 6.26 -0.68 41.74
CA ASP A 865 5.47 0.54 42.06
C ASP A 865 4.02 0.49 41.58
N TYR A 866 3.74 -0.31 40.54
CA TYR A 866 2.42 -0.50 39.95
C TYR A 866 1.67 -1.67 40.60
N GLY A 867 2.21 -2.28 41.65
CA GLY A 867 1.56 -3.39 42.35
C GLY A 867 1.68 -4.74 41.63
N ARG A 868 2.59 -4.87 40.66
CA ARG A 868 2.70 -6.06 39.81
C ARG A 868 3.91 -6.91 40.21
N PRO A 869 3.73 -8.23 40.42
CA PRO A 869 4.85 -9.17 40.50
C PRO A 869 5.63 -9.25 39.18
N ALA A 870 6.87 -9.76 39.24
CA ALA A 870 7.72 -9.97 38.05
C ALA A 870 7.04 -10.81 36.95
N LEU A 871 6.13 -11.74 37.31
CA LEU A 871 5.35 -12.53 36.36
C LEU A 871 4.46 -11.66 35.47
N LEU A 872 3.76 -10.69 36.07
CA LEU A 872 2.88 -9.78 35.34
C LEU A 872 3.70 -8.85 34.45
N VAL A 873 4.85 -8.34 34.94
CA VAL A 873 5.76 -7.51 34.14
C VAL A 873 6.30 -8.27 32.93
N ALA A 874 6.69 -9.54 33.08
CA ALA A 874 7.12 -10.39 31.96
C ALA A 874 5.97 -10.66 30.97
N ALA A 875 4.75 -10.87 31.47
CA ALA A 875 3.57 -11.11 30.65
C ALA A 875 3.13 -9.87 29.84
N THR A 876 3.16 -8.66 30.42
CA THR A 876 2.85 -7.39 29.70
C THR A 876 3.77 -7.17 28.49
N HIS A 877 5.02 -7.63 28.56
CA HIS A 877 6.04 -7.40 27.53
C HIS A 877 6.31 -8.63 26.64
N GLY A 878 5.53 -9.71 26.76
CA GLY A 878 5.61 -10.88 25.87
C GLY A 878 6.78 -11.84 26.12
N HIS A 879 7.48 -11.74 27.26
CA HIS A 879 8.74 -12.46 27.50
C HIS A 879 8.51 -13.91 27.96
N ALA A 880 8.03 -14.76 27.06
CA ALA A 880 7.62 -16.15 27.33
C ALA A 880 8.68 -16.99 28.05
N GLY A 881 9.98 -16.83 27.75
CA GLY A 881 11.04 -17.55 28.45
C GLY A 881 11.22 -17.11 29.92
N VAL A 882 11.06 -15.82 30.22
CA VAL A 882 11.08 -15.33 31.62
C VAL A 882 9.80 -15.74 32.35
N VAL A 883 8.64 -15.69 31.70
CA VAL A 883 7.37 -16.23 32.24
C VAL A 883 7.53 -17.71 32.59
N LYS A 884 8.12 -18.51 31.69
CA LYS A 884 8.38 -19.94 31.90
C LYS A 884 9.26 -20.19 33.12
N LEU A 885 10.34 -19.42 33.27
CA LEU A 885 11.24 -19.50 34.42
C LEU A 885 10.55 -19.14 35.74
N LEU A 886 9.79 -18.04 35.77
CA LEU A 886 9.08 -17.61 36.97
C LEU A 886 8.06 -18.68 37.42
N LEU A 887 7.33 -19.28 36.48
CA LEU A 887 6.40 -20.38 36.76
C LEU A 887 7.11 -21.68 37.19
N GLU A 888 8.29 -21.99 36.63
CA GLU A 888 9.11 -23.14 37.04
C GLU A 888 9.67 -23.00 38.47
N TYR A 889 9.95 -21.77 38.92
CA TYR A 889 10.36 -21.46 40.29
C TYR A 889 9.17 -21.21 41.25
N GLY A 890 7.93 -21.44 40.81
CA GLY A 890 6.75 -21.43 41.68
C GLY A 890 5.99 -20.10 41.78
N ALA A 891 6.11 -19.21 40.79
CA ALA A 891 5.20 -18.07 40.68
C ALA A 891 3.73 -18.53 40.56
N ASP A 892 2.82 -17.88 41.28
CA ASP A 892 1.38 -18.14 41.12
C ASP A 892 0.91 -17.62 39.75
N VAL A 893 0.53 -18.56 38.87
CA VAL A 893 0.00 -18.30 37.53
C VAL A 893 -1.27 -17.44 37.53
N ASN A 894 -2.01 -17.43 38.64
CA ASN A 894 -3.26 -16.70 38.81
C ASN A 894 -3.11 -15.41 39.62
N ALA A 895 -1.88 -15.04 40.02
CA ALA A 895 -1.58 -13.80 40.71
C ALA A 895 -2.11 -12.59 39.93
N THR A 896 -2.54 -11.57 40.67
CA THR A 896 -3.06 -10.32 40.11
C THR A 896 -2.28 -9.12 40.61
N ASP A 897 -2.43 -7.98 39.93
CA ASP A 897 -2.07 -6.70 40.54
C ASP A 897 -2.97 -6.34 41.73
N CYS A 898 -2.60 -5.30 42.47
CA CYS A 898 -3.32 -4.84 43.66
C CYS A 898 -4.34 -3.70 43.39
N TRP A 899 -4.63 -3.34 42.13
CA TRP A 899 -5.44 -2.16 41.79
C TRP A 899 -6.72 -2.52 41.03
N GLU A 900 -6.59 -3.22 39.91
CA GLU A 900 -7.68 -3.61 39.01
C GLU A 900 -7.85 -5.14 38.93
N MET A 901 -6.94 -5.89 39.55
CA MET A 901 -6.93 -7.36 39.59
C MET A 901 -6.59 -8.03 38.24
N TYR A 902 -5.87 -7.35 37.34
CA TYR A 902 -5.33 -7.97 36.13
C TYR A 902 -4.44 -9.16 36.48
N SER A 903 -4.70 -10.32 35.88
CA SER A 903 -3.78 -11.46 35.93
C SER A 903 -2.72 -11.39 34.84
N ALA A 904 -1.71 -12.25 34.92
CA ALA A 904 -0.76 -12.45 33.83
C ALA A 904 -1.43 -12.83 32.50
N LEU A 905 -2.56 -13.55 32.55
CA LEU A 905 -3.33 -13.93 31.36
C LEU A 905 -4.02 -12.72 30.74
N ASP A 906 -4.68 -11.87 31.54
CA ASP A 906 -5.37 -10.68 31.05
C ASP A 906 -4.38 -9.72 30.35
N LEU A 907 -3.22 -9.48 30.97
CA LEU A 907 -2.17 -8.62 30.40
C LEU A 907 -1.56 -9.20 29.12
N ALA A 908 -1.35 -10.52 29.06
CA ALA A 908 -0.84 -11.19 27.86
C ALA A 908 -1.87 -11.19 26.73
N VAL A 909 -3.17 -11.33 27.06
CA VAL A 909 -4.27 -11.20 26.10
C VAL A 909 -4.34 -9.77 25.59
N ASP A 910 -4.40 -8.75 26.45
CA ASP A 910 -4.59 -7.35 26.01
C ASP A 910 -3.51 -6.88 25.01
N HIS A 911 -2.28 -7.39 25.13
CA HIS A 911 -1.13 -7.04 24.29
C HIS A 911 -0.79 -8.05 23.18
N ASP A 912 -1.69 -9.00 22.88
CA ASP A 912 -1.55 -10.03 21.82
C ASP A 912 -0.33 -10.97 21.93
N HIS A 913 0.07 -11.30 23.17
CA HIS A 913 1.24 -12.16 23.42
C HIS A 913 0.89 -13.66 23.36
N GLU A 914 0.49 -14.16 22.18
CA GLU A 914 -0.03 -15.54 22.00
C GLU A 914 0.86 -16.62 22.64
N SER A 915 2.19 -16.51 22.52
CA SER A 915 3.15 -17.44 23.14
C SER A 915 3.12 -17.46 24.67
N VAL A 916 2.87 -16.31 25.30
CA VAL A 916 2.66 -16.18 26.74
C VAL A 916 1.29 -16.69 27.13
N VAL A 917 0.23 -16.36 26.37
CA VAL A 917 -1.13 -16.85 26.62
C VAL A 917 -1.14 -18.39 26.60
N ARG A 918 -0.56 -19.02 25.57
CA ARG A 918 -0.42 -20.48 25.44
C ARG A 918 0.28 -21.10 26.65
N LEU A 919 1.43 -20.56 27.03
CA LEU A 919 2.20 -21.03 28.18
C LEU A 919 1.42 -20.88 29.50
N LEU A 920 0.68 -19.79 29.69
CA LEU A 920 -0.14 -19.57 30.89
C LEU A 920 -1.30 -20.57 30.96
N LEU A 921 -1.97 -20.86 29.84
CA LEU A 921 -3.04 -21.87 29.79
C LEU A 921 -2.52 -23.29 30.03
N GLU A 922 -1.38 -23.67 29.43
CA GLU A 922 -0.68 -24.93 29.72
C GLU A 922 -0.33 -25.11 31.22
N ARG A 923 -0.14 -24.00 31.94
CA ARG A 923 0.18 -23.97 33.37
C ARG A 923 -1.05 -23.72 34.27
N GLY A 924 -2.27 -23.75 33.72
CA GLY A 924 -3.51 -23.69 34.49
C GLY A 924 -4.00 -22.28 34.85
N ALA A 925 -3.71 -21.27 34.01
CA ALA A 925 -4.31 -19.94 34.16
C ALA A 925 -5.85 -19.99 34.05
N SER A 926 -6.52 -19.21 34.89
CA SER A 926 -7.98 -19.17 34.99
C SER A 926 -8.64 -18.41 33.83
N LEU A 927 -9.40 -19.13 33.00
CA LEU A 927 -10.28 -18.56 31.97
C LEU A 927 -11.55 -17.87 32.50
N LYS A 928 -11.85 -17.99 33.80
CA LYS A 928 -13.08 -17.43 34.40
C LYS A 928 -13.01 -15.90 34.49
N PRO A 929 -14.07 -15.17 34.10
CA PRO A 929 -14.17 -13.73 34.30
C PRO A 929 -13.99 -13.31 35.77
N ARG A 930 -13.33 -12.16 35.99
CA ARG A 930 -13.06 -11.56 37.30
C ARG A 930 -13.41 -10.08 37.26
N GLY A 931 -14.49 -9.68 37.94
CA GLY A 931 -14.97 -8.30 37.89
C GLY A 931 -15.26 -7.88 36.44
N THR A 932 -14.63 -6.80 35.98
CA THR A 932 -14.70 -6.30 34.61
C THR A 932 -13.92 -7.12 33.59
N HIS A 933 -12.98 -7.96 34.02
CA HIS A 933 -12.06 -8.67 33.13
C HIS A 933 -12.65 -10.01 32.68
N ASN A 934 -12.69 -10.21 31.37
CA ASN A 934 -13.02 -11.48 30.73
C ASN A 934 -12.00 -11.68 29.59
N PRO A 935 -11.07 -12.65 29.69
CA PRO A 935 -10.02 -12.85 28.68
C PRO A 935 -10.57 -12.98 27.26
N LEU A 936 -11.69 -13.69 27.08
CA LEU A 936 -12.31 -13.87 25.76
C LEU A 936 -12.85 -12.54 25.22
N LEU A 937 -13.54 -11.77 26.07
CA LEU A 937 -14.12 -10.48 25.67
C LEU A 937 -13.05 -9.42 25.39
N ASN A 938 -11.97 -9.41 26.17
CA ASN A 938 -10.81 -8.54 25.96
C ASN A 938 -10.09 -8.86 24.65
N ALA A 939 -9.84 -10.14 24.36
CA ALA A 939 -9.26 -10.57 23.08
C ALA A 939 -10.12 -10.09 21.89
N ILE A 940 -11.45 -10.21 21.98
CA ILE A 940 -12.38 -9.74 20.94
C ILE A 940 -12.33 -8.21 20.81
N ARG A 941 -12.42 -7.45 21.90
CA ARG A 941 -12.38 -5.97 21.86
C ARG A 941 -11.11 -5.43 21.20
N ASN A 942 -9.98 -6.09 21.42
CA ASN A 942 -8.68 -5.67 20.88
C ASN A 942 -8.39 -6.24 19.47
N GLY A 943 -9.18 -7.21 18.98
CA GLY A 943 -9.05 -7.78 17.63
C GLY A 943 -8.20 -9.05 17.52
N HIS A 944 -7.85 -9.68 18.64
CA HIS A 944 -6.83 -10.72 18.75
C HIS A 944 -7.39 -12.11 18.40
N ARG A 945 -7.70 -12.34 17.12
CA ARG A 945 -8.43 -13.53 16.62
C ARG A 945 -7.78 -14.86 17.00
N ASP A 946 -6.45 -14.96 16.92
CA ASP A 946 -5.74 -16.20 17.20
C ASP A 946 -5.72 -16.51 18.72
N VAL A 947 -5.68 -15.46 19.55
CA VAL A 947 -5.89 -15.54 21.00
C VAL A 947 -7.33 -15.96 21.33
N VAL A 948 -8.34 -15.46 20.60
CA VAL A 948 -9.74 -15.91 20.75
C VAL A 948 -9.87 -17.41 20.48
N GLU A 949 -9.30 -17.92 19.38
CA GLU A 949 -9.31 -19.36 19.06
C GLU A 949 -8.62 -20.18 20.16
N LEU A 950 -7.46 -19.73 20.62
CA LEU A 950 -6.69 -20.38 21.66
C LEU A 950 -7.44 -20.42 23.01
N LEU A 951 -8.14 -19.35 23.39
CA LEU A 951 -8.97 -19.30 24.59
C LEU A 951 -10.20 -20.24 24.49
N LEU A 952 -10.90 -20.24 23.36
CA LEU A 952 -12.05 -21.12 23.13
C LEU A 952 -11.64 -22.60 23.15
N LYS A 953 -10.55 -22.95 22.47
CA LYS A 953 -9.99 -24.31 22.44
C LYS A 953 -9.59 -24.85 23.82
N ASN A 954 -9.23 -23.97 24.76
CA ASN A 954 -8.93 -24.32 26.15
C ASN A 954 -10.16 -24.30 27.07
N GLY A 955 -11.37 -24.16 26.52
CA GLY A 955 -12.62 -24.27 27.28
C GLY A 955 -13.11 -22.95 27.90
N SER A 956 -12.81 -21.81 27.27
CA SER A 956 -13.43 -20.53 27.64
C SER A 956 -14.92 -20.55 27.33
N ASP A 957 -15.76 -20.04 28.24
CA ASP A 957 -17.20 -19.98 28.03
C ASP A 957 -17.55 -18.84 27.07
N VAL A 958 -17.90 -19.24 25.84
CA VAL A 958 -18.30 -18.38 24.72
C VAL A 958 -19.49 -17.45 25.03
N ASN A 959 -20.28 -17.76 26.05
CA ASN A 959 -21.46 -16.99 26.48
C ASN A 959 -21.25 -16.25 27.81
N ALA A 960 -20.06 -16.32 28.41
CA ALA A 960 -19.74 -15.70 29.69
C ALA A 960 -19.68 -14.17 29.58
N THR A 961 -20.20 -13.50 30.60
CA THR A 961 -20.25 -12.04 30.67
C THR A 961 -19.23 -11.48 31.65
N SER A 962 -18.67 -10.30 31.36
CA SER A 962 -18.04 -9.47 32.38
C SER A 962 -19.06 -9.06 33.45
N GLY A 963 -18.60 -8.91 34.70
CA GLY A 963 -19.40 -8.32 35.77
C GLY A 963 -19.54 -6.81 35.61
N PRO A 964 -20.53 -6.18 36.26
CA PRO A 964 -20.73 -4.73 36.20
C PRO A 964 -19.52 -4.00 36.81
N SER A 965 -19.07 -2.92 36.15
CA SER A 965 -17.96 -2.09 36.63
C SER A 965 -18.35 -1.40 37.94
N SER A 966 -17.65 -1.71 39.03
CA SER A 966 -17.97 -1.23 40.37
C SER A 966 -17.60 0.23 40.65
N ARG A 967 -17.17 0.99 39.63
CA ARG A 967 -16.65 2.37 39.79
C ARG A 967 -17.43 3.48 39.07
N GLN A 968 -18.56 3.19 38.39
CA GLN A 968 -19.26 4.21 37.61
C GLN A 968 -20.78 4.26 37.85
N LEU A 969 -21.15 4.76 39.04
CA LEU A 969 -22.48 5.33 39.28
C LEU A 969 -22.68 6.57 38.37
N GLY A 970 -23.30 6.38 37.21
CA GLY A 970 -23.75 7.48 36.35
C GLY A 970 -23.32 7.45 34.87
N ALA A 971 -22.55 6.45 34.44
CA ALA A 971 -22.33 6.19 33.01
C ALA A 971 -23.33 5.14 32.50
N THR A 972 -23.83 5.31 31.28
CA THR A 972 -24.67 4.31 30.59
C THR A 972 -23.94 2.97 30.53
N GLU A 973 -24.58 1.88 30.95
CA GLU A 973 -23.93 0.56 30.97
C GLU A 973 -23.43 0.16 29.57
N PRO A 974 -22.20 -0.39 29.43
CA PRO A 974 -21.70 -0.82 28.14
C PRO A 974 -22.54 -1.97 27.60
N LEU A 975 -22.98 -1.84 26.34
CA LEU A 975 -23.86 -2.78 25.62
C LEU A 975 -23.21 -4.14 25.28
N GLU A 976 -22.02 -4.36 25.81
CA GLU A 976 -20.95 -5.16 25.21
C GLU A 976 -20.60 -6.41 26.02
N ASN A 977 -21.32 -6.70 27.11
CA ASN A 977 -20.90 -7.75 28.05
C ASN A 977 -20.92 -9.18 27.48
N LEU A 978 -21.35 -9.40 26.23
CA LEU A 978 -21.34 -10.70 25.56
C LEU A 978 -20.31 -10.75 24.42
N PRO A 979 -19.46 -11.80 24.34
CA PRO A 979 -18.49 -12.01 23.26
C PRO A 979 -19.05 -11.83 21.85
N LEU A 980 -20.22 -12.39 21.56
CA LEU A 980 -20.87 -12.29 20.25
C LEU A 980 -21.22 -10.84 19.87
N PHE A 981 -21.72 -10.03 20.82
CA PHE A 981 -22.06 -8.63 20.54
C PHE A 981 -20.83 -7.76 20.34
N ALA A 982 -19.74 -8.01 21.08
CA ALA A 982 -18.47 -7.33 20.85
C ALA A 982 -17.92 -7.65 19.44
N GLY A 983 -17.96 -8.92 19.02
CA GLY A 983 -17.56 -9.31 17.66
C GLY A 983 -18.37 -8.60 16.57
N ILE A 984 -19.69 -8.46 16.78
CA ILE A 984 -20.59 -7.72 15.87
C ILE A 984 -20.26 -6.21 15.87
N GLN A 985 -20.07 -5.60 17.05
CA GLN A 985 -19.78 -4.17 17.18
C GLN A 985 -18.47 -3.77 16.49
N HIS A 986 -17.43 -4.58 16.66
CA HIS A 986 -16.13 -4.39 16.04
C HIS A 986 -16.04 -4.96 14.60
N ARG A 987 -17.16 -5.45 14.03
CA ARG A 987 -17.28 -5.99 12.67
C ARG A 987 -16.32 -7.15 12.34
N GLN A 988 -16.01 -7.97 13.33
CA GLN A 988 -15.05 -9.08 13.18
C GLN A 988 -15.76 -10.34 12.67
N ILE A 989 -15.95 -10.43 11.35
CA ILE A 989 -16.75 -11.47 10.68
C ILE A 989 -16.30 -12.88 11.11
N GLU A 990 -15.01 -13.20 11.03
CA GLU A 990 -14.50 -14.54 11.32
C GLU A 990 -14.36 -14.81 12.83
N THR A 991 -14.28 -13.77 13.66
CA THR A 991 -14.40 -13.91 15.12
C THR A 991 -15.85 -14.27 15.47
N VAL A 992 -16.84 -13.62 14.85
CA VAL A 992 -18.26 -13.97 15.01
C VAL A 992 -18.53 -15.38 14.51
N GLU A 993 -18.00 -15.77 13.34
CA GLU A 993 -18.11 -17.14 12.81
C GLU A 993 -17.53 -18.17 13.81
N LEU A 994 -16.31 -17.93 14.31
CA LEU A 994 -15.64 -18.79 15.28
C LEU A 994 -16.43 -18.91 16.60
N LEU A 995 -17.02 -17.81 17.09
CA LEU A 995 -17.89 -17.82 18.27
C LEU A 995 -19.15 -18.66 18.03
N LEU A 996 -19.79 -18.53 16.86
CA LEU A 996 -20.97 -19.32 16.48
C LEU A 996 -20.64 -20.81 16.38
N GLN A 997 -19.53 -21.17 15.72
CA GLN A 997 -19.03 -22.54 15.64
C GLN A 997 -18.75 -23.16 17.03
N ASN A 998 -18.36 -22.34 18.01
CA ASN A 998 -18.13 -22.76 19.40
C ASN A 998 -19.39 -22.65 20.31
N GLY A 999 -20.58 -22.40 19.75
CA GLY A 999 -21.84 -22.43 20.50
C GLY A 999 -22.28 -21.10 21.12
N ALA A 1000 -21.87 -19.96 20.55
CA ALA A 1000 -22.42 -18.66 20.93
C ALA A 1000 -23.96 -18.61 20.74
N SER A 1001 -24.66 -18.07 21.73
CA SER A 1001 -26.12 -18.07 21.74
C SER A 1001 -26.71 -16.99 20.84
N ILE A 1002 -27.25 -17.40 19.69
CA ILE A 1002 -27.91 -16.51 18.72
C ILE A 1002 -29.21 -15.85 19.21
N THR A 1003 -29.77 -16.28 20.35
CA THR A 1003 -31.03 -15.75 20.92
C THR A 1003 -30.82 -15.02 22.26
N LYS A 1004 -29.58 -14.90 22.76
CA LYS A 1004 -29.31 -14.24 24.04
C LYS A 1004 -29.22 -12.74 23.80
N THR A 1005 -30.06 -11.96 24.48
CA THR A 1005 -30.14 -10.51 24.29
C THR A 1005 -29.05 -9.76 25.05
N ASN A 1006 -28.70 -8.55 24.57
CA ASN A 1006 -27.84 -7.61 25.29
C ASN A 1006 -28.61 -6.80 26.36
N SER A 1007 -27.93 -5.87 27.04
CA SER A 1007 -28.55 -5.03 28.09
C SER A 1007 -29.68 -4.10 27.59
N ASN A 1008 -29.75 -3.82 26.28
CA ASN A 1008 -30.89 -3.13 25.65
C ASN A 1008 -32.04 -4.07 25.25
N GLY A 1009 -31.95 -5.37 25.55
CA GLY A 1009 -32.93 -6.38 25.15
C GLY A 1009 -32.89 -6.77 23.67
N LYS A 1010 -31.87 -6.33 22.92
CA LYS A 1010 -31.73 -6.63 21.48
C LYS A 1010 -31.12 -8.00 21.25
N GLU A 1011 -31.61 -8.73 20.25
CA GLU A 1011 -30.99 -9.98 19.77
C GLU A 1011 -29.75 -9.69 18.89
N PRO A 1012 -28.81 -10.64 18.73
CA PRO A 1012 -27.63 -10.48 17.88
C PRO A 1012 -27.94 -10.06 16.44
N ILE A 1013 -29.01 -10.59 15.84
CA ILE A 1013 -29.42 -10.25 14.47
C ILE A 1013 -29.94 -8.80 14.36
N GLU A 1014 -30.74 -8.35 15.33
CA GLU A 1014 -31.22 -6.96 15.39
C GLU A 1014 -30.03 -5.98 15.52
N TYR A 1015 -29.04 -6.35 16.34
CA TYR A 1015 -27.84 -5.56 16.55
C TYR A 1015 -26.94 -5.52 15.30
N ALA A 1016 -26.75 -6.65 14.60
CA ALA A 1016 -25.99 -6.71 13.35
C ALA A 1016 -26.62 -5.86 12.23
N ILE A 1017 -27.94 -5.83 12.14
CA ILE A 1017 -28.67 -4.97 11.18
C ILE A 1017 -28.51 -3.50 11.57
N HIS A 1018 -28.60 -3.16 12.86
CA HIS A 1018 -28.37 -1.80 13.34
C HIS A 1018 -26.94 -1.30 13.06
N MET A 1019 -25.96 -2.19 13.14
CA MET A 1019 -24.56 -1.91 12.77
C MET A 1019 -24.32 -1.92 11.25
N GLY A 1020 -25.29 -2.30 10.42
CA GLY A 1020 -25.19 -2.33 8.96
C GLY A 1020 -24.23 -3.39 8.41
N CYS A 1021 -24.06 -4.53 9.09
CA CYS A 1021 -23.07 -5.55 8.73
C CYS A 1021 -23.73 -6.74 8.01
N GLU A 1022 -23.74 -6.71 6.68
CA GLU A 1022 -24.43 -7.69 5.82
C GLU A 1022 -23.92 -9.13 6.00
N GLU A 1023 -22.60 -9.32 6.04
CA GLU A 1023 -21.95 -10.64 6.15
C GLU A 1023 -22.30 -11.30 7.48
N ILE A 1024 -22.32 -10.50 8.56
CA ILE A 1024 -22.69 -10.95 9.91
C ILE A 1024 -24.17 -11.30 9.98
N VAL A 1025 -25.05 -10.54 9.32
CA VAL A 1025 -26.47 -10.90 9.20
C VAL A 1025 -26.62 -12.23 8.45
N ASN A 1026 -25.86 -12.45 7.37
CA ASN A 1026 -25.87 -13.72 6.65
C ASN A 1026 -25.40 -14.90 7.52
N LEU A 1027 -24.28 -14.74 8.23
CA LEU A 1027 -23.75 -15.76 9.16
C LEU A 1027 -24.75 -16.13 10.26
N LEU A 1028 -25.43 -15.14 10.86
CA LEU A 1028 -26.44 -15.39 11.89
C LEU A 1028 -27.65 -16.16 11.32
N LEU A 1029 -28.11 -15.82 10.12
CA LEU A 1029 -29.20 -16.54 9.44
C LEU A 1029 -28.81 -17.97 9.06
N GLU A 1030 -27.57 -18.19 8.60
CA GLU A 1030 -27.04 -19.52 8.28
C GLU A 1030 -26.86 -20.40 9.53
N ASN A 1031 -26.57 -19.79 10.68
CA ASN A 1031 -26.54 -20.47 11.98
C ASN A 1031 -27.92 -20.57 12.67
N GLY A 1032 -29.01 -20.28 11.95
CA GLY A 1032 -30.39 -20.56 12.38
C GLY A 1032 -31.14 -19.42 13.06
N ALA A 1033 -30.67 -18.17 12.95
CA ALA A 1033 -31.48 -17.01 13.34
C ALA A 1033 -32.74 -16.92 12.46
N LYS A 1034 -33.88 -16.52 13.07
CA LYS A 1034 -35.15 -16.41 12.34
C LYS A 1034 -35.15 -15.16 11.46
N VAL A 1035 -35.46 -15.34 10.17
CA VAL A 1035 -35.52 -14.27 9.17
C VAL A 1035 -36.58 -13.21 9.55
N ASP A 1036 -37.78 -13.66 9.94
CA ASP A 1036 -38.88 -12.80 10.41
C ASP A 1036 -38.98 -12.83 11.96
N ALA A 1037 -37.86 -12.61 12.65
CA ALA A 1037 -37.86 -12.48 14.11
C ALA A 1037 -38.60 -11.20 14.55
N GLU A 1038 -39.77 -11.33 15.17
CA GLU A 1038 -40.47 -10.20 15.79
C GLU A 1038 -39.78 -9.76 17.09
N TYR A 1039 -39.39 -8.50 17.17
CA TYR A 1039 -38.89 -7.86 18.39
C TYR A 1039 -39.83 -6.72 18.83
N THR A 1040 -39.34 -5.77 19.63
CA THR A 1040 -40.16 -4.73 20.28
C THR A 1040 -41.10 -4.02 19.31
N SER A 1041 -42.40 -3.96 19.66
CA SER A 1041 -43.46 -3.32 18.86
C SER A 1041 -43.76 -3.96 17.49
N GLY A 1042 -43.47 -5.26 17.32
CA GLY A 1042 -43.80 -6.01 16.10
C GLY A 1042 -42.89 -5.69 14.92
N TRP A 1043 -41.68 -5.16 15.19
CA TRP A 1043 -40.69 -4.95 14.15
C TRP A 1043 -39.99 -6.27 13.79
N THR A 1044 -39.57 -6.38 12.52
CA THR A 1044 -38.79 -7.51 12.00
C THR A 1044 -37.48 -7.01 11.39
N PRO A 1045 -36.48 -7.90 11.18
CA PRO A 1045 -35.26 -7.61 10.42
C PRO A 1045 -35.48 -6.80 9.13
N LEU A 1046 -36.51 -7.13 8.35
CA LEU A 1046 -36.81 -6.46 7.08
C LEU A 1046 -37.29 -5.02 7.29
N LEU A 1047 -38.18 -4.80 8.27
CA LEU A 1047 -38.67 -3.46 8.64
C LEU A 1047 -37.53 -2.58 9.17
N GLN A 1048 -36.60 -3.16 9.95
CA GLN A 1048 -35.41 -2.45 10.45
C GLN A 1048 -34.46 -2.03 9.32
N ALA A 1049 -34.17 -2.95 8.40
CA ALA A 1049 -33.32 -2.67 7.25
C ALA A 1049 -33.95 -1.64 6.30
N ALA A 1050 -35.27 -1.63 6.17
CA ALA A 1050 -36.02 -0.61 5.44
C ALA A 1050 -36.01 0.77 6.12
N PHE A 1051 -36.05 0.82 7.46
CA PHE A 1051 -35.92 2.07 8.22
C PHE A 1051 -34.51 2.67 8.14
N LEU A 1052 -33.48 1.81 8.16
CA LEU A 1052 -32.07 2.21 8.09
C LEU A 1052 -31.59 2.49 6.66
N GLY A 1053 -32.41 2.27 5.64
CA GLY A 1053 -32.02 2.52 4.24
C GLY A 1053 -30.92 1.58 3.74
N SER A 1054 -30.93 0.31 4.17
CA SER A 1054 -29.86 -0.67 3.88
C SER A 1054 -30.28 -1.65 2.76
N PRO A 1055 -30.14 -1.29 1.46
CA PRO A 1055 -30.68 -2.08 0.35
C PRO A 1055 -30.05 -3.48 0.24
N ASN A 1056 -28.79 -3.66 0.62
CA ASN A 1056 -28.19 -4.99 0.58
C ASN A 1056 -28.76 -5.92 1.67
N ILE A 1057 -28.94 -5.44 2.90
CA ILE A 1057 -29.56 -6.22 3.98
C ILE A 1057 -31.01 -6.57 3.61
N VAL A 1058 -31.75 -5.64 2.98
CA VAL A 1058 -33.09 -5.93 2.42
C VAL A 1058 -33.01 -7.02 1.33
N ARG A 1059 -32.03 -6.95 0.42
CA ARG A 1059 -31.80 -7.95 -0.63
C ARG A 1059 -31.51 -9.33 -0.05
N LEU A 1060 -30.65 -9.40 0.96
CA LEU A 1060 -30.26 -10.61 1.69
C LEU A 1060 -31.46 -11.24 2.42
N LEU A 1061 -32.21 -10.44 3.19
CA LEU A 1061 -33.38 -10.92 3.94
C LEU A 1061 -34.46 -11.46 3.00
N LEU A 1062 -34.76 -10.75 1.91
CA LEU A 1062 -35.72 -11.22 0.90
C LEU A 1062 -35.21 -12.47 0.17
N ALA A 1063 -33.90 -12.60 -0.08
CA ALA A 1063 -33.30 -13.82 -0.65
C ALA A 1063 -33.35 -15.03 0.31
N LYS A 1064 -33.30 -14.79 1.63
CA LYS A 1064 -33.49 -15.80 2.68
C LYS A 1064 -34.97 -16.05 3.03
N GLY A 1065 -35.91 -15.39 2.33
CA GLY A 1065 -37.35 -15.66 2.41
C GLY A 1065 -38.16 -14.79 3.37
N ALA A 1066 -37.68 -13.59 3.74
CA ALA A 1066 -38.41 -12.65 4.58
C ALA A 1066 -39.77 -12.27 3.98
N ASN A 1067 -40.81 -12.16 4.82
CA ASN A 1067 -42.12 -11.72 4.36
C ASN A 1067 -42.12 -10.21 4.01
N ILE A 1068 -42.25 -9.91 2.71
CA ILE A 1068 -42.22 -8.53 2.19
C ILE A 1068 -43.41 -7.67 2.66
N GLU A 1069 -44.57 -8.29 2.91
CA GLU A 1069 -45.82 -7.66 3.36
C GLU A 1069 -46.00 -7.68 4.89
N VAL A 1070 -44.91 -7.85 5.65
CA VAL A 1070 -45.00 -7.83 7.12
C VAL A 1070 -45.34 -6.43 7.65
N GLU A 1071 -46.28 -6.37 8.59
CA GLU A 1071 -46.74 -5.15 9.26
C GLU A 1071 -46.30 -5.15 10.72
N ASN A 1072 -45.76 -4.03 11.21
CA ASN A 1072 -45.59 -3.85 12.65
C ASN A 1072 -46.89 -3.45 13.37
N ASN A 1073 -46.82 -3.27 14.69
CA ASN A 1073 -47.97 -2.88 15.52
C ASN A 1073 -48.60 -1.53 15.12
N LEU A 1074 -47.92 -0.71 14.31
CA LEU A 1074 -48.42 0.56 13.75
C LEU A 1074 -48.94 0.43 12.31
N LYS A 1075 -49.15 -0.80 11.81
CA LYS A 1075 -49.59 -1.10 10.44
C LYS A 1075 -48.68 -0.49 9.36
N ARG A 1076 -47.36 -0.45 9.64
CA ARG A 1076 -46.35 0.01 8.69
C ARG A 1076 -45.67 -1.19 8.03
N THR A 1077 -45.70 -1.23 6.70
CA THR A 1077 -44.94 -2.18 5.88
C THR A 1077 -43.54 -1.63 5.55
N SER A 1078 -42.65 -2.49 5.06
CA SER A 1078 -41.30 -2.13 4.63
C SER A 1078 -41.31 -1.04 3.55
N LEU A 1079 -42.26 -1.09 2.60
CA LEU A 1079 -42.41 -0.07 1.57
C LEU A 1079 -42.77 1.28 2.22
N TYR A 1080 -43.82 1.35 3.05
CA TYR A 1080 -44.21 2.59 3.71
C TYR A 1080 -43.06 3.21 4.52
N ILE A 1081 -42.31 2.40 5.28
CA ILE A 1081 -41.17 2.86 6.07
C ILE A 1081 -40.07 3.45 5.18
N SER A 1082 -39.65 2.74 4.13
CA SER A 1082 -38.60 3.22 3.22
C SER A 1082 -39.01 4.46 2.43
N VAL A 1083 -40.28 4.57 2.03
CA VAL A 1083 -40.83 5.76 1.36
C VAL A 1083 -40.87 6.95 2.32
N HIS A 1084 -41.33 6.77 3.56
CA HIS A 1084 -41.40 7.83 4.57
C HIS A 1084 -40.03 8.36 5.00
N GLN A 1085 -38.96 7.55 4.91
CA GLN A 1085 -37.58 7.95 5.22
C GLN A 1085 -36.78 8.45 3.99
N GLY A 1086 -37.35 8.40 2.78
CA GLY A 1086 -36.66 8.83 1.55
C GLY A 1086 -35.66 7.82 0.97
N HIS A 1087 -35.69 6.56 1.39
CA HIS A 1087 -34.71 5.52 1.01
C HIS A 1087 -34.98 4.90 -0.37
N LYS A 1088 -34.77 5.69 -1.43
CA LYS A 1088 -35.03 5.33 -2.83
C LYS A 1088 -34.59 3.92 -3.23
N ASP A 1089 -33.35 3.53 -2.94
CA ASP A 1089 -32.79 2.25 -3.41
C ASP A 1089 -33.48 1.04 -2.75
N VAL A 1090 -33.97 1.21 -1.52
CA VAL A 1090 -34.81 0.21 -0.85
C VAL A 1090 -36.20 0.16 -1.49
N VAL A 1091 -36.80 1.32 -1.78
CA VAL A 1091 -38.10 1.41 -2.46
C VAL A 1091 -38.05 0.72 -3.83
N GLU A 1092 -37.05 1.02 -4.65
CA GLU A 1092 -36.87 0.39 -5.96
C GLU A 1092 -36.73 -1.14 -5.83
N LEU A 1093 -35.93 -1.61 -4.86
CA LEU A 1093 -35.74 -3.05 -4.61
C LEU A 1093 -37.03 -3.76 -4.15
N LEU A 1094 -37.82 -3.13 -3.27
CA LEU A 1094 -39.09 -3.70 -2.80
C LEU A 1094 -40.12 -3.77 -3.94
N LEU A 1095 -40.23 -2.71 -4.75
CA LEU A 1095 -41.11 -2.68 -5.92
C LEU A 1095 -40.70 -3.72 -6.98
N GLN A 1096 -39.40 -3.88 -7.25
CA GLN A 1096 -38.87 -4.94 -8.13
C GLN A 1096 -39.19 -6.36 -7.63
N LYS A 1097 -39.40 -6.54 -6.31
CA LYS A 1097 -39.78 -7.81 -5.69
C LYS A 1097 -41.30 -8.02 -5.59
N GLY A 1098 -42.10 -7.09 -6.13
CA GLY A 1098 -43.54 -7.25 -6.28
C GLY A 1098 -44.33 -7.03 -4.99
N CYS A 1099 -43.86 -6.16 -4.09
CA CYS A 1099 -44.68 -5.73 -2.96
C CYS A 1099 -45.94 -4.98 -3.41
N ASN A 1100 -46.94 -4.91 -2.54
CA ASN A 1100 -48.08 -4.02 -2.73
C ASN A 1100 -47.57 -2.57 -2.85
N VAL A 1101 -47.97 -1.87 -3.91
CA VAL A 1101 -47.54 -0.50 -4.20
C VAL A 1101 -48.33 0.54 -3.38
N ASP A 1102 -49.57 0.21 -3.02
CA ASP A 1102 -50.50 1.08 -2.27
C ASP A 1102 -50.97 0.46 -0.93
N PRO A 1103 -50.07 0.13 0.02
CA PRO A 1103 -50.45 -0.16 1.41
C PRO A 1103 -51.00 1.10 2.08
N ILE A 1104 -52.26 1.03 2.52
CA ILE A 1104 -52.98 2.14 3.16
C ILE A 1104 -52.70 2.16 4.66
N ARG A 1105 -52.21 3.29 5.18
CA ARG A 1105 -51.99 3.50 6.63
C ARG A 1105 -52.59 4.82 7.08
N ASP A 1106 -53.53 4.79 8.03
CA ASP A 1106 -54.33 5.96 8.47
C ASP A 1106 -55.03 6.70 7.30
N GLY A 1107 -55.30 5.99 6.20
CA GLY A 1107 -55.80 6.55 4.93
C GLY A 1107 -54.71 6.99 3.95
N GLU A 1108 -53.48 7.20 4.38
CA GLU A 1108 -52.37 7.65 3.55
C GLU A 1108 -51.71 6.50 2.76
N THR A 1109 -51.50 6.70 1.46
CA THR A 1109 -50.71 5.81 0.59
C THR A 1109 -49.23 6.21 0.56
N PRO A 1110 -48.31 5.34 0.12
CA PRO A 1110 -46.89 5.70 0.02
C PRO A 1110 -46.65 6.88 -0.94
N LEU A 1111 -47.39 6.96 -2.05
CA LEU A 1111 -47.28 8.08 -2.99
C LEU A 1111 -47.62 9.42 -2.33
N LEU A 1112 -48.64 9.44 -1.48
CA LEU A 1112 -49.05 10.63 -0.73
C LEU A 1112 -48.02 10.99 0.35
N SER A 1113 -47.45 10.00 1.05
CA SER A 1113 -46.30 10.23 1.97
C SER A 1113 -45.07 10.76 1.23
N ALA A 1114 -44.73 10.23 0.05
CA ALA A 1114 -43.63 10.70 -0.78
C ALA A 1114 -43.82 12.15 -1.23
N ALA A 1115 -45.06 12.52 -1.56
CA ALA A 1115 -45.44 13.89 -1.93
C ALA A 1115 -45.35 14.88 -0.76
N LYS A 1116 -45.81 14.51 0.45
CA LYS A 1116 -45.65 15.36 1.67
C LYS A 1116 -44.19 15.65 2.03
N HIS A 1117 -43.28 14.72 1.76
CA HIS A 1117 -41.86 14.83 2.08
C HIS A 1117 -40.98 15.25 0.87
N GLY A 1118 -41.57 15.51 -0.30
CA GLY A 1118 -40.86 16.02 -1.48
C GLY A 1118 -39.92 15.02 -2.16
N HIS A 1119 -40.14 13.71 -1.97
CA HIS A 1119 -39.25 12.66 -2.47
C HIS A 1119 -39.48 12.36 -3.97
N THR A 1120 -39.14 13.33 -4.82
CA THR A 1120 -39.39 13.36 -6.26
C THR A 1120 -38.98 12.08 -7.00
N GLU A 1121 -37.84 11.48 -6.68
CA GLU A 1121 -37.40 10.24 -7.32
C GLU A 1121 -38.20 9.00 -6.89
N ILE A 1122 -38.69 8.97 -5.65
CA ILE A 1122 -39.59 7.92 -5.14
C ILE A 1122 -40.97 8.04 -5.77
N ILE A 1123 -41.47 9.28 -5.96
CA ILE A 1123 -42.72 9.54 -6.69
C ILE A 1123 -42.64 8.94 -8.10
N MET A 1124 -41.55 9.18 -8.84
CA MET A 1124 -41.35 8.57 -10.17
C MET A 1124 -41.33 7.03 -10.13
N LEU A 1125 -40.69 6.42 -9.13
CA LEU A 1125 -40.63 4.96 -8.98
C LEU A 1125 -42.00 4.34 -8.66
N LEU A 1126 -42.77 4.96 -7.76
CA LEU A 1126 -44.11 4.50 -7.39
C LEU A 1126 -45.09 4.61 -8.57
N LEU A 1127 -45.11 5.74 -9.27
CA LEU A 1127 -45.95 5.95 -10.46
C LEU A 1127 -45.59 4.97 -11.59
N LYS A 1128 -44.30 4.75 -11.86
CA LYS A 1128 -43.82 3.74 -12.82
C LYS A 1128 -44.25 2.30 -12.44
N SER A 1129 -44.44 2.05 -11.15
CA SER A 1129 -44.88 0.74 -10.62
C SER A 1129 -46.41 0.61 -10.53
N GLY A 1130 -47.16 1.64 -10.92
CA GLY A 1130 -48.62 1.62 -10.99
C GLY A 1130 -49.37 2.15 -9.75
N ALA A 1131 -48.71 2.94 -8.90
CA ALA A 1131 -49.38 3.63 -7.79
C ALA A 1131 -50.50 4.56 -8.30
N ASP A 1132 -51.63 4.61 -7.58
CA ASP A 1132 -52.74 5.49 -7.94
C ASP A 1132 -52.40 6.98 -7.71
N ILE A 1133 -52.25 7.73 -8.81
CA ILE A 1133 -51.89 9.15 -8.82
C ILE A 1133 -52.96 10.06 -8.18
N GLU A 1134 -54.21 9.61 -8.14
CA GLU A 1134 -55.34 10.34 -7.53
C GLU A 1134 -55.75 9.75 -6.16
N ALA A 1135 -54.93 8.88 -5.57
CA ALA A 1135 -55.20 8.27 -4.27
C ALA A 1135 -55.44 9.34 -3.19
N GLN A 1136 -56.62 9.29 -2.55
CA GLN A 1136 -57.03 10.25 -1.52
C GLN A 1136 -56.84 9.68 -0.12
N ASP A 1137 -56.33 10.50 0.80
CA ASP A 1137 -56.29 10.15 2.22
C ASP A 1137 -57.65 10.30 2.91
N ALA A 1138 -57.71 10.00 4.21
CA ALA A 1138 -58.94 10.07 5.01
C ALA A 1138 -59.55 11.49 5.10
N VAL A 1139 -58.81 12.53 4.70
CA VAL A 1139 -59.27 13.93 4.65
C VAL A 1139 -59.65 14.35 3.22
N GLY A 1140 -59.28 13.56 2.21
CA GLY A 1140 -59.48 13.86 0.79
C GLY A 1140 -58.30 14.63 0.17
N GLU A 1141 -57.12 14.61 0.79
CA GLU A 1141 -55.90 15.17 0.20
C GLU A 1141 -55.41 14.24 -0.92
N THR A 1142 -55.02 14.78 -2.08
CA THR A 1142 -54.34 14.05 -3.17
C THR A 1142 -52.83 14.26 -3.11
N PRO A 1143 -51.99 13.42 -3.73
CA PRO A 1143 -50.53 13.60 -3.73
C PRO A 1143 -50.11 14.96 -4.32
N LEU A 1144 -50.82 15.45 -5.34
CA LEU A 1144 -50.58 16.77 -5.92
C LEU A 1144 -50.87 17.89 -4.90
N PHE A 1145 -51.99 17.82 -4.18
CA PHE A 1145 -52.31 18.82 -3.15
C PHE A 1145 -51.30 18.77 -1.99
N ALA A 1146 -50.89 17.57 -1.57
CA ALA A 1146 -49.88 17.37 -0.54
C ALA A 1146 -48.54 18.02 -0.90
N ALA A 1147 -48.04 17.82 -2.13
CA ALA A 1147 -46.80 18.44 -2.61
C ALA A 1147 -46.92 19.98 -2.70
N ILE A 1148 -48.08 20.51 -3.10
CA ILE A 1148 -48.35 21.96 -3.14
C ILE A 1148 -48.37 22.57 -1.72
N SER A 1149 -49.07 21.91 -0.79
CA SER A 1149 -49.22 22.34 0.61
C SER A 1149 -47.88 22.44 1.33
N HIS A 1150 -46.98 21.48 1.08
CA HIS A 1150 -45.66 21.40 1.71
C HIS A 1150 -44.52 22.08 0.93
N GLY A 1151 -44.80 22.69 -0.23
CA GLY A 1151 -43.83 23.53 -0.97
C GLY A 1151 -42.87 22.77 -1.90
N HIS A 1152 -43.16 21.51 -2.24
CA HIS A 1152 -42.25 20.65 -3.01
C HIS A 1152 -42.41 20.83 -4.51
N LYS A 1153 -41.90 21.94 -5.06
CA LYS A 1153 -42.03 22.32 -6.48
C LYS A 1153 -41.68 21.20 -7.48
N ASP A 1154 -40.59 20.47 -7.25
CA ASP A 1154 -40.16 19.41 -8.18
C ASP A 1154 -41.07 18.17 -8.12
N ALA A 1155 -41.61 17.85 -6.94
CA ALA A 1155 -42.65 16.83 -6.78
C ALA A 1155 -43.95 17.25 -7.49
N VAL A 1156 -44.37 18.51 -7.34
CA VAL A 1156 -45.51 19.08 -8.08
C VAL A 1156 -45.29 18.96 -9.59
N LYS A 1157 -44.09 19.30 -10.08
CA LYS A 1157 -43.73 19.19 -11.50
C LYS A 1157 -43.87 17.75 -12.01
N VAL A 1158 -43.30 16.78 -11.29
CA VAL A 1158 -43.35 15.35 -11.67
C VAL A 1158 -44.78 14.81 -11.66
N LEU A 1159 -45.59 15.18 -10.67
CA LEU A 1159 -47.00 14.75 -10.59
C LEU A 1159 -47.84 15.33 -11.74
N LEU A 1160 -47.66 16.61 -12.09
CA LEU A 1160 -48.31 17.23 -13.25
C LEU A 1160 -47.83 16.61 -14.57
N ASP A 1161 -46.52 16.40 -14.73
CA ASP A 1161 -45.93 15.77 -15.93
C ASP A 1161 -46.38 14.29 -16.08
N SER A 1162 -46.81 13.65 -14.98
CA SER A 1162 -47.39 12.30 -14.96
C SER A 1162 -48.92 12.29 -15.10
N GLY A 1163 -49.57 13.45 -15.20
CA GLY A 1163 -51.00 13.57 -15.49
C GLY A 1163 -51.94 13.84 -14.31
N ALA A 1164 -51.43 14.22 -13.13
CA ALA A 1164 -52.25 14.50 -11.94
C ALA A 1164 -53.26 15.65 -12.16
N ALA A 1165 -54.47 15.51 -11.61
CA ALA A 1165 -55.57 16.43 -11.79
C ALA A 1165 -55.46 17.69 -10.90
N CYS A 1166 -55.04 18.82 -11.50
CA CYS A 1166 -54.95 20.11 -10.81
C CYS A 1166 -56.29 20.72 -10.33
N HIS A 1167 -57.43 20.14 -10.72
CA HIS A 1167 -58.77 20.69 -10.50
C HIS A 1167 -59.55 20.00 -9.36
N VAL A 1168 -58.91 19.12 -8.58
CA VAL A 1168 -59.55 18.43 -7.46
C VAL A 1168 -59.72 19.39 -6.27
N ILE A 1169 -60.96 19.55 -5.84
CA ILE A 1169 -61.35 20.43 -4.74
C ILE A 1169 -61.16 19.68 -3.43
N TYR A 1170 -60.32 20.18 -2.53
CA TYR A 1170 -60.18 19.66 -1.17
C TYR A 1170 -61.52 19.74 -0.41
N ASN A 1171 -61.79 18.82 0.51
CA ASN A 1171 -63.10 18.60 1.17
C ASN A 1171 -63.71 19.79 1.95
N PHE A 1172 -63.02 20.93 1.97
CA PHE A 1172 -63.46 22.20 2.59
C PHE A 1172 -63.62 23.35 1.59
N GLY A 1173 -63.61 23.09 0.28
CA GLY A 1173 -63.72 24.13 -0.76
C GLY A 1173 -62.45 24.95 -0.96
N VAL A 1174 -61.32 24.51 -0.40
CA VAL A 1174 -60.02 25.18 -0.51
C VAL A 1174 -59.38 24.84 -1.86
N ASN A 1175 -59.04 25.87 -2.63
CA ASN A 1175 -58.40 25.74 -3.94
C ASN A 1175 -56.87 25.63 -3.77
N PRO A 1176 -56.14 24.77 -4.51
CA PRO A 1176 -54.67 24.77 -4.53
C PRO A 1176 -54.02 26.16 -4.61
N LEU A 1177 -54.59 27.09 -5.38
CA LEU A 1177 -54.14 28.48 -5.48
C LEU A 1177 -54.21 29.24 -4.14
N SER A 1178 -55.24 29.01 -3.32
CA SER A 1178 -55.34 29.64 -2.00
C SER A 1178 -54.30 29.12 -1.02
N THR A 1179 -53.97 27.82 -1.07
CA THR A 1179 -52.91 27.23 -0.24
C THR A 1179 -51.53 27.77 -0.63
N ILE A 1180 -51.25 27.90 -1.94
CA ILE A 1180 -50.01 28.49 -2.46
C ILE A 1180 -49.82 29.94 -1.95
N ILE A 1181 -50.89 30.73 -1.96
CA ILE A 1181 -50.87 32.12 -1.50
C ILE A 1181 -50.73 32.21 0.04
N GLN A 1182 -51.39 31.32 0.79
CA GLN A 1182 -51.28 31.26 2.25
C GLN A 1182 -49.88 30.85 2.74
N ASN A 1183 -49.24 29.90 2.06
CA ASN A 1183 -47.93 29.37 2.46
C ASN A 1183 -46.75 30.09 1.76
N GLY A 1184 -47.01 30.96 0.78
CA GLY A 1184 -46.00 31.81 0.13
C GLY A 1184 -45.21 31.15 -1.00
N HIS A 1185 -45.72 30.06 -1.61
CA HIS A 1185 -45.01 29.25 -2.61
C HIS A 1185 -45.09 29.86 -4.04
N GLU A 1186 -44.57 31.08 -4.22
CA GLU A 1186 -44.66 31.84 -5.49
C GLU A 1186 -44.12 31.10 -6.74
N ASP A 1187 -43.16 30.21 -6.54
CA ASP A 1187 -42.49 29.43 -7.57
C ASP A 1187 -43.33 28.23 -8.05
N ILE A 1188 -44.19 27.69 -7.19
CA ILE A 1188 -45.23 26.71 -7.54
C ILE A 1188 -46.36 27.40 -8.31
N ALA A 1189 -46.76 28.63 -7.93
CA ALA A 1189 -47.74 29.41 -8.70
C ALA A 1189 -47.27 29.63 -10.14
N LYS A 1190 -45.99 30.04 -10.33
CA LYS A 1190 -45.38 30.23 -11.66
C LYS A 1190 -45.38 28.93 -12.48
N LEU A 1191 -45.05 27.80 -11.87
CA LEU A 1191 -45.05 26.49 -12.52
C LEU A 1191 -46.45 26.07 -13.04
N LEU A 1192 -47.51 26.30 -12.25
CA LEU A 1192 -48.89 25.99 -12.64
C LEU A 1192 -49.40 26.89 -13.78
N ILE A 1193 -48.95 28.14 -13.83
CA ILE A 1193 -49.22 29.09 -14.93
C ILE A 1193 -48.52 28.63 -16.21
N GLU A 1194 -47.22 28.30 -16.15
CA GLU A 1194 -46.43 27.84 -17.30
C GLU A 1194 -47.00 26.57 -17.94
N LYS A 1195 -47.61 25.68 -17.13
CA LYS A 1195 -48.27 24.46 -17.60
C LYS A 1195 -49.72 24.66 -18.07
N GLY A 1196 -50.28 25.86 -17.95
CA GLY A 1196 -51.64 26.18 -18.41
C GLY A 1196 -52.76 25.57 -17.56
N HIS A 1197 -52.48 25.19 -16.31
CA HIS A 1197 -53.48 24.61 -15.39
C HIS A 1197 -54.28 25.65 -14.59
N CYS A 1198 -54.01 26.94 -14.79
CA CYS A 1198 -54.71 28.06 -14.16
C CYS A 1198 -54.93 29.21 -15.16
N ASP A 1199 -56.05 29.94 -15.03
CA ASP A 1199 -56.36 31.09 -15.90
C ASP A 1199 -55.47 32.30 -15.53
N PRO A 1200 -54.66 32.86 -16.46
CA PRO A 1200 -53.82 34.02 -16.18
C PRO A 1200 -54.58 35.24 -15.65
N GLY A 1201 -55.82 35.47 -16.12
CA GLY A 1201 -56.62 36.63 -15.73
C GLY A 1201 -57.06 36.59 -14.26
N PHE A 1202 -57.20 35.38 -13.68
CA PHE A 1202 -57.56 35.20 -12.28
C PHE A 1202 -56.37 35.49 -11.34
N ILE A 1203 -55.15 35.19 -11.79
CA ILE A 1203 -53.93 35.38 -10.98
C ILE A 1203 -53.41 36.82 -11.07
N GLU A 1204 -53.47 37.49 -12.22
CA GLU A 1204 -53.14 38.93 -12.28
C GLU A 1204 -54.02 39.74 -11.33
N ALA A 1205 -55.32 39.43 -11.26
CA ALA A 1205 -56.25 40.07 -10.32
C ALA A 1205 -55.87 39.81 -8.85
N LEU A 1206 -55.54 38.57 -8.48
CA LEU A 1206 -55.17 38.17 -7.11
C LEU A 1206 -53.81 38.75 -6.68
N VAL A 1207 -52.80 38.73 -7.54
CA VAL A 1207 -51.47 39.28 -7.28
C VAL A 1207 -51.56 40.80 -7.11
N LEU A 1208 -52.31 41.51 -7.97
CA LEU A 1208 -52.58 42.95 -7.82
C LEU A 1208 -53.32 43.27 -6.52
N TRP A 1209 -54.20 42.40 -6.04
CA TRP A 1209 -54.91 42.59 -4.77
C TRP A 1209 -53.97 42.41 -3.57
N TRP A 1210 -53.16 41.34 -3.57
CA TRP A 1210 -52.29 40.97 -2.44
C TRP A 1210 -50.96 41.72 -2.38
N SER A 1211 -50.48 42.31 -3.49
CA SER A 1211 -49.30 43.20 -3.48
C SER A 1211 -49.58 44.58 -2.89
N THR A 1212 -50.82 44.90 -2.53
CA THR A 1212 -51.16 46.15 -1.83
C THR A 1212 -50.88 46.04 -0.32
N PRO A 1213 -50.50 47.15 0.36
CA PRO A 1213 -50.33 47.15 1.82
C PRO A 1213 -51.58 46.74 2.62
N PHE A 1214 -52.76 46.78 1.99
CA PHE A 1214 -54.03 46.40 2.60
C PHE A 1214 -54.13 44.90 2.92
N ALA A 1215 -53.57 44.02 2.08
CA ALA A 1215 -53.75 42.58 2.24
C ALA A 1215 -53.14 42.04 3.55
N LYS A 1216 -52.00 42.59 4.00
CA LYS A 1216 -51.37 42.20 5.28
C LYS A 1216 -52.17 42.62 6.52
N ILE A 1217 -53.05 43.63 6.42
CA ILE A 1217 -53.89 44.10 7.54
C ILE A 1217 -55.19 43.28 7.63
N VAL A 1218 -55.70 42.79 6.50
CA VAL A 1218 -56.99 42.08 6.40
C VAL A 1218 -56.99 40.68 7.02
N VAL A 1219 -55.82 40.08 7.26
CA VAL A 1219 -55.70 38.72 7.85
C VAL A 1219 -56.21 38.65 9.30
N MET A 1220 -56.34 39.77 10.01
CA MET A 1220 -56.84 39.81 11.41
C MET A 1220 -58.31 40.24 11.53
N GLY A 1221 -59.20 39.43 10.95
CA GLY A 1221 -60.58 39.25 11.41
C GLY A 1221 -61.63 40.34 11.10
N THR A 1222 -62.47 40.13 10.08
CA THR A 1222 -63.92 40.47 10.05
C THR A 1222 -64.59 39.98 8.75
N ALA A 1223 -64.83 38.67 8.64
CA ALA A 1223 -65.38 38.04 7.42
C ALA A 1223 -66.69 38.65 6.82
N PRO A 1224 -67.67 39.13 7.62
CA PRO A 1224 -68.95 39.61 7.05
C PRO A 1224 -68.83 40.89 6.21
N LEU A 1225 -67.88 41.78 6.54
CA LEU A 1225 -67.68 43.04 5.81
C LEU A 1225 -66.95 42.81 4.48
N LEU A 1226 -66.03 41.84 4.41
CA LEU A 1226 -65.37 41.48 3.16
C LEU A 1226 -66.36 40.98 2.11
N LEU A 1227 -67.29 40.09 2.49
CA LEU A 1227 -68.27 39.53 1.55
C LEU A 1227 -69.13 40.63 0.90
N LEU A 1228 -69.51 41.65 1.69
CA LEU A 1228 -70.28 42.81 1.23
C LEU A 1228 -69.45 43.69 0.27
N ILE A 1229 -68.16 43.88 0.54
CA ILE A 1229 -67.25 44.66 -0.31
C ILE A 1229 -66.97 43.92 -1.64
N CYS A 1230 -66.84 42.58 -1.62
CA CYS A 1230 -66.69 41.78 -2.84
C CYS A 1230 -67.94 41.82 -3.72
N LEU A 1231 -69.14 41.68 -3.16
CA LEU A 1231 -70.39 41.81 -3.92
C LEU A 1231 -70.59 43.22 -4.50
N LEU A 1232 -70.15 44.26 -3.80
CA LEU A 1232 -70.18 45.64 -4.32
C LEU A 1232 -69.12 45.88 -5.41
N LEU A 1233 -68.00 45.16 -5.40
CA LEU A 1233 -66.98 45.18 -6.47
C LEU A 1233 -67.52 44.57 -7.77
N GLU A 1234 -68.14 43.39 -7.71
CA GLU A 1234 -68.78 42.75 -8.88
C GLU A 1234 -69.87 43.67 -9.45
N PHE A 1235 -70.75 44.19 -8.59
CA PHE A 1235 -71.82 45.10 -9.02
C PHE A 1235 -71.31 46.44 -9.58
N TRP A 1236 -70.12 46.91 -9.14
CA TRP A 1236 -69.48 48.08 -9.74
C TRP A 1236 -68.88 47.76 -11.12
N PHE A 1237 -68.25 46.61 -11.30
CA PHE A 1237 -67.69 46.19 -12.60
C PHE A 1237 -68.76 46.04 -13.68
N GLU A 1238 -69.96 45.58 -13.33
CA GLU A 1238 -71.09 45.51 -14.29
C GLU A 1238 -71.73 46.87 -14.61
N THR A 1239 -71.71 47.83 -13.68
CA THR A 1239 -72.53 49.07 -13.79
C THR A 1239 -71.75 50.38 -13.93
N GLY A 1240 -70.45 50.40 -13.61
CA GLY A 1240 -69.59 51.60 -13.63
C GLY A 1240 -69.98 52.71 -12.63
N SER A 1241 -70.92 52.44 -11.70
CA SER A 1241 -71.56 53.47 -10.88
C SER A 1241 -70.64 54.07 -9.81
N THR A 1242 -70.28 55.35 -9.95
CA THR A 1242 -69.41 56.07 -8.99
C THR A 1242 -69.98 56.15 -7.56
N ALA A 1243 -71.31 56.02 -7.41
CA ALA A 1243 -71.95 55.95 -6.09
C ALA A 1243 -71.59 54.66 -5.32
N VAL A 1244 -71.41 53.53 -6.01
CA VAL A 1244 -71.00 52.25 -5.41
C VAL A 1244 -69.54 52.34 -4.93
N LEU A 1245 -68.67 52.97 -5.73
CA LEU A 1245 -67.28 53.23 -5.39
C LEU A 1245 -67.15 54.10 -4.12
N CYS A 1246 -67.96 55.14 -3.98
CA CYS A 1246 -68.01 55.95 -2.75
C CYS A 1246 -68.49 55.15 -1.53
N LEU A 1247 -69.50 54.27 -1.71
CA LEU A 1247 -70.01 53.41 -0.64
C LEU A 1247 -68.94 52.41 -0.13
N MET A 1248 -68.17 51.82 -1.05
CA MET A 1248 -67.01 50.99 -0.71
C MET A 1248 -65.94 51.78 0.05
N LEU A 1249 -65.57 52.97 -0.42
CA LEU A 1249 -64.57 53.80 0.24
C LEU A 1249 -65.00 54.20 1.67
N CYS A 1250 -66.28 54.48 1.89
CA CYS A 1250 -66.82 54.71 3.23
C CYS A 1250 -66.73 53.47 4.14
N LEU A 1251 -67.04 52.26 3.63
CA LEU A 1251 -66.91 51.02 4.40
C LEU A 1251 -65.46 50.71 4.79
N ILE A 1252 -64.51 50.95 3.88
CA ILE A 1252 -63.07 50.77 4.14
C ILE A 1252 -62.59 51.71 5.26
N VAL A 1253 -63.04 52.97 5.27
CA VAL A 1253 -62.71 53.94 6.34
C VAL A 1253 -63.29 53.51 7.70
N VAL A 1254 -64.49 52.90 7.73
CA VAL A 1254 -65.10 52.42 8.98
C VAL A 1254 -64.31 51.26 9.61
N VAL A 1255 -63.77 50.34 8.79
CA VAL A 1255 -62.90 49.25 9.28
C VAL A 1255 -61.61 49.81 9.91
N HIS A 1256 -61.05 50.87 9.33
CA HIS A 1256 -59.80 51.50 9.79
C HIS A 1256 -59.90 52.19 11.17
N VAL A 1257 -61.11 52.54 11.64
CA VAL A 1257 -61.33 53.28 12.90
C VAL A 1257 -61.58 52.34 14.10
N LEU A 1258 -61.92 51.07 13.86
CA LEU A 1258 -62.34 50.13 14.92
C LEU A 1258 -61.28 49.08 15.32
N GLY A 1259 -60.22 48.90 14.53
CA GLY A 1259 -59.20 47.86 14.74
C GLY A 1259 -57.93 48.34 15.46
N GLY A 1260 -57.96 48.46 16.79
CA GLY A 1260 -56.75 48.58 17.62
C GLY A 1260 -56.27 47.21 18.13
N PRO A 1261 -54.95 46.97 18.29
CA PRO A 1261 -54.42 45.63 18.60
C PRO A 1261 -54.63 45.22 20.06
N SER A 1262 -55.01 43.96 20.28
CA SER A 1262 -54.98 43.33 21.61
C SER A 1262 -53.68 42.57 21.84
N LYS A 1263 -53.14 42.68 23.06
CA LYS A 1263 -51.91 41.99 23.50
C LYS A 1263 -52.26 40.57 23.90
N ASP A 1264 -51.62 39.55 23.33
CA ASP A 1264 -51.49 38.20 23.95
C ASP A 1264 -50.42 37.28 23.30
N ALA A 1265 -49.55 37.79 22.42
CA ALA A 1265 -48.50 37.01 21.75
C ALA A 1265 -47.08 37.39 22.21
N LEU A 1266 -46.73 37.02 23.45
CA LEU A 1266 -45.35 37.02 23.96
C LEU A 1266 -45.15 35.87 24.95
N ARG A 1267 -44.31 34.89 24.57
CA ARG A 1267 -43.57 33.86 25.35
C ARG A 1267 -43.20 32.71 24.39
N GLU A 1268 -42.01 32.09 24.36
CA GLU A 1268 -40.65 32.26 24.91
C GLU A 1268 -39.77 31.32 24.02
N GLY A 1269 -38.64 31.63 23.37
CA GLY A 1269 -37.88 32.86 23.06
C GLY A 1269 -37.09 32.62 21.74
N GLU A 1270 -35.87 33.12 21.44
CA GLU A 1270 -34.93 34.02 22.11
C GLU A 1270 -34.09 34.83 21.06
N ASP A 1271 -33.84 36.11 21.35
CA ASP A 1271 -32.68 36.99 21.06
C ASP A 1271 -32.01 37.17 19.67
N HIS A 1272 -32.22 38.37 19.09
CA HIS A 1272 -31.14 39.34 18.79
C HIS A 1272 -31.70 40.78 18.64
N ASP A 1273 -31.10 41.76 19.34
CA ASP A 1273 -31.50 43.19 19.36
C ASP A 1273 -31.17 43.94 18.05
N ILE A 1274 -32.14 44.73 17.54
CA ILE A 1274 -31.89 45.92 16.68
C ILE A 1274 -32.83 47.08 17.07
N ASP A 1275 -32.27 48.30 17.00
CA ASP A 1275 -32.69 49.61 17.56
C ASP A 1275 -34.11 50.12 17.19
N PRO A 1276 -34.95 50.56 18.17
CA PRO A 1276 -36.31 51.10 17.95
C PRO A 1276 -36.36 52.56 17.45
N ALA A 1277 -35.57 52.91 16.43
CA ALA A 1277 -35.55 54.23 15.79
C ALA A 1277 -36.25 54.29 14.41
N LEU A 1278 -36.82 53.18 13.95
CA LEU A 1278 -37.76 53.14 12.81
C LEU A 1278 -39.03 52.36 13.19
N TRP A 1279 -40.07 53.08 13.61
CA TRP A 1279 -41.50 52.85 13.30
C TRP A 1279 -42.35 54.02 13.81
#